data_AF-A0A6A3NYW1-F1
#
_entry.id   AF-A0A6A3NYW1-F1
#
_cell.length_a   1.000
_cell.length_b   1.000
_cell.length_c   1.000
_cell.angle_alpha   90.00
_cell.angle_beta   90.00
_cell.angle_gamma   90.00
#
_symmetry.space_group_name_H-M   'P 1'
#
loop_
_entity.id
_entity.type
_entity.pdbx_description
1 polymer ?
#
loop_
_entity_poly.entity_id
_entity_poly.type
_entity_poly.pdbx_seq_one_letter_code
_entity_poly.pdbx_strand_id
1 'polypeptide(L)'
;MDADGDVVMGIPTPDSSRSSRSAAHSAATDLLSIVAAGQLPTLPPSIVAAGQLPTLPPSVAAADASDPLDDLLTPFLPLLTRLQASRRASRASQLIPEPTALDVTLLRVEKASKWRQYAQVFANLSPSQLQTSITSSPEPAFRRFERGSAAEKVQIVLCEWLLAAPGTLDNSELFVTEIYQEEVAAILAHALASPKLQTQSRGAPSPLGTHAVACRALAVPVGPTLLARLAVNDPTAVEQLLDALVAAVVDATATENKPMAQQEQEALAASTLLLENARQACVQLAMLTPLYASRLREKLSAQTASLHCAAMVVQLLTQCTSREDVAVFLYQWLKRDGAPGSALRTYVQLASREATGTSSEFQLDAATNMAKIRGVLLDVLENVDASVTPYERTAALGVCVGLQVLASFPLTESERIRLLQSLDKLAQSSSSSRAISLAFIVVVLLWYPLAPALSKAPGQRDEHTKTAIALSQQVLVALFRARDAGAGPLFVVSAVLFYTKAPALVPFLASVIGFDGDTCNAASTSAAGCGIQVQQALRAEYLHVFGDVLLKPVLTENLLAREVLTFPPAARVSALDAVSSGHGQHEFTLRGLHGLLCEKSFLRHHHAHKLESWLATQIGEQAALPVHPLLVSLLLEWIENYVMAFEYPIAQAPRRLQLSIVPLRSSTLSKWLAAPCLAHSYDPGRGQDHELVWARGVLGLTYALQFNQRLRRATMVAGSKLSSLVSTSSVVSGASMSAALGPGADICLHYDLSTFPLRNIVTQALAHGDQGGAFEYVAPTLLKLMMEEHPQLFDAATASAPSGMTLNLLPLAASPPDEAGRDLVSSWFRRRRKHGELPDIRVVESPASWTAVQALLLELQAAPIEVVMRELPVLADGFLPYAVLSSQNSAASCRQVAAFCAQLAALYETRARREQGANISLLMRLVHALCFPDALWRQQQVQTNQGTLHLLTYMQVLGEPFRLIEDAHDGVFRQPALLRVLLGLVRDVQAAANVHVTKCDPSLVPVEGISAAVSATASVQQHQLLQDCLLVHGILKRLLPLSSESRDNEVAEESRALLCAIVNELLTADAEVSSPSPPRLLLAIHTQGYDVTLVSTLVAHVPAMKLLWDHWMAPTSSNSSASRSTTPGTKPLMEFVAEGAEKDLPKWRFRLRVVLSLCAEHLSGSKQSAAMQQALRVVWNKLRNGVGSSGENSAGYVNLLGEVLPWIVHACSQNADLSAELVHFLLKLQRQLQSGSGSSKGRDSTRRAAAEATGKPQEQRQLLEQVLRDTYASLLQQI
;
A
#
# COMPACT_ATOMS: atom_id res chain seq x y z
N MET A 1 52.84 61.88 -37.49
CA MET A 1 52.60 61.87 -38.94
C MET A 1 51.27 62.53 -39.16
N ASP A 2 51.27 63.46 -40.09
CA ASP A 2 50.30 64.56 -40.22
C ASP A 2 48.97 64.05 -40.88
N ALA A 3 47.89 64.82 -40.98
CA ALA A 3 47.83 66.28 -41.12
C ALA A 3 46.52 66.95 -40.65
N ASP A 4 46.54 68.29 -40.69
CA ASP A 4 45.49 69.25 -40.34
C ASP A 4 44.20 69.18 -41.16
N GLY A 5 43.14 69.86 -40.70
CA GLY A 5 41.93 70.07 -41.50
C GLY A 5 40.75 70.77 -40.79
N ASP A 6 40.93 71.99 -40.28
CA ASP A 6 39.83 72.85 -39.82
C ASP A 6 38.99 73.37 -41.01
N VAL A 7 37.69 73.00 -41.10
CA VAL A 7 36.67 73.80 -41.82
C VAL A 7 35.32 73.70 -41.09
N VAL A 8 34.75 74.87 -40.76
CA VAL A 8 33.44 75.05 -40.13
C VAL A 8 32.29 74.85 -41.12
N MET A 9 31.26 74.06 -40.76
CA MET A 9 29.85 74.29 -41.17
C MET A 9 28.85 73.63 -40.20
N GLY A 10 28.00 74.45 -39.57
CA GLY A 10 26.64 74.12 -39.09
C GLY A 10 26.42 72.89 -38.18
N ILE A 11 26.25 73.13 -36.87
CA ILE A 11 25.51 72.22 -35.99
C ILE A 11 24.00 72.45 -36.21
N PRO A 12 23.22 71.47 -36.70
CA PRO A 12 21.77 71.50 -36.54
C PRO A 12 21.43 71.11 -35.10
N THR A 13 20.65 71.95 -34.43
CA THR A 13 20.09 71.69 -33.10
C THR A 13 19.28 70.40 -33.09
N PRO A 14 19.46 69.48 -32.12
CA PRO A 14 18.51 68.38 -31.93
C PRO A 14 17.18 68.94 -31.39
N ASP A 15 16.07 68.62 -32.07
CA ASP A 15 14.72 69.06 -31.68
C ASP A 15 14.34 68.58 -30.27
N SER A 16 14.38 69.50 -29.30
CA SER A 16 14.00 69.25 -27.90
C SER A 16 12.50 68.99 -27.71
N SER A 17 11.68 69.18 -28.75
CA SER A 17 10.22 69.10 -28.73
C SER A 17 9.64 67.67 -28.66
N ARG A 18 10.43 66.63 -28.94
CA ARG A 18 10.00 65.21 -28.85
C ARG A 18 10.21 64.57 -27.48
N SER A 19 11.16 65.09 -26.69
CA SER A 19 11.47 64.56 -25.35
C SER A 19 10.37 64.88 -24.32
N SER A 20 9.86 66.12 -24.33
CA SER A 20 8.88 66.60 -23.35
C SER A 20 7.53 65.87 -23.41
N ARG A 21 7.02 65.56 -24.62
CA ARG A 21 5.76 64.81 -24.80
C ARG A 21 5.83 63.37 -24.31
N SER A 22 6.99 62.72 -24.45
CA SER A 22 7.24 61.38 -23.90
C SER A 22 7.19 61.37 -22.37
N ALA A 23 7.86 62.35 -21.73
CA ALA A 23 7.87 62.49 -20.27
C ALA A 23 6.47 62.84 -19.71
N ALA A 24 5.70 63.69 -20.39
CA ALA A 24 4.34 64.04 -19.97
C ALA A 24 3.37 62.84 -20.02
N HIS A 25 3.44 62.00 -21.05
CA HIS A 25 2.64 60.78 -21.11
C HIS A 25 3.04 59.76 -20.02
N SER A 26 4.33 59.56 -19.76
CA SER A 26 4.81 58.71 -18.66
C SER A 26 4.24 59.17 -17.30
N ALA A 27 4.35 60.47 -17.00
CA ALA A 27 3.88 61.03 -15.74
C ALA A 27 2.35 60.95 -15.58
N ALA A 28 1.58 61.06 -16.67
CA ALA A 28 0.13 60.87 -16.65
C ALA A 28 -0.26 59.41 -16.39
N THR A 29 0.45 58.44 -16.97
CA THR A 29 0.25 57.01 -16.68
C THR A 29 0.66 56.63 -15.26
N ASP A 30 1.73 57.25 -14.73
CA ASP A 30 2.16 57.05 -13.34
C ASP A 30 1.11 57.57 -12.36
N LEU A 31 0.56 58.77 -12.60
CA LEU A 31 -0.55 59.32 -11.78
C LEU A 31 -1.82 58.46 -11.85
N LEU A 32 -2.20 57.96 -13.03
CA LEU A 32 -3.31 57.00 -13.16
C LEU A 32 -3.04 55.72 -12.36
N SER A 33 -1.82 55.17 -12.44
CA SER A 33 -1.48 53.93 -11.73
C SER A 33 -1.49 54.10 -10.20
N ILE A 34 -1.01 55.24 -9.67
CA ILE A 34 -1.04 55.56 -8.24
C ILE A 34 -2.49 55.66 -7.72
N VAL A 35 -3.37 56.30 -8.49
CA VAL A 35 -4.80 56.43 -8.12
C VAL A 35 -5.53 55.09 -8.27
N ALA A 36 -5.25 54.32 -9.32
CA ALA A 36 -5.83 53.00 -9.57
C ALA A 36 -5.35 51.91 -8.60
N ALA A 37 -4.13 52.02 -8.06
CA ALA A 37 -3.55 51.08 -7.10
C ALA A 37 -4.20 51.10 -5.70
N GLY A 38 -5.25 51.90 -5.49
CA GLY A 38 -6.04 51.85 -4.26
C GLY A 38 -5.37 52.54 -3.06
N GLN A 39 -4.51 53.55 -3.27
CA GLN A 39 -3.97 54.38 -2.19
C GLN A 39 -4.92 55.52 -1.72
N LEU A 40 -6.04 55.74 -2.42
CA LEU A 40 -7.12 56.68 -2.05
C LEU A 40 -8.34 56.07 -1.31
N PRO A 41 -8.85 54.85 -1.62
CA PRO A 41 -10.06 54.30 -0.98
C PRO A 41 -9.88 53.75 0.43
N THR A 42 -8.66 53.66 0.97
CA THR A 42 -8.41 53.31 2.38
C THR A 42 -8.70 54.46 3.34
N LEU A 43 -8.91 55.67 2.82
CA LEU A 43 -9.27 56.84 3.61
C LEU A 43 -10.81 56.93 3.74
N PRO A 44 -11.37 56.97 4.97
CA PRO A 44 -12.80 57.19 5.15
C PRO A 44 -13.24 58.51 4.49
N PRO A 45 -14.54 58.64 4.11
CA PRO A 45 -15.04 59.82 3.38
C PRO A 45 -14.82 61.16 4.12
N SER A 46 -14.56 61.13 5.43
CA SER A 46 -14.14 62.27 6.25
C SER A 46 -12.76 62.84 5.88
N ILE A 47 -11.81 62.03 5.40
CA ILE A 47 -10.44 62.47 5.06
C ILE A 47 -10.34 62.90 3.59
N VAL A 48 -11.08 62.26 2.68
CA VAL A 48 -11.25 62.78 1.31
C VAL A 48 -11.91 64.18 1.33
N ALA A 49 -12.86 64.39 2.26
CA ALA A 49 -13.43 65.73 2.53
C ALA A 49 -12.44 66.73 3.18
N ALA A 50 -11.31 66.27 3.71
CA ALA A 50 -10.25 67.13 4.26
C ALA A 50 -9.27 67.66 3.18
N GLY A 51 -9.27 67.07 1.98
CA GLY A 51 -8.56 67.62 0.81
C GLY A 51 -7.04 67.45 0.80
N GLN A 52 -6.49 66.52 1.60
CA GLN A 52 -5.09 66.11 1.52
C GLN A 52 -4.94 64.99 0.46
N LEU A 53 -4.57 65.38 -0.76
CA LEU A 53 -3.94 64.43 -1.69
C LEU A 53 -2.60 63.97 -1.09
N PRO A 54 -2.25 62.67 -1.16
CA PRO A 54 -0.85 62.28 -0.99
C PRO A 54 -0.02 63.06 -2.02
N THR A 55 1.16 63.52 -1.59
CA THR A 55 1.98 64.50 -2.32
C THR A 55 2.14 64.16 -3.80
N LEU A 56 1.69 65.06 -4.68
CA LEU A 56 2.02 65.03 -6.10
C LEU A 56 3.54 64.86 -6.27
N PRO A 57 4.02 64.07 -7.25
CA PRO A 57 5.44 63.82 -7.41
C PRO A 57 6.22 65.13 -7.54
N PRO A 58 7.44 65.23 -6.97
CA PRO A 58 8.16 66.50 -6.83
C PRO A 58 8.49 67.18 -8.17
N SER A 59 8.47 66.44 -9.28
CA SER A 59 8.57 66.98 -10.64
C SER A 59 7.42 67.91 -11.03
N VAL A 60 6.20 67.69 -10.50
CA VAL A 60 5.00 68.51 -10.76
C VAL A 60 5.01 69.79 -9.91
N ALA A 61 5.68 69.77 -8.75
CA ALA A 61 5.78 70.92 -7.86
C ALA A 61 6.86 71.94 -8.27
N ALA A 62 7.81 71.55 -9.13
CA ALA A 62 9.00 72.31 -9.50
C ALA A 62 9.07 72.73 -10.98
N ALA A 63 8.02 72.49 -11.78
CA ALA A 63 7.97 72.85 -13.19
C ALA A 63 7.44 74.29 -13.38
N ASP A 64 8.33 75.24 -13.66
CA ASP A 64 8.00 76.66 -13.90
C ASP A 64 7.39 76.95 -15.29
N ALA A 65 6.85 75.94 -15.97
CA ALA A 65 6.20 76.07 -17.29
C ALA A 65 4.73 75.66 -17.22
N SER A 66 3.84 76.56 -17.65
CA SER A 66 2.38 76.39 -17.68
C SER A 66 1.93 75.22 -18.54
N ASP A 67 2.42 75.16 -19.77
CA ASP A 67 1.89 74.32 -20.83
C ASP A 67 2.01 72.80 -20.55
N PRO A 68 3.16 72.25 -20.08
CA PRO A 68 3.24 70.83 -19.73
C PRO A 68 2.42 70.47 -18.49
N LEU A 69 2.14 71.41 -17.58
CA LEU A 69 1.29 71.19 -16.42
C LEU A 69 -0.20 71.16 -16.83
N ASP A 70 -0.61 72.06 -17.74
CA ASP A 70 -1.95 72.09 -18.30
C ASP A 70 -2.25 70.79 -19.06
N ASP A 71 -1.39 70.34 -19.97
CA ASP A 71 -1.63 69.11 -20.73
C ASP A 71 -1.64 67.85 -19.85
N LEU A 72 -0.85 67.82 -18.77
CA LEU A 72 -0.80 66.72 -17.81
C LEU A 72 -2.02 66.68 -16.87
N LEU A 73 -2.55 67.84 -16.47
CA LEU A 73 -3.71 67.92 -15.55
C LEU A 73 -5.06 67.98 -16.26
N THR A 74 -5.13 68.47 -17.51
CA THR A 74 -6.36 68.53 -18.35
C THR A 74 -7.26 67.30 -18.19
N PRO A 75 -6.77 66.06 -18.37
CA PRO A 75 -7.55 64.83 -18.18
C PRO A 75 -8.24 64.67 -16.82
N PHE A 76 -7.69 65.23 -15.73
CA PHE A 76 -8.20 65.05 -14.36
C PHE A 76 -9.04 66.23 -13.85
N LEU A 77 -9.14 67.32 -14.64
CA LEU A 77 -9.86 68.52 -14.23
C LEU A 77 -11.34 68.29 -13.85
N PRO A 78 -12.10 67.37 -14.47
CA PRO A 78 -13.46 67.06 -14.02
C PRO A 78 -13.50 66.52 -12.58
N LEU A 79 -12.65 65.56 -12.22
CA LEU A 79 -12.56 65.03 -10.85
C LEU A 79 -12.03 66.09 -9.87
N LEU A 80 -10.96 66.81 -10.23
CA LEU A 80 -10.35 67.80 -9.34
C LEU A 80 -11.31 68.97 -9.05
N THR A 81 -12.04 69.47 -10.05
CA THR A 81 -13.06 70.52 -9.84
C THR A 81 -14.31 70.00 -9.12
N ARG A 82 -14.70 68.73 -9.32
CA ARG A 82 -15.76 68.06 -8.54
C ARG A 82 -15.40 67.97 -7.05
N LEU A 83 -14.18 67.56 -6.71
CA LEU A 83 -13.69 67.50 -5.33
C LEU A 83 -13.61 68.89 -4.68
N GLN A 84 -13.20 69.91 -5.45
CA GLN A 84 -13.24 71.30 -5.01
C GLN A 84 -14.68 71.77 -4.73
N ALA A 85 -15.64 71.42 -5.57
CA ALA A 85 -17.05 71.77 -5.42
C ALA A 85 -17.72 71.02 -4.26
N SER A 86 -17.48 69.72 -4.09
CA SER A 86 -18.06 68.92 -3.00
C SER A 86 -17.54 69.34 -1.62
N ARG A 87 -16.25 69.70 -1.50
CA ARG A 87 -15.67 70.30 -0.28
C ARG A 87 -16.31 71.64 0.09
N ARG A 88 -16.66 72.47 -0.91
CA ARG A 88 -17.40 73.73 -0.70
C ARG A 88 -18.86 73.51 -0.32
N ALA A 89 -19.49 72.46 -0.85
CA ALA A 89 -20.87 72.10 -0.51
C ALA A 89 -21.00 71.43 0.88
N SER A 90 -20.01 70.66 1.33
CA SER A 90 -20.04 69.98 2.64
C SER A 90 -19.70 70.91 3.80
N ARG A 91 -18.86 71.93 3.59
CA ARG A 91 -18.53 72.97 4.59
C ARG A 91 -19.48 74.17 4.51
N ALA A 92 -20.77 73.94 4.73
CA ALA A 92 -21.79 75.01 4.81
C ALA A 92 -21.75 75.86 6.10
N SER A 93 -20.73 75.71 6.96
CA SER A 93 -20.58 76.41 8.25
C SER A 93 -19.45 77.44 8.28
N GLN A 94 -19.74 78.65 7.77
CA GLN A 94 -19.21 79.98 8.14
C GLN A 94 -17.68 80.25 8.23
N LEU A 95 -16.78 79.31 7.97
CA LEU A 95 -15.32 79.56 7.96
C LEU A 95 -14.74 79.59 6.55
N ILE A 96 -13.96 80.64 6.26
CA ILE A 96 -13.20 80.80 5.01
C ILE A 96 -12.21 79.61 4.89
N PRO A 97 -12.20 78.86 3.77
CA PRO A 97 -11.32 77.72 3.64
C PRO A 97 -9.86 78.15 3.46
N GLU A 98 -8.96 77.54 4.22
CA GLU A 98 -7.53 77.60 3.89
C GLU A 98 -7.29 77.01 2.49
N PRO A 99 -6.47 77.68 1.65
CA PRO A 99 -6.17 77.21 0.30
C PRO A 99 -5.33 75.93 0.38
N THR A 100 -5.86 74.83 -0.14
CA THR A 100 -5.07 73.58 -0.22
C THR A 100 -4.18 73.60 -1.46
N ALA A 101 -3.22 72.67 -1.52
CA ALA A 101 -2.39 72.47 -2.71
C ALA A 101 -3.25 72.27 -3.99
N LEU A 102 -4.42 71.62 -3.87
CA LEU A 102 -5.39 71.45 -4.96
C LEU A 102 -6.06 72.77 -5.39
N ASP A 103 -6.36 73.67 -4.45
CA ASP A 103 -6.86 75.00 -4.81
C ASP A 103 -5.78 75.82 -5.54
N VAL A 104 -4.51 75.71 -5.12
CA VAL A 104 -3.37 76.41 -5.73
C VAL A 104 -3.03 75.85 -7.11
N THR A 105 -3.03 74.54 -7.33
CA THR A 105 -2.77 73.96 -8.66
C THR A 105 -3.92 74.24 -9.64
N LEU A 106 -5.17 74.12 -9.22
CA LEU A 106 -6.32 74.43 -10.07
C LEU A 106 -6.44 75.92 -10.44
N LEU A 107 -5.79 76.82 -9.71
CA LEU A 107 -5.69 78.25 -10.08
C LEU A 107 -4.64 78.52 -11.16
N ARG A 108 -3.65 77.63 -11.33
CA ARG A 108 -2.59 77.76 -12.35
C ARG A 108 -3.01 77.22 -13.72
N VAL A 109 -4.10 76.45 -13.80
CA VAL A 109 -4.58 75.78 -15.02
C VAL A 109 -5.73 76.55 -15.66
N GLU A 110 -5.55 77.07 -16.88
CA GLU A 110 -6.54 77.94 -17.53
C GLU A 110 -7.85 77.18 -17.83
N LYS A 111 -7.71 75.96 -18.37
CA LYS A 111 -8.83 75.07 -18.73
C LYS A 111 -9.72 74.73 -17.53
N ALA A 112 -9.22 74.82 -16.29
CA ALA A 112 -9.98 74.50 -15.07
C ALA A 112 -11.20 75.41 -14.85
N SER A 113 -11.18 76.64 -15.38
CA SER A 113 -12.29 77.61 -15.29
C SER A 113 -13.61 77.05 -15.84
N LYS A 114 -13.56 76.44 -17.03
CA LYS A 114 -14.69 75.80 -17.72
C LYS A 114 -15.24 74.60 -16.95
N TRP A 115 -14.37 73.72 -16.47
CA TRP A 115 -14.76 72.54 -15.68
C TRP A 115 -15.42 72.91 -14.34
N ARG A 116 -14.94 73.98 -13.68
CA ARG A 116 -15.59 74.51 -12.45
C ARG A 116 -17.05 74.94 -12.70
N GLN A 117 -17.38 75.47 -13.88
CA GLN A 117 -18.77 75.85 -14.21
C GLN A 117 -19.66 74.61 -14.32
N TYR A 118 -19.21 73.55 -14.99
CA TYR A 118 -19.96 72.28 -15.05
C TYR A 118 -20.17 71.68 -13.65
N ALA A 119 -19.13 71.62 -12.81
CA ALA A 119 -19.25 71.11 -11.43
C ALA A 119 -20.28 71.90 -10.59
N GLN A 120 -20.41 73.22 -10.80
CA GLN A 120 -21.41 74.06 -10.12
C GLN A 120 -22.85 73.77 -10.59
N VAL A 121 -23.06 73.50 -11.88
CA VAL A 121 -24.39 73.11 -12.41
C VAL A 121 -24.87 71.82 -11.74
N PHE A 122 -24.03 70.79 -11.67
CA PHE A 122 -24.39 69.50 -11.07
C PHE A 122 -24.64 69.54 -9.56
N ALA A 123 -24.10 70.52 -8.83
CA ALA A 123 -24.43 70.71 -7.40
C ALA A 123 -25.91 71.08 -7.19
N ASN A 124 -26.52 71.78 -8.16
CA ASN A 124 -27.88 72.33 -8.09
C ASN A 124 -28.92 71.51 -8.87
N LEU A 125 -28.48 70.66 -9.81
CA LEU A 125 -29.34 69.89 -10.72
C LEU A 125 -30.17 68.82 -9.99
N SER A 126 -31.46 68.69 -10.36
CA SER A 126 -32.35 67.60 -9.91
C SER A 126 -33.05 66.88 -11.09
N PRO A 127 -33.51 65.62 -10.93
CA PRO A 127 -34.23 64.89 -11.98
C PRO A 127 -35.49 65.60 -12.47
N SER A 128 -36.18 66.30 -11.58
CA SER A 128 -37.38 67.10 -11.89
C SER A 128 -37.08 68.30 -12.80
N GLN A 129 -35.91 68.92 -12.68
CA GLN A 129 -35.51 70.05 -13.55
C GLN A 129 -35.23 69.58 -14.99
N LEU A 130 -34.65 68.37 -15.15
CA LEU A 130 -34.41 67.76 -16.46
C LEU A 130 -35.72 67.42 -17.18
N GLN A 131 -36.76 67.01 -16.45
CA GLN A 131 -38.09 66.76 -17.02
C GLN A 131 -38.79 68.04 -17.49
N THR A 132 -38.54 69.18 -16.85
CA THR A 132 -39.10 70.48 -17.27
C THR A 132 -38.39 71.11 -18.47
N SER A 133 -37.15 70.71 -18.78
CA SER A 133 -36.39 71.20 -19.94
C SER A 133 -36.70 70.48 -21.27
N ILE A 134 -37.73 69.61 -21.30
CA ILE A 134 -38.12 68.84 -22.49
C ILE A 134 -38.98 69.72 -23.42
N THR A 135 -38.36 70.64 -24.16
CA THR A 135 -39.01 71.42 -25.23
C THR A 135 -38.28 71.21 -26.56
N SER A 136 -38.98 70.65 -27.54
CA SER A 136 -38.46 70.35 -28.88
C SER A 136 -38.27 71.61 -29.73
N SER A 137 -37.09 72.23 -29.65
CA SER A 137 -36.67 73.27 -30.59
C SER A 137 -36.27 72.67 -31.95
N PRO A 138 -36.55 73.32 -33.09
CA PRO A 138 -36.25 72.78 -34.43
C PRO A 138 -34.77 72.84 -34.84
N GLU A 139 -33.88 73.44 -34.03
CA GLU A 139 -32.44 73.52 -34.35
C GLU A 139 -31.68 72.24 -33.88
N PRO A 140 -30.76 71.67 -34.69
CA PRO A 140 -30.03 70.46 -34.31
C PRO A 140 -29.20 70.66 -33.03
N ALA A 141 -29.09 69.60 -32.23
CA ALA A 141 -28.54 69.66 -30.88
C ALA A 141 -27.09 70.19 -30.82
N PHE A 142 -26.26 69.90 -31.82
CA PHE A 142 -24.86 70.37 -31.85
C PHE A 142 -24.73 71.89 -31.93
N ARG A 143 -25.55 72.59 -32.73
CA ARG A 143 -25.49 74.07 -32.84
C ARG A 143 -25.95 74.76 -31.56
N ARG A 144 -26.92 74.15 -30.87
CA ARG A 144 -27.37 74.59 -29.54
C ARG A 144 -26.30 74.31 -28.49
N PHE A 145 -25.55 73.21 -28.61
CA PHE A 145 -24.41 72.91 -27.75
C PHE A 145 -23.27 73.92 -27.95
N GLU A 146 -22.84 74.20 -29.18
CA GLU A 146 -21.76 75.18 -29.46
C GLU A 146 -22.02 76.57 -28.88
N ARG A 147 -23.26 77.06 -29.01
CA ARG A 147 -23.67 78.41 -28.56
C ARG A 147 -24.17 78.47 -27.10
N GLY A 148 -24.44 77.32 -26.49
CA GLY A 148 -25.09 77.23 -25.19
C GLY A 148 -24.18 77.59 -24.02
N SER A 149 -24.79 78.14 -22.97
CA SER A 149 -24.17 78.28 -21.65
C SER A 149 -23.83 76.91 -21.04
N ALA A 150 -22.96 76.88 -20.01
CA ALA A 150 -22.57 75.63 -19.37
C ALA A 150 -23.77 74.83 -18.80
N ALA A 151 -24.86 75.50 -18.40
CA ALA A 151 -26.08 74.85 -17.95
C ALA A 151 -26.89 74.25 -19.11
N GLU A 152 -27.03 74.97 -20.21
CA GLU A 152 -27.72 74.48 -21.42
C GLU A 152 -26.96 73.32 -22.05
N LYS A 153 -25.62 73.38 -22.12
CA LYS A 153 -24.79 72.26 -22.59
C LYS A 153 -25.00 70.98 -21.78
N VAL A 154 -25.04 71.08 -20.45
CA VAL A 154 -25.34 69.94 -19.56
C VAL A 154 -26.75 69.40 -19.81
N GLN A 155 -27.75 70.28 -19.95
CA GLN A 155 -29.12 69.86 -20.24
C GLN A 155 -29.26 69.21 -21.62
N ILE A 156 -28.62 69.74 -22.66
CA ILE A 156 -28.64 69.17 -24.02
C ILE A 156 -28.05 67.76 -24.01
N VAL A 157 -26.86 67.57 -23.44
CA VAL A 157 -26.20 66.26 -23.37
C VAL A 157 -27.04 65.26 -22.56
N LEU A 158 -27.57 65.65 -21.39
CA LEU A 158 -28.39 64.76 -20.57
C LEU A 158 -29.76 64.44 -21.19
N CYS A 159 -30.39 65.40 -21.87
CA CYS A 159 -31.67 65.18 -22.55
C CYS A 159 -31.51 64.31 -23.79
N GLU A 160 -30.50 64.55 -24.65
CA GLU A 160 -30.16 63.62 -25.75
C GLU A 160 -29.87 62.21 -25.21
N TRP A 161 -29.05 62.12 -24.15
CA TRP A 161 -28.67 60.84 -23.54
C TRP A 161 -29.84 60.08 -22.93
N LEU A 162 -30.82 60.77 -22.34
CA LEU A 162 -31.98 60.16 -21.69
C LEU A 162 -33.11 59.84 -22.68
N LEU A 163 -33.45 60.78 -23.56
CA LEU A 163 -34.66 60.76 -24.39
C LEU A 163 -34.49 59.99 -25.72
N ALA A 164 -33.27 59.76 -26.17
CA ALA A 164 -33.03 58.95 -27.35
C ALA A 164 -33.55 57.52 -27.17
N ALA A 165 -34.23 57.01 -28.20
CA ALA A 165 -34.60 55.61 -28.28
C ALA A 165 -33.34 54.75 -28.50
N PRO A 166 -33.31 53.48 -28.06
CA PRO A 166 -32.18 52.60 -28.32
C PRO A 166 -31.92 52.50 -29.84
N GLY A 167 -30.68 52.80 -30.27
CA GLY A 167 -30.29 52.85 -31.69
C GLY A 167 -30.53 54.19 -32.41
N THR A 168 -31.01 55.25 -31.75
CA THR A 168 -31.14 56.58 -32.39
C THR A 168 -29.99 57.54 -32.09
N LEU A 169 -29.12 57.23 -31.12
CA LEU A 169 -27.93 58.02 -30.79
C LEU A 169 -26.91 58.06 -31.94
N ASP A 170 -26.88 57.00 -32.76
CA ASP A 170 -26.01 56.82 -33.93
C ASP A 170 -26.25 57.88 -35.03
N ASN A 171 -27.37 58.60 -34.96
CA ASN A 171 -27.72 59.71 -35.86
C ASN A 171 -27.49 61.10 -35.23
N SER A 172 -27.06 61.20 -33.97
CA SER A 172 -26.83 62.48 -33.29
C SER A 172 -25.38 62.93 -33.51
N GLU A 173 -25.19 64.01 -34.29
CA GLU A 173 -23.86 64.53 -34.66
C GLU A 173 -22.93 64.82 -33.46
N LEU A 174 -23.51 65.10 -32.28
CA LEU A 174 -22.81 65.26 -31.00
C LEU A 174 -22.09 63.99 -30.53
N PHE A 175 -22.64 62.82 -30.84
CA PHE A 175 -22.10 61.52 -30.44
C PHE A 175 -21.48 60.76 -31.62
N VAL A 176 -21.59 61.26 -32.86
CA VAL A 176 -20.92 60.68 -34.04
C VAL A 176 -19.55 61.30 -34.30
N THR A 177 -19.33 62.56 -33.88
CA THR A 177 -18.07 63.29 -34.15
C THR A 177 -17.13 63.33 -32.95
N GLU A 178 -15.83 63.26 -33.19
CA GLU A 178 -14.83 63.24 -32.10
C GLU A 178 -14.65 64.60 -31.40
N ILE A 179 -15.07 65.68 -32.05
CA ILE A 179 -14.79 67.07 -31.68
C ILE A 179 -15.30 67.42 -30.27
N TYR A 180 -16.43 66.82 -29.84
CA TYR A 180 -17.09 67.15 -28.57
C TYR A 180 -16.84 66.13 -27.46
N GLN A 181 -16.09 65.06 -27.71
CA GLN A 181 -15.91 63.93 -26.79
C GLN A 181 -15.42 64.36 -25.39
N GLU A 182 -14.49 65.31 -25.28
CA GLU A 182 -13.93 65.73 -24.00
C GLU A 182 -14.98 66.44 -23.11
N GLU A 183 -15.80 67.33 -23.68
CA GLU A 183 -16.88 67.99 -22.94
C GLU A 183 -18.00 67.01 -22.59
N VAL A 184 -18.39 66.13 -23.51
CA VAL A 184 -19.44 65.12 -23.30
C VAL A 184 -19.03 64.12 -22.22
N ALA A 185 -17.82 63.54 -22.29
CA ALA A 185 -17.32 62.59 -21.30
C ALA A 185 -17.20 63.20 -19.90
N ALA A 186 -16.85 64.48 -19.78
CA ALA A 186 -16.76 65.17 -18.49
C ALA A 186 -18.16 65.51 -17.92
N ILE A 187 -19.11 65.93 -18.75
CA ILE A 187 -20.52 66.11 -18.35
C ILE A 187 -21.10 64.78 -17.84
N LEU A 188 -20.83 63.68 -18.55
CA LEU A 188 -21.24 62.33 -18.12
C LEU A 188 -20.52 61.89 -16.83
N ALA A 189 -19.22 62.19 -16.64
CA ALA A 189 -18.50 61.91 -15.38
C ALA A 189 -19.06 62.68 -14.18
N HIS A 190 -19.48 63.93 -14.36
CA HIS A 190 -20.17 64.69 -13.31
C HIS A 190 -21.59 64.16 -13.05
N ALA A 191 -22.30 63.69 -14.08
CA ALA A 191 -23.62 63.08 -13.93
C ALA A 191 -23.57 61.75 -13.17
N LEU A 192 -22.62 60.88 -13.54
CA LEU A 192 -22.37 59.58 -12.89
C LEU A 192 -22.05 59.72 -11.40
N ALA A 193 -21.48 60.84 -10.96
CA ALA A 193 -21.15 61.08 -9.55
C ALA A 193 -22.17 61.94 -8.79
N SER A 194 -23.30 62.33 -9.41
CA SER A 194 -24.34 63.11 -8.73
C SER A 194 -25.36 62.19 -8.05
N PRO A 195 -25.37 62.08 -6.70
CA PRO A 195 -26.32 61.21 -6.01
C PRO A 195 -27.78 61.63 -6.26
N LYS A 196 -28.02 62.93 -6.52
CA LYS A 196 -29.34 63.47 -6.86
C LYS A 196 -29.90 62.93 -8.18
N LEU A 197 -29.03 62.53 -9.12
CA LEU A 197 -29.44 61.99 -10.43
C LEU A 197 -29.53 60.45 -10.41
N GLN A 198 -28.83 59.79 -9.48
CA GLN A 198 -28.89 58.34 -9.31
C GLN A 198 -30.15 57.86 -8.58
N THR A 199 -30.76 58.68 -7.73
CA THR A 199 -31.95 58.29 -6.94
C THR A 199 -33.23 58.24 -7.77
N GLN A 200 -33.71 57.04 -8.09
CA GLN A 200 -35.07 56.77 -8.56
C GLN A 200 -35.75 55.68 -7.71
N SER A 201 -37.06 55.46 -7.93
CA SER A 201 -37.90 54.64 -7.05
C SER A 201 -37.51 53.16 -7.04
N ARG A 202 -37.77 52.54 -5.88
CA ARG A 202 -37.35 51.18 -5.48
C ARG A 202 -37.72 50.12 -6.54
N GLY A 203 -36.73 49.70 -7.36
CA GLY A 203 -36.83 48.52 -8.22
C GLY A 203 -36.51 48.71 -9.72
N ALA A 204 -36.44 49.93 -10.23
CA ALA A 204 -36.08 50.18 -11.63
C ALA A 204 -34.58 50.49 -11.81
N PRO A 205 -33.90 49.99 -12.87
CA PRO A 205 -32.52 50.35 -13.17
C PRO A 205 -32.41 51.83 -13.54
N SER A 206 -31.46 52.55 -12.95
CA SER A 206 -31.29 53.98 -13.20
C SER A 206 -30.78 54.24 -14.63
N PRO A 207 -31.42 55.12 -15.43
CA PRO A 207 -31.03 55.37 -16.82
C PRO A 207 -29.70 56.13 -16.96
N LEU A 208 -29.18 56.68 -15.85
CA LEU A 208 -27.85 57.28 -15.72
C LEU A 208 -26.90 56.43 -14.84
N GLY A 209 -27.24 55.15 -14.60
CA GLY A 209 -26.33 54.22 -13.93
C GLY A 209 -25.14 53.86 -14.83
N THR A 210 -24.00 53.50 -14.24
CA THR A 210 -22.76 53.13 -14.96
C THR A 210 -23.00 52.08 -16.06
N HIS A 211 -23.80 51.05 -15.77
CA HIS A 211 -24.20 50.03 -16.75
C HIS A 211 -25.05 50.57 -17.90
N ALA A 212 -26.09 51.37 -17.62
CA ALA A 212 -26.91 51.99 -18.66
C ALA A 212 -26.11 52.96 -19.54
N VAL A 213 -25.16 53.69 -18.95
CA VAL A 213 -24.23 54.57 -19.66
C VAL A 213 -23.25 53.77 -20.53
N ALA A 214 -22.69 52.67 -20.03
CA ALA A 214 -21.85 51.79 -20.84
C ALA A 214 -22.61 51.21 -22.04
N CYS A 215 -23.79 50.62 -21.83
CA CYS A 215 -24.61 50.04 -22.90
C CYS A 215 -25.02 51.07 -23.97
N ARG A 216 -25.38 52.31 -23.57
CA ARG A 216 -25.71 53.39 -24.53
C ARG A 216 -24.47 53.94 -25.24
N ALA A 217 -23.31 54.02 -24.58
CA ALA A 217 -22.07 54.42 -25.23
C ALA A 217 -21.64 53.41 -26.30
N LEU A 218 -21.67 52.11 -25.97
CA LEU A 218 -21.26 51.03 -26.88
C LEU A 218 -22.13 50.89 -28.13
N ALA A 219 -23.37 51.42 -28.13
CA ALA A 219 -24.20 51.47 -29.33
C ALA A 219 -23.63 52.40 -30.42
N VAL A 220 -22.80 53.38 -30.06
CA VAL A 220 -22.35 54.47 -30.94
C VAL A 220 -20.86 54.29 -31.30
N PRO A 221 -20.40 54.55 -32.54
CA PRO A 221 -18.99 54.37 -32.96
C PRO A 221 -17.94 55.14 -32.14
N VAL A 222 -18.33 56.27 -31.52
CA VAL A 222 -17.47 57.08 -30.62
C VAL A 222 -17.50 56.57 -29.16
N GLY A 223 -18.33 55.58 -28.88
CA GLY A 223 -18.44 54.91 -27.58
C GLY A 223 -17.12 54.50 -26.93
N PRO A 224 -16.20 53.81 -27.65
CA PRO A 224 -14.90 53.40 -27.11
C PRO A 224 -14.10 54.57 -26.54
N THR A 225 -14.00 55.65 -27.31
CA THR A 225 -13.24 56.85 -26.97
C THR A 225 -13.90 57.61 -25.81
N LEU A 226 -15.24 57.72 -25.79
CA LEU A 226 -15.98 58.29 -24.66
C LEU A 226 -15.76 57.50 -23.37
N LEU A 227 -15.77 56.17 -23.42
CA LEU A 227 -15.57 55.29 -22.25
C LEU A 227 -14.13 55.35 -21.73
N ALA A 228 -13.14 55.39 -22.62
CA ALA A 228 -11.75 55.61 -22.25
C ALA A 228 -11.56 56.99 -21.58
N ARG A 229 -12.16 58.05 -22.13
CA ARG A 229 -12.12 59.40 -21.53
C ARG A 229 -12.89 59.47 -20.20
N LEU A 230 -14.00 58.75 -20.04
CA LEU A 230 -14.72 58.63 -18.77
C LEU A 230 -13.84 58.03 -17.67
N ALA A 231 -13.10 56.95 -17.97
CA ALA A 231 -12.18 56.32 -17.03
C ALA A 231 -11.03 57.24 -16.59
N VAL A 232 -10.53 58.08 -17.50
CA VAL A 232 -9.50 59.09 -17.21
C VAL A 232 -10.07 60.26 -16.40
N ASN A 233 -11.27 60.74 -16.74
CA ASN A 233 -11.95 61.85 -16.07
C ASN A 233 -12.36 61.51 -14.62
N ASP A 234 -12.65 60.24 -14.33
CA ASP A 234 -12.96 59.76 -12.97
C ASP A 234 -12.41 58.34 -12.71
N PRO A 235 -11.12 58.21 -12.32
CA PRO A 235 -10.53 56.92 -11.96
C PRO A 235 -11.22 56.22 -10.78
N THR A 236 -12.05 56.90 -9.97
CA THR A 236 -12.74 56.27 -8.83
C THR A 236 -13.95 55.43 -9.25
N ALA A 237 -14.51 55.69 -10.43
CA ALA A 237 -15.65 54.95 -10.99
C ALA A 237 -15.21 53.77 -11.89
N VAL A 238 -13.90 53.59 -12.14
CA VAL A 238 -13.40 52.66 -13.15
C VAL A 238 -13.77 51.21 -12.86
N GLU A 239 -13.68 50.73 -11.62
CA GLU A 239 -14.09 49.35 -11.29
C GLU A 239 -15.54 49.06 -11.72
N GLN A 240 -16.46 49.99 -11.44
CA GLN A 240 -17.87 49.90 -11.84
C GLN A 240 -18.08 50.05 -13.36
N LEU A 241 -17.21 50.79 -14.04
CA LEU A 241 -17.21 50.91 -15.50
C LEU A 241 -16.72 49.61 -16.16
N LEU A 242 -15.70 48.96 -15.61
CA LEU A 242 -15.22 47.65 -16.04
C LEU A 242 -16.32 46.58 -15.84
N ASP A 243 -16.99 46.57 -14.69
CA ASP A 243 -18.12 45.67 -14.44
C ASP A 243 -19.28 45.92 -15.40
N ALA A 244 -19.61 47.20 -15.65
CA ALA A 244 -20.64 47.62 -16.59
C ALA A 244 -20.37 47.16 -18.03
N LEU A 245 -19.12 47.23 -18.49
CA LEU A 245 -18.69 46.78 -19.81
C LEU A 245 -18.74 45.26 -19.95
N VAL A 246 -18.25 44.52 -18.95
CA VAL A 246 -18.33 43.06 -18.92
C VAL A 246 -19.79 42.61 -18.94
N ALA A 247 -20.64 43.22 -18.12
CA ALA A 247 -22.09 42.96 -18.12
C ALA A 247 -22.73 43.24 -19.49
N ALA A 248 -22.42 44.38 -20.14
CA ALA A 248 -22.95 44.71 -21.47
C ALA A 248 -22.60 43.64 -22.54
N VAL A 249 -21.40 43.08 -22.50
CA VAL A 249 -20.97 41.99 -23.41
C VAL A 249 -21.67 40.67 -23.06
N VAL A 250 -21.84 40.37 -21.77
CA VAL A 250 -22.57 39.17 -21.31
C VAL A 250 -24.05 39.25 -21.69
N ASP A 251 -24.73 40.38 -21.45
CA ASP A 251 -26.14 40.57 -21.80
C ASP A 251 -26.38 40.46 -23.31
N ALA A 252 -25.44 40.95 -24.12
CA ALA A 252 -25.49 40.82 -25.57
C ALA A 252 -25.22 39.39 -26.10
N THR A 253 -24.72 38.45 -25.28
CA THR A 253 -24.24 37.12 -25.75
C THR A 253 -24.76 35.90 -24.99
N ALA A 254 -25.24 36.06 -23.75
CA ALA A 254 -25.58 34.96 -22.83
C ALA A 254 -27.04 34.97 -22.35
N THR A 255 -27.89 35.84 -22.90
CA THR A 255 -29.24 36.18 -22.40
C THR A 255 -30.27 35.03 -22.37
N GLU A 256 -29.99 33.86 -22.96
CA GLU A 256 -30.96 32.77 -23.13
C GLU A 256 -30.43 31.34 -22.84
N ASN A 257 -29.38 31.17 -22.03
CA ASN A 257 -28.74 29.85 -21.78
C ASN A 257 -28.34 29.10 -23.07
N LYS A 258 -27.93 29.83 -24.12
CA LYS A 258 -27.58 29.26 -25.42
C LYS A 258 -26.38 28.29 -25.27
N PRO A 259 -26.42 27.07 -25.83
CA PRO A 259 -25.26 26.19 -25.87
C PRO A 259 -24.13 26.82 -26.71
N MET A 260 -22.87 26.51 -26.38
CA MET A 260 -21.69 27.06 -27.05
C MET A 260 -21.71 26.94 -28.58
N ALA A 261 -22.28 25.86 -29.11
CA ALA A 261 -22.41 25.65 -30.56
C ALA A 261 -23.34 26.69 -31.25
N GLN A 262 -24.32 27.24 -30.54
CA GLN A 262 -25.15 28.33 -31.05
C GLN A 262 -24.43 29.68 -30.98
N GLN A 263 -23.73 29.97 -29.87
CA GLN A 263 -22.88 31.17 -29.77
C GLN A 263 -21.78 31.18 -30.84
N GLU A 264 -21.19 30.01 -31.13
CA GLU A 264 -20.22 29.82 -32.21
C GLU A 264 -20.84 30.18 -33.58
N GLN A 265 -22.01 29.61 -33.90
CA GLN A 265 -22.69 29.86 -35.17
C GLN A 265 -23.13 31.32 -35.33
N GLU A 266 -23.58 31.98 -34.25
CA GLU A 266 -23.94 33.40 -34.24
C GLU A 266 -22.70 34.29 -34.50
N ALA A 267 -21.59 34.04 -33.81
CA ALA A 267 -20.33 34.78 -33.98
C ALA A 267 -19.70 34.60 -35.38
N LEU A 268 -19.95 33.48 -36.05
CA LEU A 268 -19.53 33.24 -37.44
C LEU A 268 -20.45 33.90 -38.48
N ALA A 269 -21.71 34.22 -38.13
CA ALA A 269 -22.71 34.71 -39.08
C ALA A 269 -22.70 36.25 -39.24
N ALA A 270 -22.55 37.01 -38.15
CA ALA A 270 -22.41 38.48 -38.19
C ALA A 270 -21.84 39.05 -36.88
N SER A 271 -20.99 40.06 -36.97
CA SER A 271 -20.63 40.93 -35.83
C SER A 271 -21.72 41.97 -35.59
N THR A 272 -22.02 42.29 -34.33
CA THR A 272 -22.84 43.46 -33.99
C THR A 272 -21.93 44.64 -33.66
N LEU A 273 -22.34 45.84 -34.09
CA LEU A 273 -21.58 47.08 -33.86
C LEU A 273 -21.32 47.33 -32.37
N LEU A 274 -22.25 46.91 -31.49
CA LEU A 274 -22.08 46.95 -30.03
C LEU A 274 -20.91 46.08 -29.55
N LEU A 275 -20.76 44.85 -30.06
CA LEU A 275 -19.67 43.94 -29.68
C LEU A 275 -18.32 44.41 -30.22
N GLU A 276 -18.29 45.01 -31.42
CA GLU A 276 -17.08 45.62 -31.96
C GLU A 276 -16.65 46.86 -31.16
N ASN A 277 -17.58 47.76 -30.84
CA ASN A 277 -17.29 48.89 -29.96
C ASN A 277 -16.85 48.42 -28.57
N ALA A 278 -17.46 47.36 -28.02
CA ALA A 278 -17.03 46.80 -26.72
C ALA A 278 -15.59 46.27 -26.78
N ARG A 279 -15.23 45.59 -27.87
CA ARG A 279 -13.85 45.12 -28.14
C ARG A 279 -12.86 46.29 -28.18
N GLN A 280 -13.19 47.35 -28.92
CA GLN A 280 -12.36 48.54 -29.03
C GLN A 280 -12.25 49.29 -27.69
N ALA A 281 -13.35 49.42 -26.94
CA ALA A 281 -13.39 50.06 -25.63
C ALA A 281 -12.49 49.33 -24.61
N CYS A 282 -12.56 48.00 -24.57
CA CYS A 282 -11.71 47.17 -23.72
C CYS A 282 -10.21 47.37 -24.02
N VAL A 283 -9.82 47.42 -25.30
CA VAL A 283 -8.44 47.68 -25.71
C VAL A 283 -8.00 49.10 -25.33
N GLN A 284 -8.81 50.12 -25.65
CA GLN A 284 -8.47 51.51 -25.31
C GLN A 284 -8.31 51.71 -23.80
N LEU A 285 -9.19 51.11 -22.97
CA LEU A 285 -9.08 51.15 -21.50
C LEU A 285 -7.85 50.42 -20.97
N ALA A 286 -7.51 49.26 -21.53
CA ALA A 286 -6.32 48.50 -21.14
C ALA A 286 -5.01 49.21 -21.52
N MET A 287 -5.00 49.98 -22.61
CA MET A 287 -3.84 50.80 -23.01
C MET A 287 -3.60 52.02 -22.11
N LEU A 288 -4.56 52.42 -21.25
CA LEU A 288 -4.38 53.55 -20.33
C LEU A 288 -3.44 53.20 -19.16
N THR A 289 -3.58 52.01 -18.56
CA THR A 289 -2.67 51.53 -17.51
C THR A 289 -2.57 49.99 -17.51
N PRO A 290 -1.40 49.42 -17.13
CA PRO A 290 -1.25 47.98 -17.00
C PRO A 290 -2.16 47.38 -15.90
N LEU A 291 -2.56 48.18 -14.90
CA LEU A 291 -3.51 47.77 -13.86
C LEU A 291 -4.93 47.58 -14.41
N TYR A 292 -5.38 48.44 -15.33
CA TYR A 292 -6.67 48.23 -16.00
C TYR A 292 -6.59 47.01 -16.94
N ALA A 293 -5.46 46.80 -17.60
CA ALA A 293 -5.22 45.60 -18.42
C ALA A 293 -5.22 44.29 -17.61
N SER A 294 -4.75 44.26 -16.35
CA SER A 294 -4.88 43.08 -15.49
C SER A 294 -6.31 42.89 -14.98
N ARG A 295 -6.93 43.94 -14.41
CA ARG A 295 -8.30 43.91 -13.89
C ARG A 295 -9.33 43.48 -14.94
N LEU A 296 -9.27 44.06 -16.14
CA LEU A 296 -10.21 43.77 -17.22
C LEU A 296 -10.02 42.34 -17.75
N ARG A 297 -8.77 41.82 -17.82
CA ARG A 297 -8.50 40.40 -18.10
C ARG A 297 -9.08 39.47 -17.04
N GLU A 298 -8.90 39.77 -15.75
CA GLU A 298 -9.48 39.00 -14.64
C GLU A 298 -11.01 38.91 -14.78
N LYS A 299 -11.70 40.07 -14.89
CA LYS A 299 -13.16 40.16 -14.96
C LYS A 299 -13.75 39.48 -16.21
N LEU A 300 -13.16 39.66 -17.39
CA LEU A 300 -13.62 38.98 -18.60
C LEU A 300 -13.31 37.47 -18.56
N SER A 301 -12.14 37.05 -18.06
CA SER A 301 -11.79 35.62 -18.00
C SER A 301 -12.72 34.82 -17.07
N ALA A 302 -13.28 35.47 -16.04
CA ALA A 302 -14.25 34.86 -15.13
C ALA A 302 -15.60 34.54 -15.82
N GLN A 303 -15.89 35.13 -16.98
CA GLN A 303 -17.10 34.86 -17.76
C GLN A 303 -16.91 33.65 -18.68
N THR A 304 -16.96 32.45 -18.09
CA THR A 304 -16.71 31.18 -18.79
C THR A 304 -17.76 30.81 -19.85
N ALA A 305 -18.92 31.48 -19.83
CA ALA A 305 -20.10 31.21 -20.66
C ALA A 305 -20.27 32.17 -21.87
N SER A 306 -19.31 33.06 -22.16
CA SER A 306 -19.40 33.98 -23.31
C SER A 306 -18.18 33.87 -24.24
N LEU A 307 -18.42 33.43 -25.48
CA LEU A 307 -17.38 33.31 -26.51
C LEU A 307 -16.69 34.65 -26.83
N HIS A 308 -17.43 35.75 -26.84
CA HIS A 308 -16.87 37.09 -27.10
C HIS A 308 -16.03 37.61 -25.93
N CYS A 309 -16.36 37.27 -24.68
CA CYS A 309 -15.48 37.59 -23.54
C CYS A 309 -14.12 36.91 -23.69
N ALA A 310 -14.10 35.62 -24.08
CA ALA A 310 -12.85 34.91 -24.34
C ALA A 310 -12.04 35.54 -25.49
N ALA A 311 -12.69 35.92 -26.59
CA ALA A 311 -12.05 36.61 -27.71
C ALA A 311 -11.39 37.94 -27.30
N MET A 312 -12.09 38.76 -26.50
CA MET A 312 -11.55 40.03 -26.00
C MET A 312 -10.34 39.82 -25.08
N VAL A 313 -10.37 38.84 -24.17
CA VAL A 313 -9.19 38.50 -23.32
C VAL A 313 -7.99 38.11 -24.18
N VAL A 314 -8.19 37.28 -25.20
CA VAL A 314 -7.11 36.87 -26.11
C VAL A 314 -6.54 38.07 -26.89
N GLN A 315 -7.39 39.00 -27.36
CA GLN A 315 -6.91 40.22 -28.01
C GLN A 315 -6.12 41.14 -27.05
N LEU A 316 -6.52 41.23 -25.78
CA LEU A 316 -5.78 42.01 -24.78
C LEU A 316 -4.41 41.40 -24.48
N LEU A 317 -4.30 40.07 -24.48
CA LEU A 317 -3.02 39.35 -24.36
C LEU A 317 -2.09 39.56 -25.57
N THR A 318 -2.61 39.90 -26.76
CA THR A 318 -1.78 40.16 -27.94
C THR A 318 -1.44 41.64 -28.16
N GLN A 319 -2.15 42.56 -27.50
CA GLN A 319 -2.04 44.01 -27.75
C GLN A 319 -1.56 44.83 -26.53
N CYS A 320 -1.94 44.45 -25.31
CA CYS A 320 -1.84 45.33 -24.12
C CYS A 320 -0.92 44.81 -23.01
N THR A 321 -0.37 43.60 -23.13
CA THR A 321 0.42 42.96 -22.06
C THR A 321 1.90 42.82 -22.41
N SER A 322 2.76 42.75 -21.40
CA SER A 322 4.16 42.37 -21.56
C SER A 322 4.26 40.96 -22.20
N ARG A 323 5.34 40.67 -22.93
CA ARG A 323 5.54 39.34 -23.53
C ARG A 323 5.69 38.23 -22.47
N GLU A 324 6.18 38.59 -21.29
CA GLU A 324 6.47 37.68 -20.17
C GLU A 324 5.16 37.21 -19.50
N ASP A 325 4.19 38.11 -19.29
CA ASP A 325 2.91 37.80 -18.62
C ASP A 325 1.97 36.90 -19.44
N VAL A 326 2.11 36.86 -20.77
CA VAL A 326 1.19 36.15 -21.67
C VAL A 326 1.19 34.65 -21.38
N ALA A 327 2.37 34.05 -21.23
CA ALA A 327 2.50 32.60 -21.00
C ALA A 327 1.94 32.19 -19.63
N VAL A 328 2.21 32.98 -18.59
CA VAL A 328 1.73 32.71 -17.22
C VAL A 328 0.21 32.81 -17.12
N PHE A 329 -0.37 33.90 -17.64
CA PHE A 329 -1.82 34.11 -17.60
C PHE A 329 -2.57 33.02 -18.39
N LEU A 330 -2.11 32.72 -19.61
CA LEU A 330 -2.77 31.72 -20.46
C LEU A 330 -2.63 30.30 -19.88
N TYR A 331 -1.52 29.97 -19.21
CA TYR A 331 -1.37 28.70 -18.50
C TYR A 331 -2.40 28.53 -17.37
N GLN A 332 -2.56 29.56 -16.53
CA GLN A 332 -3.54 29.56 -15.44
C GLN A 332 -4.98 29.49 -15.97
N TRP A 333 -5.28 30.24 -17.04
CA TRP A 333 -6.61 30.27 -17.64
C TRP A 333 -6.99 28.94 -18.29
N LEU A 334 -6.06 28.28 -18.99
CA LEU A 334 -6.27 26.92 -19.53
C LEU A 334 -6.46 25.87 -18.41
N LYS A 335 -5.75 25.97 -17.28
CA LYS A 335 -5.96 25.07 -16.12
C LYS A 335 -7.33 25.29 -15.47
N ARG A 336 -7.86 26.51 -15.44
CA ARG A 336 -9.19 26.81 -14.87
C ARG A 336 -10.32 26.42 -15.84
N ASP A 337 -10.28 26.97 -17.06
CA ASP A 337 -11.44 27.05 -17.96
C ASP A 337 -11.25 26.25 -19.27
N GLY A 338 -10.32 25.29 -19.34
CA GLY A 338 -10.05 24.46 -20.53
C GLY A 338 -11.06 23.34 -20.84
N ALA A 339 -12.18 23.29 -20.13
CA ALA A 339 -13.14 22.19 -20.15
C ALA A 339 -13.90 22.01 -21.48
N PRO A 340 -14.38 20.79 -21.82
CA PRO A 340 -15.31 20.63 -22.93
C PRO A 340 -16.58 21.47 -22.70
N GLY A 341 -16.91 22.34 -23.67
CA GLY A 341 -18.05 23.27 -23.56
C GLY A 341 -17.73 24.63 -22.91
N SER A 342 -16.46 24.97 -22.68
CA SER A 342 -16.07 26.32 -22.25
C SER A 342 -15.87 27.29 -23.43
N ALA A 343 -16.11 28.58 -23.20
CA ALA A 343 -15.85 29.63 -24.19
C ALA A 343 -14.38 29.66 -24.66
N LEU A 344 -13.43 29.51 -23.73
CA LEU A 344 -11.99 29.49 -24.01
C LEU A 344 -11.62 28.37 -24.99
N ARG A 345 -12.08 27.14 -24.72
CA ARG A 345 -11.78 25.98 -25.57
C ARG A 345 -12.37 26.17 -26.97
N THR A 346 -13.62 26.61 -27.07
CA THR A 346 -14.28 26.84 -28.36
C THR A 346 -13.55 27.89 -29.18
N TYR A 347 -13.17 29.04 -28.59
CA TYR A 347 -12.42 30.09 -29.26
C TYR A 347 -11.05 29.62 -29.76
N VAL A 348 -10.32 28.89 -28.91
CA VAL A 348 -8.99 28.33 -29.24
C VAL A 348 -9.08 27.29 -30.37
N GLN A 349 -10.15 26.49 -30.42
CA GLN A 349 -10.38 25.51 -31.49
C GLN A 349 -10.88 26.13 -32.80
N LEU A 350 -11.59 27.27 -32.78
CA LEU A 350 -11.99 28.00 -34.00
C LEU A 350 -10.78 28.44 -34.84
N ALA A 351 -9.69 28.85 -34.17
CA ALA A 351 -8.47 29.34 -34.81
C ALA A 351 -7.72 28.28 -35.64
N SER A 352 -8.00 26.99 -35.46
CA SER A 352 -7.30 25.89 -36.17
C SER A 352 -8.16 25.06 -37.12
N ARG A 353 -9.47 25.36 -37.26
CA ARG A 353 -10.31 24.70 -38.27
C ARG A 353 -9.94 25.17 -39.68
N GLU A 354 -9.86 24.22 -40.62
CA GLU A 354 -9.69 24.52 -42.03
C GLU A 354 -10.85 25.39 -42.55
N ALA A 355 -10.52 26.41 -43.34
CA ALA A 355 -11.51 27.33 -43.90
C ALA A 355 -12.28 26.67 -45.05
N THR A 356 -13.36 25.94 -44.74
CA THR A 356 -14.22 25.25 -45.72
C THR A 356 -15.18 26.20 -46.45
N GLY A 357 -14.74 27.42 -46.77
CA GLY A 357 -15.55 28.49 -47.38
C GLY A 357 -14.91 29.87 -47.21
N THR A 358 -15.72 30.93 -47.32
CA THR A 358 -15.31 32.29 -46.95
C THR A 358 -15.18 32.38 -45.43
N SER A 359 -13.95 32.43 -44.91
CA SER A 359 -13.68 32.59 -43.48
C SER A 359 -14.27 33.90 -42.96
N SER A 360 -15.02 33.85 -41.86
CA SER A 360 -15.55 35.05 -41.20
C SER A 360 -14.44 35.87 -40.56
N GLU A 361 -14.67 37.18 -40.38
CA GLU A 361 -13.71 38.08 -39.73
C GLU A 361 -13.37 37.61 -38.30
N PHE A 362 -14.35 37.08 -37.56
CA PHE A 362 -14.14 36.53 -36.22
C PHE A 362 -13.19 35.32 -36.21
N GLN A 363 -13.26 34.44 -37.23
CA GLN A 363 -12.34 33.32 -37.37
C GLN A 363 -10.92 33.80 -37.78
N LEU A 364 -10.84 34.80 -38.65
CA LEU A 364 -9.57 35.42 -39.06
C LEU A 364 -8.87 36.09 -37.87
N ASP A 365 -9.61 36.81 -37.04
CA ASP A 365 -9.12 37.44 -35.82
C ASP A 365 -8.64 36.40 -34.79
N ALA A 366 -9.35 35.27 -34.65
CA ALA A 366 -8.92 34.16 -33.81
C ALA A 366 -7.58 33.56 -34.33
N ALA A 367 -7.48 33.30 -35.63
CA ALA A 367 -6.26 32.78 -36.25
C ALA A 367 -5.06 33.73 -36.12
N THR A 368 -5.25 35.03 -36.35
CA THR A 368 -4.17 36.03 -36.25
C THR A 368 -3.71 36.26 -34.80
N ASN A 369 -4.63 36.26 -33.83
CA ASN A 369 -4.26 36.34 -32.41
C ASN A 369 -3.52 35.08 -31.93
N MET A 370 -3.98 33.89 -32.32
CA MET A 370 -3.27 32.65 -31.98
C MET A 370 -1.90 32.55 -32.64
N ALA A 371 -1.72 33.09 -33.85
CA ALA A 371 -0.41 33.19 -34.50
C ALA A 371 0.55 34.13 -33.74
N LYS A 372 0.07 35.26 -33.21
CA LYS A 372 0.87 36.14 -32.33
C LYS A 372 1.27 35.44 -31.04
N ILE A 373 0.34 34.75 -30.38
CA ILE A 373 0.63 33.97 -29.16
C ILE A 373 1.66 32.87 -29.45
N ARG A 374 1.53 32.14 -30.57
CA ARG A 374 2.51 31.15 -31.02
C ARG A 374 3.91 31.75 -31.19
N GLY A 375 4.01 32.94 -31.79
CA GLY A 375 5.27 33.68 -31.90
C GLY A 375 5.90 33.99 -30.53
N VAL A 376 5.11 34.57 -29.61
CA VAL A 376 5.58 34.88 -28.24
C VAL A 376 6.06 33.63 -27.50
N LEU A 377 5.32 32.52 -27.59
CA LEU A 377 5.71 31.25 -26.95
C LEU A 377 7.01 30.69 -27.52
N LEU A 378 7.23 30.76 -28.83
CA LEU A 378 8.47 30.30 -29.46
C LEU A 378 9.66 31.19 -29.08
N ASP A 379 9.49 32.52 -29.06
CA ASP A 379 10.53 33.46 -28.65
C ASP A 379 10.92 33.28 -27.16
N VAL A 380 9.95 33.07 -26.25
CA VAL A 380 10.19 32.81 -24.82
C VAL A 380 10.95 31.48 -24.59
N LEU A 381 10.73 30.48 -25.43
CA LEU A 381 11.45 29.21 -25.37
C LEU A 381 12.85 29.29 -26.00
N GLU A 382 13.07 30.17 -26.98
CA GLU A 382 14.38 30.34 -27.63
C GLU A 382 15.36 31.19 -26.81
N ASN A 383 14.86 32.14 -26.02
CA ASN A 383 15.68 33.04 -25.19
C ASN A 383 16.25 32.31 -23.96
N VAL A 384 17.53 31.94 -24.04
CA VAL A 384 18.28 31.25 -22.97
C VAL A 384 18.72 32.20 -21.85
N ASP A 385 18.65 33.53 -22.07
CA ASP A 385 19.10 34.58 -21.17
C ASP A 385 18.59 34.45 -19.73
N ALA A 386 19.40 34.95 -18.79
CA ALA A 386 19.17 34.85 -17.34
C ALA A 386 18.01 35.73 -16.81
N SER A 387 17.31 36.45 -17.68
CA SER A 387 16.13 37.25 -17.34
C SER A 387 14.85 36.42 -17.22
N VAL A 388 14.69 35.35 -18.01
CA VAL A 388 13.45 34.55 -18.06
C VAL A 388 13.42 33.59 -16.88
N THR A 389 12.38 33.64 -16.04
CA THR A 389 12.30 32.77 -14.87
C THR A 389 12.06 31.31 -15.27
N PRO A 390 12.51 30.32 -14.47
CA PRO A 390 12.18 28.92 -14.73
C PRO A 390 10.67 28.65 -14.70
N TYR A 391 9.90 29.47 -13.99
CA TYR A 391 8.45 29.39 -13.94
C TYR A 391 7.80 29.80 -15.28
N GLU A 392 8.19 30.93 -15.87
CA GLU A 392 7.73 31.34 -17.21
C GLU A 392 8.01 30.27 -18.27
N ARG A 393 9.21 29.67 -18.27
CA ARG A 393 9.54 28.57 -19.19
C ARG A 393 8.62 27.36 -18.97
N THR A 394 8.30 26.99 -17.73
CA THR A 394 7.32 25.92 -17.47
C THR A 394 5.90 26.28 -17.87
N ALA A 395 5.49 27.55 -17.72
CA ALA A 395 4.18 28.03 -18.14
C ALA A 395 4.07 28.03 -19.67
N ALA A 396 5.07 28.52 -20.39
CA ALA A 396 5.13 28.49 -21.85
C ALA A 396 5.07 27.06 -22.41
N LEU A 397 5.85 26.12 -21.85
CA LEU A 397 5.75 24.71 -22.20
C LEU A 397 4.36 24.12 -21.88
N GLY A 398 3.78 24.48 -20.73
CA GLY A 398 2.42 24.08 -20.35
C GLY A 398 1.37 24.56 -21.35
N VAL A 399 1.43 25.83 -21.76
CA VAL A 399 0.55 26.39 -22.81
C VAL A 399 0.75 25.65 -24.13
N CYS A 400 1.99 25.40 -24.57
CA CYS A 400 2.25 24.62 -25.78
C CYS A 400 1.60 23.22 -25.72
N VAL A 401 1.74 22.51 -24.60
CA VAL A 401 1.06 21.22 -24.36
C VAL A 401 -0.46 21.38 -24.44
N GLY A 402 -1.04 22.37 -23.77
CA GLY A 402 -2.49 22.61 -23.74
C GLY A 402 -3.06 22.89 -25.13
N LEU A 403 -2.41 23.78 -25.90
CA LEU A 403 -2.80 24.12 -27.27
C LEU A 403 -2.60 22.93 -28.24
N GLN A 404 -1.57 22.09 -28.03
CA GLN A 404 -1.40 20.86 -28.80
C GLN A 404 -2.50 19.82 -28.51
N VAL A 405 -2.86 19.61 -27.23
CA VAL A 405 -3.97 18.71 -26.84
C VAL A 405 -5.31 19.18 -27.41
N LEU A 406 -5.54 20.50 -27.47
CA LEU A 406 -6.75 21.08 -28.07
C LEU A 406 -6.75 21.08 -29.61
N ALA A 407 -5.68 20.60 -30.25
CA ALA A 407 -5.45 20.65 -31.71
C ALA A 407 -5.46 22.09 -32.29
N SER A 408 -5.02 23.06 -31.49
CA SER A 408 -5.01 24.49 -31.82
C SER A 408 -3.61 25.08 -32.04
N PHE A 409 -2.59 24.21 -32.14
CA PHE A 409 -1.19 24.60 -32.32
C PHE A 409 -0.59 24.06 -33.63
N PRO A 410 -1.12 24.43 -34.81
CA PRO A 410 -0.52 24.04 -36.08
C PRO A 410 0.86 24.70 -36.23
N LEU A 411 1.89 23.89 -36.42
CA LEU A 411 3.28 24.33 -36.59
C LEU A 411 3.76 24.09 -38.02
N THR A 412 4.23 25.15 -38.67
CA THR A 412 4.95 25.05 -39.94
C THR A 412 6.26 24.29 -39.77
N GLU A 413 6.82 23.75 -40.86
CA GLU A 413 8.02 22.90 -40.79
C GLU A 413 9.23 23.61 -40.17
N SER A 414 9.41 24.90 -40.46
CA SER A 414 10.45 25.74 -39.85
C SER A 414 10.20 25.96 -38.36
N GLU A 415 8.96 26.23 -37.94
CA GLU A 415 8.60 26.36 -36.52
C GLU A 415 8.79 25.05 -35.74
N ARG A 416 8.51 23.89 -36.35
CA ARG A 416 8.79 22.58 -35.73
C ARG A 416 10.28 22.38 -35.47
N ILE A 417 11.14 22.70 -36.44
CA ILE A 417 12.60 22.61 -36.29
C ILE A 417 13.10 23.60 -35.23
N ARG A 418 12.60 24.85 -35.25
CA ARG A 418 12.94 25.90 -34.27
C ARG A 418 12.56 25.50 -32.85
N LEU A 419 11.37 24.91 -32.67
CA LEU A 419 10.92 24.36 -31.38
C LEU A 419 11.82 23.21 -30.90
N LEU A 420 12.17 22.25 -31.76
CA LEU A 420 13.08 21.17 -31.37
C LEU A 420 14.46 21.70 -30.95
N GLN A 421 14.99 22.71 -31.65
CA GLN A 421 16.25 23.36 -31.29
C GLN A 421 16.17 24.12 -29.95
N SER A 422 15.03 24.77 -29.63
CA SER A 422 14.86 25.42 -28.32
C SER A 422 14.75 24.41 -27.18
N LEU A 423 14.12 23.24 -27.41
CA LEU A 423 14.07 22.16 -26.43
C LEU A 423 15.45 21.52 -26.15
N ASP A 424 16.34 21.41 -27.16
CA ASP A 424 17.72 20.94 -26.94
C ASP A 424 18.53 21.92 -26.07
N LYS A 425 18.42 23.24 -26.33
CA LYS A 425 19.02 24.29 -25.49
C LYS A 425 18.47 24.26 -24.06
N LEU A 426 17.16 24.02 -23.89
CA LEU A 426 16.51 23.90 -22.59
C LEU A 426 16.99 22.67 -21.80
N ALA A 427 17.17 21.53 -22.47
CA ALA A 427 17.71 20.31 -21.87
C ALA A 427 19.10 20.50 -21.24
N GLN A 428 19.93 21.35 -21.86
CA GLN A 428 21.30 21.65 -21.41
C GLN A 428 21.37 22.70 -20.28
N SER A 429 20.30 23.47 -20.05
CA SER A 429 20.31 24.64 -19.15
C SER A 429 19.30 24.56 -17.99
N SER A 430 18.29 23.69 -18.05
CA SER A 430 17.22 23.62 -17.05
C SER A 430 17.52 22.63 -15.91
N SER A 431 17.28 23.07 -14.67
CA SER A 431 17.35 22.25 -13.46
C SER A 431 15.97 21.74 -12.97
N SER A 432 14.89 22.08 -13.68
CA SER A 432 13.52 21.80 -13.25
C SER A 432 12.95 20.52 -13.86
N SER A 433 12.67 19.53 -13.02
CA SER A 433 11.96 18.28 -13.41
C SER A 433 10.71 18.55 -14.23
N ARG A 434 9.95 19.59 -13.84
CA ARG A 434 8.69 19.97 -14.47
C ARG A 434 8.90 20.47 -15.90
N ALA A 435 9.94 21.28 -16.14
CA ALA A 435 10.27 21.79 -17.46
C ALA A 435 10.64 20.65 -18.41
N ILE A 436 11.49 19.72 -17.97
CA ILE A 436 11.91 18.57 -18.78
C ILE A 436 10.76 17.60 -19.05
N SER A 437 9.90 17.37 -18.06
CA SER A 437 8.69 16.55 -18.20
C SER A 437 7.72 17.12 -19.24
N LEU A 438 7.46 18.43 -19.20
CA LEU A 438 6.62 19.11 -20.19
C LEU A 438 7.29 19.15 -21.58
N ALA A 439 8.60 19.40 -21.66
CA ALA A 439 9.37 19.36 -22.90
C ALA A 439 9.28 17.99 -23.61
N PHE A 440 9.37 16.89 -22.85
CA PHE A 440 9.14 15.55 -23.37
C PHE A 440 7.72 15.38 -23.95
N ILE A 441 6.70 15.85 -23.23
CA ILE A 441 5.31 15.78 -23.70
C ILE A 441 5.10 16.62 -24.97
N VAL A 442 5.72 17.80 -25.07
CA VAL A 442 5.71 18.61 -26.31
C VAL A 442 6.27 17.82 -27.49
N VAL A 443 7.36 17.04 -27.31
CA VAL A 443 7.90 16.17 -28.37
C VAL A 443 6.94 15.04 -28.72
N VAL A 444 6.28 14.40 -27.74
CA VAL A 444 5.26 13.37 -27.99
C VAL A 444 4.08 13.93 -28.79
N LEU A 445 3.53 15.07 -28.36
CA LEU A 445 2.37 15.69 -28.97
C LEU A 445 2.66 16.35 -30.32
N LEU A 446 3.89 16.81 -30.56
CA LEU A 446 4.35 17.30 -31.88
C LEU A 446 4.16 16.25 -32.98
N TRP A 447 4.42 14.98 -32.64
CA TRP A 447 4.37 13.85 -33.57
C TRP A 447 3.02 13.12 -33.60
N TYR A 448 2.18 13.30 -32.58
CA TYR A 448 0.83 12.72 -32.50
C TYR A 448 -0.05 12.96 -33.76
N PRO A 449 -0.25 14.20 -34.27
CA PRO A 449 -1.02 14.42 -35.50
C PRO A 449 -0.29 13.94 -36.77
N LEU A 450 1.03 13.69 -36.68
CA LEU A 450 1.88 13.21 -37.77
C LEU A 450 2.09 11.68 -37.74
N ALA A 451 1.39 10.94 -36.87
CA ALA A 451 1.47 9.49 -36.80
C ALA A 451 1.26 8.76 -38.15
N PRO A 452 0.35 9.20 -39.06
CA PRO A 452 0.22 8.63 -40.40
C PRO A 452 1.43 8.86 -41.33
N ALA A 453 2.27 9.87 -41.05
CA ALA A 453 3.54 10.07 -41.75
C ALA A 453 4.66 9.20 -41.15
N LEU A 454 4.63 8.97 -39.83
CA LEU A 454 5.56 8.06 -39.15
C LEU A 454 5.34 6.58 -39.49
N SER A 455 4.09 6.16 -39.76
CA SER A 455 3.79 4.77 -40.16
C SER A 455 4.29 4.41 -41.57
N LYS A 456 4.64 5.40 -42.41
CA LYS A 456 5.30 5.16 -43.71
C LYS A 456 6.66 4.50 -43.53
N ALA A 457 7.01 3.59 -44.44
CA ALA A 457 8.33 2.95 -44.48
C ALA A 457 9.47 3.99 -44.59
N PRO A 458 10.65 3.77 -44.00
CA PRO A 458 11.69 4.81 -43.88
C PRO A 458 12.21 5.37 -45.22
N GLY A 459 12.16 4.58 -46.30
CA GLY A 459 12.49 5.04 -47.66
C GLY A 459 11.41 5.88 -48.35
N GLN A 460 10.18 5.90 -47.82
CA GLN A 460 9.02 6.65 -48.34
C GLN A 460 8.71 7.92 -47.53
N ARG A 461 9.62 8.30 -46.62
CA ARG A 461 9.51 9.53 -45.81
C ARG A 461 10.25 10.67 -46.49
N ASP A 462 9.67 11.85 -46.45
CA ASP A 462 10.27 13.07 -47.00
C ASP A 462 11.53 13.47 -46.21
N GLU A 463 12.51 14.11 -46.86
CA GLU A 463 13.78 14.49 -46.21
C GLU A 463 13.57 15.40 -44.99
N HIS A 464 12.62 16.33 -45.06
CA HIS A 464 12.24 17.19 -43.92
C HIS A 464 11.67 16.39 -42.73
N THR A 465 10.99 15.26 -43.01
CA THR A 465 10.52 14.35 -41.96
C THR A 465 11.70 13.57 -41.35
N LYS A 466 12.68 13.15 -42.17
CA LYS A 466 13.90 12.48 -41.67
C LYS A 466 14.75 13.39 -40.78
N THR A 467 14.96 14.65 -41.17
CA THR A 467 15.72 15.62 -40.35
C THR A 467 15.01 15.95 -39.04
N ALA A 468 13.68 16.16 -39.07
CA ALA A 468 12.88 16.36 -37.86
C ALA A 468 12.90 15.13 -36.92
N ILE A 469 12.89 13.90 -37.46
CA ILE A 469 13.04 12.66 -36.68
C ILE A 469 14.41 12.63 -35.99
N ALA A 470 15.50 12.90 -36.73
CA ALA A 470 16.86 12.88 -36.18
C ALA A 470 17.05 13.93 -35.07
N LEU A 471 16.54 15.16 -35.27
CA LEU A 471 16.55 16.20 -34.25
C LEU A 471 15.70 15.83 -33.02
N SER A 472 14.53 15.22 -33.22
CA SER A 472 13.69 14.74 -32.12
C SER A 472 14.41 13.66 -31.30
N GLN A 473 15.13 12.75 -31.95
CA GLN A 473 15.94 11.73 -31.29
C GLN A 473 17.10 12.35 -30.48
N GLN A 474 17.79 13.37 -31.03
CA GLN A 474 18.81 14.14 -30.32
C GLN A 474 18.24 14.84 -29.07
N VAL A 475 17.11 15.54 -29.20
CA VAL A 475 16.42 16.22 -28.08
C VAL A 475 16.02 15.21 -27.00
N LEU A 476 15.49 14.05 -27.37
CA LEU A 476 15.16 12.98 -26.41
C LEU A 476 16.39 12.46 -25.66
N VAL A 477 17.54 12.31 -26.34
CA VAL A 477 18.82 11.99 -25.67
C VAL A 477 19.23 13.08 -24.69
N ALA A 478 19.13 14.35 -25.08
CA ALA A 478 19.54 15.48 -24.25
C ALA A 478 18.66 15.60 -22.99
N LEU A 479 17.33 15.58 -23.16
CA LEU A 479 16.36 15.63 -22.07
C LEU A 479 16.52 14.44 -21.10
N PHE A 480 16.81 13.23 -21.61
CA PHE A 480 17.09 12.07 -20.76
C PHE A 480 18.43 12.18 -20.01
N ARG A 481 19.44 12.84 -20.60
CA ARG A 481 20.76 13.05 -19.98
C ARG A 481 20.80 14.15 -18.94
N ALA A 482 19.79 15.02 -18.87
CA ALA A 482 19.62 16.05 -17.85
C ALA A 482 19.21 15.45 -16.48
N ARG A 483 20.06 14.58 -15.94
CA ARG A 483 19.79 13.75 -14.75
C ARG A 483 19.56 14.59 -13.49
N ASP A 484 20.29 15.70 -13.36
CA ASP A 484 20.29 16.57 -12.18
C ASP A 484 18.91 17.22 -11.94
N ALA A 485 18.08 17.32 -12.98
CA ALA A 485 16.71 17.80 -12.89
C ALA A 485 15.70 16.73 -12.43
N GLY A 486 16.08 15.47 -12.27
CA GLY A 486 15.23 14.42 -11.67
C GLY A 486 14.08 13.87 -12.55
N ALA A 487 13.96 14.27 -13.81
CA ALA A 487 12.90 13.81 -14.72
C ALA A 487 13.13 12.41 -15.33
N GLY A 488 14.33 11.84 -15.20
CA GLY A 488 14.73 10.54 -15.79
C GLY A 488 13.74 9.38 -15.60
N PRO A 489 13.15 9.15 -14.40
CA PRO A 489 12.16 8.09 -14.18
C PRO A 489 10.93 8.17 -15.08
N LEU A 490 10.49 9.39 -15.45
CA LEU A 490 9.34 9.59 -16.33
C LEU A 490 9.58 9.02 -17.73
N PHE A 491 10.78 9.18 -18.27
CA PHE A 491 11.15 8.62 -19.57
C PHE A 491 11.08 7.09 -19.57
N VAL A 492 11.44 6.46 -18.43
CA VAL A 492 11.40 5.00 -18.29
C VAL A 492 9.97 4.49 -18.21
N VAL A 493 9.13 5.08 -17.34
CA VAL A 493 7.71 4.71 -17.26
C VAL A 493 7.03 4.91 -18.61
N SER A 494 7.28 6.04 -19.26
CA SER A 494 6.78 6.32 -20.60
C SER A 494 7.25 5.26 -21.59
N ALA A 495 8.54 4.92 -21.63
CA ALA A 495 9.09 3.94 -22.56
C ALA A 495 8.47 2.55 -22.40
N VAL A 496 8.34 2.06 -21.17
CA VAL A 496 7.67 0.78 -20.89
C VAL A 496 6.22 0.84 -21.39
N LEU A 497 5.46 1.89 -21.08
CA LEU A 497 4.07 2.04 -21.54
C LEU A 497 3.95 2.15 -23.06
N PHE A 498 4.84 2.89 -23.74
CA PHE A 498 4.90 3.00 -25.20
C PHE A 498 5.20 1.66 -25.87
N TYR A 499 6.04 0.80 -25.28
CA TYR A 499 6.42 -0.48 -25.86
C TYR A 499 5.43 -1.61 -25.59
N THR A 500 4.65 -1.54 -24.50
CA THR A 500 3.89 -2.71 -24.02
C THR A 500 2.39 -2.45 -23.78
N LYS A 501 2.00 -1.23 -23.38
CA LYS A 501 0.66 -0.93 -22.85
C LYS A 501 0.14 0.44 -23.28
N ALA A 502 0.07 0.68 -24.60
CA ALA A 502 -0.39 1.94 -25.19
C ALA A 502 -1.75 2.48 -24.66
N PRO A 503 -2.76 1.66 -24.29
CA PRO A 503 -4.00 2.20 -23.70
C PRO A 503 -3.80 2.84 -22.31
N ALA A 504 -2.89 2.31 -21.49
CA ALA A 504 -2.58 2.84 -20.17
C ALA A 504 -1.73 4.12 -20.21
N LEU A 505 -1.16 4.45 -21.37
CA LEU A 505 -0.36 5.65 -21.58
C LEU A 505 -1.20 6.93 -21.54
N VAL A 506 -2.44 6.93 -22.05
CA VAL A 506 -3.29 8.13 -22.09
C VAL A 506 -3.60 8.69 -20.69
N PRO A 507 -4.11 7.91 -19.71
CA PRO A 507 -4.32 8.41 -18.35
C PRO A 507 -3.01 8.76 -17.63
N PHE A 508 -1.90 8.08 -17.95
CA PHE A 508 -0.58 8.44 -17.42
C PHE A 508 -0.09 9.80 -17.96
N LEU A 509 -0.19 10.06 -19.26
CA LEU A 509 0.18 11.35 -19.84
C LEU A 509 -0.73 12.46 -19.30
N ALA A 510 -2.03 12.21 -19.12
CA ALA A 510 -2.95 13.17 -18.51
C ALA A 510 -2.51 13.58 -17.08
N SER A 511 -2.18 12.61 -16.23
CA SER A 511 -1.72 12.90 -14.86
C SER A 511 -0.38 13.62 -14.80
N VAL A 512 0.53 13.35 -15.74
CA VAL A 512 1.76 14.15 -15.88
C VAL A 512 1.43 15.56 -16.38
N ILE A 513 0.51 15.75 -17.32
CA ILE A 513 0.18 17.06 -17.87
C ILE A 513 -0.40 17.97 -16.78
N GLY A 514 -1.22 17.46 -15.87
CA GLY A 514 -1.67 18.22 -14.68
C GLY A 514 -2.62 19.38 -14.99
N PHE A 515 -3.35 19.29 -16.11
CA PHE A 515 -4.48 20.18 -16.42
C PHE A 515 -5.81 19.69 -15.85
N ASP A 516 -5.93 18.42 -15.48
CA ASP A 516 -7.07 17.93 -14.71
C ASP A 516 -7.04 18.59 -13.31
N GLY A 517 -8.12 19.26 -12.91
CA GLY A 517 -8.16 20.04 -11.67
C GLY A 517 -8.16 19.18 -10.39
N ASP A 518 -7.30 19.52 -9.43
CA ASP A 518 -7.11 18.81 -8.15
C ASP A 518 -8.34 18.87 -7.19
N THR A 519 -9.42 19.55 -7.58
CA THR A 519 -10.59 19.88 -6.73
C THR A 519 -11.82 18.98 -6.96
N CYS A 520 -11.70 17.91 -7.75
CA CYS A 520 -12.79 16.96 -8.00
C CYS A 520 -12.99 15.96 -6.83
N ASN A 521 -13.40 16.47 -5.66
CA ASN A 521 -14.03 15.62 -4.65
C ASN A 521 -15.28 14.97 -5.27
N ALA A 522 -15.38 13.65 -5.24
CA ALA A 522 -16.37 12.84 -5.98
C ALA A 522 -17.85 13.03 -5.56
N ALA A 523 -18.16 14.04 -4.74
CA ALA A 523 -19.50 14.32 -4.23
C ALA A 523 -20.24 15.47 -4.96
N SER A 524 -19.57 16.27 -5.80
CA SER A 524 -20.18 17.43 -6.49
C SER A 524 -20.39 17.20 -7.98
N THR A 525 -21.36 16.35 -8.35
CA THR A 525 -21.74 16.00 -9.73
C THR A 525 -22.51 17.11 -10.49
N SER A 526 -22.37 18.38 -10.09
CA SER A 526 -23.15 19.51 -10.63
C SER A 526 -22.34 20.77 -10.97
N ALA A 527 -21.02 20.79 -10.75
CA ALA A 527 -20.14 21.86 -11.23
C ALA A 527 -19.40 21.37 -12.49
N ALA A 528 -19.36 22.19 -13.54
CA ALA A 528 -18.62 21.87 -14.76
C ALA A 528 -17.14 21.62 -14.44
N GLY A 529 -16.62 20.46 -14.87
CA GLY A 529 -15.28 20.02 -14.49
C GLY A 529 -14.20 21.02 -14.89
N CYS A 530 -13.27 21.32 -13.97
CA CYS A 530 -12.21 22.30 -14.21
C CYS A 530 -11.08 21.71 -15.07
N GLY A 531 -10.59 22.51 -16.04
CA GLY A 531 -9.40 22.19 -16.84
C GLY A 531 -9.60 21.31 -18.08
N ILE A 532 -8.51 21.05 -18.80
CA ILE A 532 -8.52 20.34 -20.09
C ILE A 532 -8.60 18.82 -19.85
N GLN A 533 -9.74 18.21 -20.19
CA GLN A 533 -9.92 16.75 -20.16
C GLN A 533 -9.08 16.05 -21.26
N VAL A 534 -7.80 15.81 -20.98
CA VAL A 534 -6.82 15.23 -21.91
C VAL A 534 -7.26 13.86 -22.44
N GLN A 535 -7.90 13.06 -21.58
CA GLN A 535 -8.33 11.68 -21.88
C GLN A 535 -9.35 11.59 -23.04
N GLN A 536 -10.10 12.65 -23.31
CA GLN A 536 -11.06 12.68 -24.43
C GLN A 536 -10.42 13.13 -25.76
N ALA A 537 -9.24 13.76 -25.72
CA ALA A 537 -8.57 14.31 -26.90
C ALA A 537 -7.50 13.37 -27.49
N LEU A 538 -6.80 12.61 -26.65
CA LEU A 538 -5.72 11.72 -27.07
C LEU A 538 -6.21 10.28 -27.30
N ARG A 539 -5.89 9.70 -28.46
CA ARG A 539 -6.15 8.30 -28.83
C ARG A 539 -4.87 7.47 -28.71
N ALA A 540 -4.94 6.35 -27.99
CA ALA A 540 -3.80 5.43 -27.84
C ALA A 540 -3.26 4.88 -29.17
N GLU A 541 -4.14 4.74 -30.19
CA GLU A 541 -3.82 4.21 -31.52
C GLU A 541 -2.72 4.98 -32.25
N TYR A 542 -2.52 6.28 -32.01
CA TYR A 542 -1.47 7.05 -32.70
C TYR A 542 -0.17 7.16 -31.89
N LEU A 543 -0.20 6.80 -30.60
CA LEU A 543 0.95 6.94 -29.70
C LEU A 543 1.94 5.79 -29.79
N HIS A 544 1.52 4.56 -30.13
CA HIS A 544 2.45 3.43 -30.24
C HIS A 544 3.50 3.63 -31.36
N VAL A 545 3.12 4.25 -32.48
CA VAL A 545 4.00 4.55 -33.62
C VAL A 545 5.16 5.49 -33.22
N PHE A 546 4.91 6.43 -32.32
CA PHE A 546 5.95 7.28 -31.74
C PHE A 546 6.97 6.44 -30.93
N GLY A 547 6.47 5.49 -30.13
CA GLY A 547 7.30 4.56 -29.36
C GLY A 547 8.30 3.80 -30.25
N ASP A 548 7.81 3.15 -31.31
CA ASP A 548 8.66 2.34 -32.20
C ASP A 548 9.62 3.16 -33.08
N VAL A 549 9.20 4.32 -33.60
CA VAL A 549 9.99 5.08 -34.58
C VAL A 549 10.96 6.08 -33.94
N LEU A 550 10.57 6.72 -32.83
CA LEU A 550 11.34 7.79 -32.20
C LEU A 550 12.00 7.36 -30.90
N LEU A 551 11.27 6.67 -30.03
CA LEU A 551 11.75 6.33 -28.69
C LEU A 551 12.70 5.12 -28.71
N LYS A 552 12.31 4.02 -29.35
CA LYS A 552 13.01 2.71 -29.37
C LYS A 552 14.44 2.73 -29.94
N PRO A 553 14.78 3.54 -30.97
CA PRO A 553 16.17 3.68 -31.43
C PRO A 553 17.09 4.39 -30.43
N VAL A 554 16.51 5.16 -29.50
CA VAL A 554 17.24 5.98 -28.52
C VAL A 554 17.28 5.31 -27.15
N LEU A 555 16.11 5.04 -26.57
CA LEU A 555 15.93 4.44 -25.26
C LEU A 555 15.77 2.92 -25.37
N THR A 556 16.84 2.26 -25.79
CA THR A 556 16.89 0.79 -25.86
C THR A 556 16.64 0.13 -24.49
N GLU A 557 16.08 -1.08 -24.48
CA GLU A 557 15.80 -1.87 -23.27
C GLU A 557 17.02 -1.99 -22.33
N ASN A 558 18.20 -2.20 -22.90
CA ASN A 558 19.48 -2.26 -22.17
C ASN A 558 19.83 -0.93 -21.49
N LEU A 559 19.60 0.20 -22.16
CA LEU A 559 19.82 1.53 -21.59
C LEU A 559 18.84 1.79 -20.46
N LEU A 560 17.55 1.47 -20.64
CA LEU A 560 16.54 1.61 -19.58
C LEU A 560 16.90 0.77 -18.34
N ALA A 561 17.22 -0.51 -18.52
CA ALA A 561 17.61 -1.40 -17.43
C ALA A 561 18.88 -0.94 -16.70
N ARG A 562 19.84 -0.34 -17.40
CA ARG A 562 21.07 0.20 -16.80
C ARG A 562 20.82 1.48 -16.01
N GLU A 563 20.05 2.42 -16.58
CA GLU A 563 19.96 3.79 -16.07
C GLU A 563 18.96 3.95 -14.95
N VAL A 564 17.89 3.13 -14.89
CA VAL A 564 16.96 3.10 -13.74
C VAL A 564 17.69 2.88 -12.42
N LEU A 565 18.68 1.99 -12.43
CA LEU A 565 19.49 1.66 -11.25
C LEU A 565 20.48 2.78 -10.86
N THR A 566 20.58 3.86 -11.65
CA THR A 566 21.37 5.06 -11.32
C THR A 566 20.53 6.18 -10.72
N PHE A 567 19.20 6.09 -10.78
CA PHE A 567 18.32 7.08 -10.15
C PHE A 567 18.33 6.91 -8.63
N PRO A 568 18.21 8.01 -7.85
CA PRO A 568 18.10 7.92 -6.41
C PRO A 568 16.86 7.09 -6.01
N PRO A 569 16.95 6.30 -4.92
CA PRO A 569 15.78 5.66 -4.31
C PRO A 569 14.67 6.68 -4.03
N ALA A 570 13.43 6.27 -4.25
CA ALA A 570 12.25 7.11 -4.03
C ALA A 570 12.08 7.37 -2.53
N ALA A 571 12.22 8.63 -2.12
CA ALA A 571 12.26 9.02 -0.72
C ALA A 571 10.89 8.82 -0.04
N ARG A 572 10.86 8.01 1.04
CA ARG A 572 9.74 7.82 1.96
C ARG A 572 8.36 7.65 1.29
N VAL A 573 8.25 6.74 0.34
CA VAL A 573 6.98 6.48 -0.37
C VAL A 573 5.95 5.83 0.56
N SER A 574 4.99 6.62 1.05
CA SER A 574 3.82 6.13 1.79
C SER A 574 2.58 6.03 0.89
N ALA A 575 1.60 5.21 1.29
CA ALA A 575 0.32 5.13 0.57
C ALA A 575 -0.54 6.40 0.69
N LEU A 576 -0.29 7.27 1.69
CA LEU A 576 -1.02 8.53 1.87
C LEU A 576 -0.50 9.62 0.93
N ASP A 577 0.82 9.68 0.71
CA ASP A 577 1.45 10.66 -0.18
C ASP A 577 1.11 10.42 -1.65
N ALA A 578 0.83 9.17 -2.02
CA ALA A 578 0.31 8.80 -3.34
C ALA A 578 -1.07 9.42 -3.64
N VAL A 579 -1.90 9.59 -2.61
CA VAL A 579 -3.26 10.18 -2.73
C VAL A 579 -3.22 11.70 -2.64
N SER A 580 -2.38 12.25 -1.76
CA SER A 580 -2.33 13.71 -1.51
C SER A 580 -1.53 14.49 -2.56
N SER A 581 -0.52 13.88 -3.21
CA SER A 581 0.37 14.58 -4.14
C SER A 581 -0.12 14.65 -5.59
N GLY A 582 -1.21 13.95 -5.94
CA GLY A 582 -1.94 14.04 -7.21
C GLY A 582 -1.19 13.65 -8.50
N HIS A 583 0.15 13.59 -8.49
CA HIS A 583 0.98 13.51 -9.69
C HIS A 583 2.00 12.37 -9.67
N GLY A 584 2.12 11.63 -8.55
CA GLY A 584 2.89 10.37 -8.45
C GLY A 584 4.37 10.46 -8.83
N GLN A 585 4.96 11.66 -8.89
CA GLN A 585 6.31 11.87 -9.44
C GLN A 585 7.38 11.15 -8.62
N HIS A 586 7.19 11.09 -7.29
CA HIS A 586 8.04 10.34 -6.37
C HIS A 586 7.98 8.82 -6.59
N GLU A 587 6.90 8.29 -7.16
CA GLU A 587 6.75 6.85 -7.45
C GLU A 587 7.29 6.44 -8.83
N PHE A 588 7.59 7.36 -9.74
CA PHE A 588 7.95 7.00 -11.13
C PHE A 588 9.15 6.06 -11.21
N THR A 589 10.13 6.17 -10.30
CA THR A 589 11.26 5.24 -10.24
C THR A 589 10.82 3.82 -9.89
N LEU A 590 9.91 3.67 -8.93
CA LEU A 590 9.34 2.38 -8.52
C LEU A 590 8.44 1.78 -9.61
N ARG A 591 7.56 2.60 -10.21
CA ARG A 591 6.68 2.18 -11.32
C ARG A 591 7.49 1.76 -12.55
N GLY A 592 8.57 2.48 -12.87
CA GLY A 592 9.48 2.15 -13.96
C GLY A 592 10.26 0.87 -13.71
N LEU A 593 10.80 0.68 -12.50
CA LEU A 593 11.51 -0.53 -12.11
C LEU A 593 10.59 -1.76 -12.09
N HIS A 594 9.39 -1.62 -11.52
CA HIS A 594 8.35 -2.65 -11.56
C HIS A 594 7.98 -3.04 -13.00
N GLY A 595 7.78 -2.05 -13.89
CA GLY A 595 7.52 -2.28 -15.30
C GLY A 595 8.61 -3.11 -16.00
N LEU A 596 9.90 -2.77 -15.78
CA LEU A 596 11.03 -3.52 -16.34
C LEU A 596 11.19 -4.93 -15.74
N LEU A 597 10.74 -5.15 -14.51
CA LEU A 597 10.67 -6.49 -13.91
C LEU A 597 9.57 -7.33 -14.56
N CYS A 598 8.36 -6.79 -14.74
CA CYS A 598 7.27 -7.51 -15.43
C CYS A 598 7.64 -7.91 -16.86
N GLU A 599 8.36 -7.04 -17.60
CA GLU A 599 8.84 -7.31 -18.96
C GLU A 599 10.12 -8.16 -19.01
N LYS A 600 10.65 -8.56 -17.84
CA LYS A 600 11.79 -9.47 -17.66
C LYS A 600 13.10 -8.94 -18.25
N SER A 601 13.25 -7.62 -18.38
CA SER A 601 14.40 -6.98 -19.00
C SER A 601 15.72 -7.29 -18.28
N PHE A 602 15.68 -7.45 -16.94
CA PHE A 602 16.84 -7.83 -16.14
C PHE A 602 17.29 -9.29 -16.34
N LEU A 603 16.48 -10.16 -16.96
CA LEU A 603 16.95 -11.48 -17.42
C LEU A 603 17.79 -11.38 -18.70
N ARG A 604 17.50 -10.37 -19.55
CA ARG A 604 18.20 -10.12 -20.81
C ARG A 604 19.46 -9.25 -20.63
N HIS A 605 19.47 -8.40 -19.61
CA HIS A 605 20.52 -7.40 -19.36
C HIS A 605 21.07 -7.54 -17.93
N HIS A 606 22.32 -8.00 -17.82
CA HIS A 606 22.91 -8.47 -16.56
C HIS A 606 23.34 -7.34 -15.61
N HIS A 607 22.46 -6.99 -14.67
CA HIS A 607 22.71 -5.97 -13.63
C HIS A 607 22.38 -6.44 -12.19
N ALA A 608 22.38 -7.76 -11.96
CA ALA A 608 21.97 -8.43 -10.73
C ALA A 608 22.33 -7.72 -9.39
N HIS A 609 23.62 -7.53 -9.09
CA HIS A 609 24.03 -6.92 -7.81
C HIS A 609 23.66 -5.45 -7.68
N LYS A 610 23.54 -4.71 -8.79
CA LYS A 610 23.10 -3.30 -8.76
C LYS A 610 21.62 -3.24 -8.40
N LEU A 611 20.80 -4.10 -9.01
CA LEU A 611 19.38 -4.27 -8.68
C LEU A 611 19.19 -4.64 -7.20
N GLU A 612 19.92 -5.64 -6.70
CA GLU A 612 19.87 -6.03 -5.28
C GLU A 612 20.28 -4.88 -4.35
N SER A 613 21.36 -4.16 -4.66
CA SER A 613 21.80 -3.02 -3.84
C SER A 613 20.79 -1.87 -3.84
N TRP A 614 20.15 -1.58 -4.97
CA TRP A 614 19.15 -0.52 -5.10
C TRP A 614 17.87 -0.85 -4.34
N LEU A 615 17.41 -2.10 -4.41
CA LEU A 615 16.25 -2.56 -3.64
C LEU A 615 16.52 -2.63 -2.14
N ALA A 616 17.74 -3.01 -1.75
CA ALA A 616 18.18 -2.98 -0.36
C ALA A 616 18.20 -1.55 0.21
N THR A 617 18.62 -0.53 -0.55
CA THR A 617 18.56 0.88 -0.09
C THR A 617 17.13 1.41 -0.08
N GLN A 618 16.32 1.12 -1.12
CA GLN A 618 14.92 1.54 -1.18
C GLN A 618 14.10 1.07 0.02
N ILE A 619 14.27 -0.19 0.46
CA ILE A 619 13.53 -0.74 1.61
C ILE A 619 14.24 -0.42 2.93
N GLY A 620 15.58 -0.43 2.95
CA GLY A 620 16.36 -0.26 4.18
C GLY A 620 16.40 1.17 4.71
N GLU A 621 16.31 2.17 3.83
CA GLU A 621 16.47 3.61 4.15
C GLU A 621 15.26 4.47 3.79
N GLN A 622 14.46 4.07 2.79
CA GLN A 622 13.39 4.91 2.21
C GLN A 622 11.97 4.31 2.28
N ALA A 623 11.78 3.20 3.01
CA ALA A 623 10.43 2.70 3.28
C ALA A 623 9.70 3.62 4.27
N ALA A 624 8.40 3.83 4.05
CA ALA A 624 7.54 4.60 4.95
C ALA A 624 6.26 3.81 5.29
N LEU A 625 5.59 4.24 6.36
CA LEU A 625 4.27 3.76 6.76
C LEU A 625 3.24 4.86 6.46
N PRO A 626 2.02 4.54 5.99
CA PRO A 626 1.55 3.20 5.61
C PRO A 626 2.24 2.64 4.36
N VAL A 627 2.52 1.33 4.38
CA VAL A 627 3.35 0.67 3.34
C VAL A 627 2.68 0.75 1.97
N HIS A 628 3.40 1.28 0.98
CA HIS A 628 2.90 1.42 -0.39
C HIS A 628 2.74 0.05 -1.11
N PRO A 629 1.58 -0.27 -1.73
CA PRO A 629 1.32 -1.58 -2.31
C PRO A 629 2.29 -1.97 -3.44
N LEU A 630 2.76 -1.00 -4.25
CA LEU A 630 3.76 -1.25 -5.30
C LEU A 630 5.06 -1.88 -4.76
N LEU A 631 5.45 -1.65 -3.50
CA LEU A 631 6.64 -2.28 -2.92
C LEU A 631 6.45 -3.80 -2.78
N VAL A 632 5.25 -4.25 -2.42
CA VAL A 632 4.92 -5.69 -2.33
C VAL A 632 4.90 -6.33 -3.72
N SER A 633 4.28 -5.67 -4.70
CA SER A 633 4.27 -6.15 -6.09
C SER A 633 5.69 -6.24 -6.68
N LEU A 634 6.54 -5.25 -6.41
CA LEU A 634 7.92 -5.22 -6.90
C LEU A 634 8.75 -6.35 -6.27
N LEU A 635 8.61 -6.58 -4.96
CA LEU A 635 9.25 -7.71 -4.28
C LEU A 635 8.83 -9.07 -4.88
N LEU A 636 7.54 -9.24 -5.20
CA LEU A 636 7.03 -10.46 -5.83
C LEU A 636 7.62 -10.66 -7.24
N GLU A 637 7.59 -9.65 -8.10
CA GLU A 637 8.15 -9.72 -9.46
C GLU A 637 9.68 -9.95 -9.45
N TRP A 638 10.39 -9.47 -8.43
CA TRP A 638 11.82 -9.79 -8.23
C TRP A 638 12.03 -11.27 -7.90
N ILE A 639 11.18 -11.87 -7.07
CA ILE A 639 11.21 -13.31 -6.74
C ILE A 639 10.88 -14.16 -7.98
N GLU A 640 9.83 -13.84 -8.72
CA GLU A 640 9.44 -14.58 -9.92
C GLU A 640 10.54 -14.55 -10.99
N ASN A 641 11.16 -13.39 -11.20
CA ASN A 641 12.29 -13.27 -12.12
C ASN A 641 13.53 -14.04 -11.63
N TYR A 642 13.79 -14.11 -10.31
CA TYR A 642 14.86 -14.97 -9.78
C TYR A 642 14.60 -16.45 -10.07
N VAL A 643 13.37 -16.94 -9.90
CA VAL A 643 12.97 -18.31 -10.27
C VAL A 643 13.18 -18.56 -11.77
N MET A 644 12.76 -17.63 -12.63
CA MET A 644 12.93 -17.74 -14.08
C MET A 644 14.39 -17.68 -14.55
N ALA A 645 15.30 -17.06 -13.80
CA ALA A 645 16.72 -16.98 -14.18
C ALA A 645 17.39 -18.35 -14.32
N PHE A 646 16.87 -19.39 -13.64
CA PHE A 646 17.36 -20.77 -13.77
C PHE A 646 16.95 -21.43 -15.09
N GLU A 647 15.83 -21.03 -15.69
CA GLU A 647 15.37 -21.54 -16.98
C GLU A 647 16.18 -20.95 -18.14
N TYR A 648 16.55 -19.67 -18.02
CA TYR A 648 17.30 -18.85 -18.99
C TYR A 648 18.74 -18.52 -18.52
N PRO A 649 19.63 -19.51 -18.32
CA PRO A 649 21.00 -19.25 -17.89
C PRO A 649 21.80 -18.51 -18.98
N ILE A 650 22.64 -17.57 -18.56
CA ILE A 650 23.50 -16.79 -19.46
C ILE A 650 24.47 -17.74 -20.19
N ALA A 651 24.39 -17.79 -21.52
CA ALA A 651 25.10 -18.76 -22.35
C ALA A 651 26.65 -18.58 -22.44
N GLN A 652 27.27 -17.78 -21.57
CA GLN A 652 28.64 -17.29 -21.72
C GLN A 652 29.55 -17.46 -20.47
N ALA A 653 29.44 -18.55 -19.70
CA ALA A 653 30.58 -19.09 -18.92
C ALA A 653 30.29 -20.48 -18.30
N PRO A 654 30.94 -21.59 -18.74
CA PRO A 654 30.68 -22.93 -18.20
C PRO A 654 31.39 -23.24 -16.87
N ARG A 655 31.72 -22.23 -16.04
CA ARG A 655 32.51 -22.43 -14.80
C ARG A 655 32.04 -21.66 -13.56
N ARG A 656 31.03 -20.78 -13.66
CA ARG A 656 30.32 -20.19 -12.52
C ARG A 656 28.86 -20.01 -12.92
N LEU A 657 27.94 -20.49 -12.09
CA LEU A 657 26.49 -20.25 -12.25
C LEU A 657 26.17 -18.81 -11.85
N GLN A 658 26.55 -17.86 -12.70
CA GLN A 658 26.18 -16.46 -12.50
C GLN A 658 24.76 -16.23 -13.01
N LEU A 659 23.84 -16.00 -12.08
CA LEU A 659 22.45 -15.70 -12.39
C LEU A 659 22.32 -14.25 -12.86
N SER A 660 21.41 -14.00 -13.80
CA SER A 660 21.10 -12.65 -14.30
C SER A 660 20.45 -11.75 -13.24
N ILE A 661 19.87 -12.36 -12.20
CA ILE A 661 19.27 -11.72 -11.03
C ILE A 661 19.73 -12.48 -9.77
N VAL A 662 20.01 -11.74 -8.71
CA VAL A 662 20.52 -12.23 -7.42
C VAL A 662 19.46 -11.94 -6.34
N PRO A 663 19.26 -12.80 -5.34
CA PRO A 663 18.28 -12.60 -4.28
C PRO A 663 18.87 -11.71 -3.15
N LEU A 664 18.02 -11.23 -2.23
CA LEU A 664 18.48 -10.40 -1.12
C LEU A 664 19.55 -11.12 -0.27
N ARG A 665 20.64 -10.43 0.09
CA ARG A 665 21.65 -11.05 0.95
C ARG A 665 21.05 -11.43 2.31
N SER A 666 21.33 -12.65 2.77
CA SER A 666 20.93 -13.12 4.11
C SER A 666 21.43 -12.21 5.23
N SER A 667 22.60 -11.58 5.07
CA SER A 667 23.15 -10.59 6.00
C SER A 667 22.41 -9.24 6.00
N THR A 668 21.70 -8.88 4.93
CA THR A 668 20.81 -7.71 4.87
C THR A 668 19.46 -8.05 5.51
N LEU A 669 18.86 -9.17 5.13
CA LEU A 669 17.59 -9.65 5.69
C LEU A 669 17.67 -9.83 7.22
N SER A 670 18.71 -10.49 7.72
CA SER A 670 18.93 -10.67 9.16
C SER A 670 19.13 -9.35 9.89
N LYS A 671 19.79 -8.34 9.31
CA LYS A 671 19.87 -6.99 9.91
C LYS A 671 18.51 -6.30 10.01
N TRP A 672 17.59 -6.58 9.09
CA TRP A 672 16.22 -6.03 9.15
C TRP A 672 15.40 -6.75 10.21
N LEU A 673 15.43 -8.10 10.25
CA LEU A 673 14.62 -8.92 11.14
C LEU A 673 15.16 -9.04 12.58
N ALA A 674 16.47 -8.88 12.81
CA ALA A 674 17.09 -8.88 14.13
C ALA A 674 16.96 -7.54 14.88
N ALA A 675 16.23 -6.56 14.33
CA ALA A 675 16.06 -5.28 14.99
C ALA A 675 15.28 -5.46 16.31
N PRO A 676 15.81 -5.01 17.47
CA PRO A 676 15.26 -5.37 18.78
C PRO A 676 13.82 -4.91 18.97
N CYS A 677 13.43 -3.81 18.33
CA CYS A 677 12.09 -3.26 18.45
C CYS A 677 11.00 -4.11 17.76
N LEU A 678 11.36 -5.05 16.87
CA LEU A 678 10.43 -6.03 16.28
C LEU A 678 10.02 -7.14 17.27
N ALA A 679 10.69 -7.24 18.42
CA ALA A 679 10.32 -8.12 19.52
C ALA A 679 9.39 -7.42 20.56
N HIS A 680 8.94 -6.20 20.29
CA HIS A 680 8.10 -5.38 21.17
C HIS A 680 6.80 -4.97 20.44
N SER A 681 5.87 -4.31 21.12
CA SER A 681 4.68 -3.75 20.46
C SER A 681 5.05 -2.61 19.50
N TYR A 682 4.30 -2.44 18.41
CA TYR A 682 4.40 -1.26 17.57
C TYR A 682 3.87 -0.04 18.33
N ASP A 683 4.61 1.09 18.27
CA ASP A 683 4.20 2.36 18.87
C ASP A 683 4.29 3.47 17.83
N PRO A 684 3.17 3.93 17.25
CA PRO A 684 3.17 5.01 16.25
C PRO A 684 3.66 6.35 16.82
N GLY A 685 3.75 6.52 18.14
CA GLY A 685 4.25 7.74 18.77
C GLY A 685 5.78 7.85 18.85
N ARG A 686 6.54 6.78 18.54
CA ARG A 686 7.99 6.71 18.77
C ARG A 686 8.88 7.41 17.72
N GLY A 687 8.29 7.91 16.63
CA GLY A 687 9.00 8.68 15.60
C GLY A 687 9.51 7.86 14.42
N GLN A 688 9.96 8.58 13.39
CA GLN A 688 10.15 8.08 12.02
C GLN A 688 11.18 6.95 11.88
N ASP A 689 12.24 6.94 12.70
CA ASP A 689 13.22 5.85 12.67
C ASP A 689 12.61 4.52 13.14
N HIS A 690 11.64 4.57 14.06
CA HIS A 690 10.93 3.38 14.51
C HIS A 690 9.99 2.84 13.42
N GLU A 691 9.27 3.73 12.74
CA GLU A 691 8.40 3.43 11.59
C GLU A 691 9.20 2.76 10.46
N LEU A 692 10.36 3.31 10.09
CA LEU A 692 11.26 2.74 9.07
C LEU A 692 11.73 1.32 9.44
N VAL A 693 12.10 1.10 10.71
CA VAL A 693 12.55 -0.22 11.18
C VAL A 693 11.41 -1.25 11.16
N TRP A 694 10.19 -0.85 11.45
CA TRP A 694 9.01 -1.69 11.31
C TRP A 694 8.64 -1.96 9.84
N ALA A 695 8.67 -0.94 8.98
CA ALA A 695 8.40 -1.07 7.55
C ALA A 695 9.36 -2.08 6.88
N ARG A 696 10.67 -1.96 7.10
CA ARG A 696 11.67 -2.90 6.55
C ARG A 696 11.58 -4.30 7.19
N GLY A 697 11.17 -4.39 8.46
CA GLY A 697 10.98 -5.67 9.15
C GLY A 697 9.81 -6.46 8.57
N VAL A 698 8.66 -5.80 8.40
CA VAL A 698 7.45 -6.40 7.81
C VAL A 698 7.63 -6.70 6.32
N LEU A 699 8.22 -5.79 5.53
CA LEU A 699 8.53 -6.05 4.12
C LEU A 699 9.57 -7.17 3.94
N GLY A 700 10.62 -7.19 4.79
CA GLY A 700 11.63 -8.25 4.78
C GLY A 700 11.06 -9.63 5.13
N LEU A 701 10.16 -9.70 6.11
CA LEU A 701 9.46 -10.94 6.46
C LEU A 701 8.56 -11.42 5.31
N THR A 702 7.74 -10.53 4.74
CA THR A 702 6.89 -10.84 3.58
C THR A 702 7.72 -11.35 2.40
N TYR A 703 8.83 -10.69 2.07
CA TYR A 703 9.76 -11.15 1.02
C TYR A 703 10.32 -12.55 1.31
N ALA A 704 10.82 -12.80 2.52
CA ALA A 704 11.45 -14.08 2.86
C ALA A 704 10.46 -15.25 2.81
N LEU A 705 9.23 -15.04 3.27
CA LEU A 705 8.15 -16.03 3.20
C LEU A 705 7.73 -16.29 1.74
N GLN A 706 7.51 -15.24 0.95
CA GLN A 706 7.18 -15.37 -0.48
C GLN A 706 8.29 -16.09 -1.24
N PHE A 707 9.55 -15.74 -1.00
CA PHE A 707 10.71 -16.37 -1.62
C PHE A 707 10.78 -17.86 -1.29
N ASN A 708 10.69 -18.20 0.00
CA ASN A 708 10.69 -19.58 0.48
C ASN A 708 9.55 -20.41 -0.16
N GLN A 709 8.35 -19.85 -0.24
CA GLN A 709 7.20 -20.52 -0.85
C GLN A 709 7.35 -20.70 -2.37
N ARG A 710 7.67 -19.62 -3.10
CA ARG A 710 7.77 -19.62 -4.57
C ARG A 710 8.91 -20.52 -5.05
N LEU A 711 10.08 -20.42 -4.42
CA LEU A 711 11.22 -21.25 -4.79
C LEU A 711 10.97 -22.73 -4.47
N ARG A 712 10.32 -23.05 -3.34
CA ARG A 712 9.92 -24.43 -3.04
C ARG A 712 9.00 -25.00 -4.12
N ARG A 713 7.94 -24.27 -4.51
CA ARG A 713 7.06 -24.66 -5.63
C ARG A 713 7.86 -24.90 -6.92
N ALA A 714 8.76 -23.99 -7.28
CA ALA A 714 9.60 -24.12 -8.48
C ALA A 714 10.60 -25.29 -8.45
N THR A 715 11.08 -25.69 -7.26
CA THR A 715 11.92 -26.90 -7.10
C THR A 715 11.14 -28.21 -7.20
N MET A 716 9.85 -28.21 -6.88
CA MET A 716 8.97 -29.39 -6.98
C MET A 716 8.52 -29.69 -8.42
N VAL A 717 8.55 -28.72 -9.34
CA VAL A 717 8.14 -28.92 -10.73
C VAL A 717 9.11 -29.87 -11.44
N ALA A 718 8.62 -31.03 -11.84
CA ALA A 718 9.39 -32.06 -12.54
C ALA A 718 10.02 -31.51 -13.83
N GLY A 719 11.33 -31.73 -14.01
CA GLY A 719 12.09 -31.21 -15.16
C GLY A 719 12.72 -29.83 -14.95
N SER A 720 12.42 -29.14 -13.85
CA SER A 720 13.04 -27.86 -13.50
C SER A 720 14.56 -28.00 -13.29
N LYS A 721 15.36 -27.10 -13.86
CA LYS A 721 16.83 -27.01 -13.65
C LYS A 721 17.21 -26.68 -12.19
N LEU A 722 16.27 -26.23 -11.37
CA LEU A 722 16.43 -26.07 -9.93
C LEU A 722 16.46 -27.43 -9.21
N SER A 723 15.67 -28.40 -9.67
CA SER A 723 15.56 -29.72 -9.02
C SER A 723 16.88 -30.50 -9.01
N SER A 724 17.76 -30.28 -9.99
CA SER A 724 19.09 -30.92 -10.04
C SER A 724 20.15 -30.26 -9.15
N LEU A 725 19.93 -29.02 -8.70
CA LEU A 725 20.78 -28.32 -7.73
C LEU A 725 20.43 -28.69 -6.28
N VAL A 726 19.22 -29.18 -6.05
CA VAL A 726 18.69 -29.56 -4.73
C VAL A 726 18.75 -31.07 -4.57
N SER A 727 19.84 -31.58 -4.01
CA SER A 727 19.86 -32.97 -3.52
C SER A 727 18.86 -33.12 -2.39
N THR A 728 18.03 -34.17 -2.40
CA THR A 728 16.93 -34.35 -1.44
C THR A 728 17.37 -34.42 0.02
N SER A 729 18.66 -34.71 0.30
CA SER A 729 19.24 -34.66 1.65
C SER A 729 19.71 -33.28 2.11
N SER A 730 19.94 -32.32 1.20
CA SER A 730 20.52 -31.01 1.57
C SER A 730 19.49 -30.00 2.09
N VAL A 731 18.22 -30.14 1.71
CA VAL A 731 17.11 -29.36 2.31
C VAL A 731 16.92 -29.74 3.79
N VAL A 732 17.07 -31.03 4.10
CA VAL A 732 16.84 -31.60 5.45
C VAL A 732 17.87 -31.12 6.49
N SER A 733 19.09 -30.81 6.06
CA SER A 733 20.20 -30.59 6.99
C SER A 733 20.33 -29.15 7.52
N GLY A 734 19.59 -28.18 6.98
CA GLY A 734 19.67 -26.75 7.38
C GLY A 734 21.00 -26.04 7.10
N ALA A 735 22.07 -26.80 6.78
CA ALA A 735 23.35 -26.29 6.36
C ALA A 735 23.18 -25.56 5.02
N SER A 736 23.37 -24.24 5.06
CA SER A 736 23.42 -23.40 3.86
C SER A 736 24.38 -23.98 2.82
N MET A 737 23.85 -24.35 1.65
CA MET A 737 24.60 -24.95 0.52
C MET A 737 25.75 -24.06 -0.01
N SER A 738 25.89 -22.82 0.47
CA SER A 738 27.10 -22.00 0.36
C SER A 738 28.38 -22.71 0.83
N ALA A 739 28.29 -23.70 1.72
CA ALA A 739 29.44 -24.54 2.08
C ALA A 739 29.86 -25.52 0.96
N ALA A 740 28.91 -26.02 0.16
CA ALA A 740 29.15 -26.99 -0.91
C ALA A 740 29.48 -26.32 -2.27
N LEU A 741 28.96 -25.11 -2.51
CA LEU A 741 29.17 -24.34 -3.74
C LEU A 741 30.31 -23.31 -3.64
N GLY A 742 30.93 -23.19 -2.47
CA GLY A 742 32.01 -22.24 -2.17
C GLY A 742 31.52 -20.82 -1.83
N PRO A 743 32.39 -19.99 -1.21
CA PRO A 743 32.02 -18.67 -0.65
C PRO A 743 31.85 -17.56 -1.72
N GLY A 744 31.23 -17.88 -2.85
CA GLY A 744 30.98 -16.96 -3.97
C GLY A 744 29.89 -17.43 -4.93
N ALA A 745 28.97 -18.27 -4.47
CA ALA A 745 27.82 -18.71 -5.25
C ALA A 745 26.61 -17.79 -4.99
N ASP A 746 26.09 -17.18 -6.06
CA ASP A 746 24.95 -16.25 -6.08
C ASP A 746 23.58 -16.92 -5.83
N ILE A 747 23.58 -18.15 -5.30
CA ILE A 747 22.41 -19.03 -5.23
C ILE A 747 21.93 -19.11 -3.78
N CYS A 748 20.76 -18.54 -3.50
CA CYS A 748 20.00 -18.79 -2.28
C CYS A 748 18.88 -19.80 -2.58
N LEU A 749 18.73 -20.80 -1.71
CA LEU A 749 17.70 -21.85 -1.80
C LEU A 749 16.65 -21.78 -0.69
N HIS A 750 16.97 -21.14 0.44
CA HIS A 750 16.08 -20.97 1.58
C HIS A 750 16.60 -19.87 2.51
N TYR A 751 15.70 -19.06 3.09
CA TYR A 751 16.00 -18.22 4.26
C TYR A 751 15.52 -18.92 5.52
N ASP A 752 16.44 -19.18 6.46
CA ASP A 752 16.10 -19.59 7.81
C ASP A 752 15.50 -18.40 8.58
N LEU A 753 14.25 -18.58 9.03
CA LEU A 753 13.47 -17.61 9.79
C LEU A 753 13.30 -17.99 11.27
N SER A 754 13.87 -19.13 11.71
CA SER A 754 13.66 -19.71 13.04
C SER A 754 14.14 -18.84 14.20
N THR A 755 15.04 -17.89 13.95
CA THR A 755 15.69 -17.05 14.97
C THR A 755 14.96 -15.73 15.26
N PHE A 756 13.91 -15.38 14.50
CA PHE A 756 13.25 -14.07 14.56
C PHE A 756 11.86 -14.14 15.25
N PRO A 757 11.35 -13.02 15.80
CA PRO A 757 10.07 -12.97 16.53
C PRO A 757 8.85 -12.95 15.59
N LEU A 758 8.72 -13.96 14.71
CA LEU A 758 7.73 -14.01 13.62
C LEU A 758 6.30 -13.75 14.09
N ARG A 759 5.86 -14.41 15.17
CA ARG A 759 4.51 -14.26 15.72
C ARG A 759 4.22 -12.82 16.12
N ASN A 760 5.15 -12.14 16.81
CA ASN A 760 4.96 -10.76 17.25
C ASN A 760 4.83 -9.81 16.05
N ILE A 761 5.74 -9.91 15.07
CA ILE A 761 5.72 -9.06 13.86
C ILE A 761 4.37 -9.18 13.15
N VAL A 762 3.83 -10.39 13.04
CA VAL A 762 2.56 -10.68 12.36
C VAL A 762 1.37 -10.18 13.18
N THR A 763 1.34 -10.39 14.50
CA THR A 763 0.25 -9.87 15.35
C THR A 763 0.20 -8.34 15.35
N GLN A 764 1.34 -7.66 15.33
CA GLN A 764 1.40 -6.19 15.27
C GLN A 764 1.02 -5.68 13.88
N ALA A 765 1.47 -6.35 12.80
CA ALA A 765 1.08 -6.01 11.44
C ALA A 765 -0.45 -6.17 11.22
N LEU A 766 -1.08 -7.16 11.85
CA LEU A 766 -2.53 -7.36 11.80
C LEU A 766 -3.29 -6.36 12.66
N ALA A 767 -2.84 -6.10 13.89
CA ALA A 767 -3.45 -5.10 14.78
C ALA A 767 -3.40 -3.66 14.23
N HIS A 768 -2.52 -3.38 13.28
CA HIS A 768 -2.42 -2.11 12.55
C HIS A 768 -2.65 -2.29 11.04
N GLY A 769 -3.40 -3.32 10.65
CA GLY A 769 -3.76 -3.68 9.27
C GLY A 769 -5.16 -3.23 8.84
N ASP A 770 -5.89 -2.50 9.69
CA ASP A 770 -7.20 -1.92 9.37
C ASP A 770 -7.10 -0.84 8.26
N GLN A 771 -8.24 -0.42 7.71
CA GLN A 771 -8.32 0.61 6.68
C GLN A 771 -7.75 1.96 7.17
N GLY A 772 -6.77 2.51 6.45
CA GLY A 772 -5.97 3.66 6.86
C GLY A 772 -4.85 3.34 7.86
N GLY A 773 -4.66 2.08 8.22
CA GLY A 773 -3.62 1.60 9.13
C GLY A 773 -2.24 1.45 8.46
N ALA A 774 -1.19 1.37 9.29
CA ALA A 774 0.20 1.32 8.85
C ALA A 774 0.53 0.15 7.90
N PHE A 775 -0.20 -0.97 7.99
CA PHE A 775 0.08 -2.19 7.23
C PHE A 775 -1.10 -2.70 6.39
N GLU A 776 -2.12 -1.86 6.12
CA GLU A 776 -3.35 -2.19 5.36
C GLU A 776 -3.10 -3.14 4.17
N TYR A 777 -2.17 -2.78 3.27
CA TYR A 777 -1.90 -3.53 2.04
C TYR A 777 -1.01 -4.77 2.21
N VAL A 778 -0.36 -4.95 3.37
CA VAL A 778 0.59 -6.05 3.61
C VAL A 778 0.01 -7.12 4.53
N ALA A 779 -0.77 -6.73 5.54
CA ALA A 779 -1.29 -7.61 6.57
C ALA A 779 -2.05 -8.84 6.02
N PRO A 780 -2.95 -8.72 5.01
CA PRO A 780 -3.65 -9.88 4.45
C PRO A 780 -2.71 -10.88 3.76
N THR A 781 -1.71 -10.38 3.02
CA THR A 781 -0.70 -11.22 2.37
C THR A 781 0.21 -11.90 3.39
N LEU A 782 0.64 -11.17 4.42
CA LEU A 782 1.48 -11.70 5.48
C LEU A 782 0.76 -12.80 6.29
N LEU A 783 -0.51 -12.60 6.67
CA LEU A 783 -1.30 -13.62 7.37
C LEU A 783 -1.43 -14.90 6.53
N LYS A 784 -1.77 -14.77 5.24
CA LYS A 784 -1.87 -15.92 4.34
C LYS A 784 -0.56 -16.72 4.29
N LEU A 785 0.56 -16.02 4.05
CA LEU A 785 1.88 -16.65 3.99
C LEU A 785 2.25 -17.32 5.32
N MET A 786 1.90 -16.72 6.45
CA MET A 786 2.19 -17.26 7.78
C MET A 786 1.31 -18.45 8.15
N MET A 787 0.06 -18.51 7.70
CA MET A 787 -0.79 -19.71 7.82
C MET A 787 -0.30 -20.85 6.91
N GLU A 788 0.23 -20.53 5.72
CA GLU A 788 0.75 -21.51 4.77
C GLU A 788 2.16 -22.02 5.16
N GLU A 789 2.99 -21.18 5.79
CA GLU A 789 4.37 -21.54 6.18
C GLU A 789 4.55 -21.91 7.67
N HIS A 790 3.82 -21.30 8.60
CA HIS A 790 4.04 -21.53 10.04
C HIS A 790 2.73 -21.63 10.85
N PRO A 791 1.78 -22.51 10.46
CA PRO A 791 0.51 -22.69 11.20
C PRO A 791 0.73 -23.07 12.67
N GLN A 792 1.81 -23.79 13.01
CA GLN A 792 2.17 -24.14 14.39
C GLN A 792 2.39 -22.94 15.33
N LEU A 793 2.59 -21.72 14.80
CA LEU A 793 2.73 -20.49 15.60
C LEU A 793 1.37 -19.87 16.00
N PHE A 794 0.28 -20.36 15.43
CA PHE A 794 -1.09 -19.86 15.64
C PHE A 794 -2.03 -20.90 16.25
N ASP A 795 -1.55 -22.12 16.47
CA ASP A 795 -2.38 -23.22 16.99
C ASP A 795 -2.81 -22.96 18.44
N ALA A 796 -4.11 -22.76 18.63
CA ALA A 796 -4.72 -22.35 19.90
C ALA A 796 -5.10 -23.54 20.80
N ALA A 797 -4.83 -24.78 20.39
CA ALA A 797 -5.35 -26.02 20.99
C ALA A 797 -4.75 -26.42 22.37
N THR A 798 -4.40 -25.47 23.24
CA THR A 798 -4.06 -25.76 24.66
C THR A 798 -4.78 -24.84 25.65
N ALA A 799 -6.02 -24.48 25.34
CA ALA A 799 -6.97 -24.00 26.33
C ALA A 799 -7.71 -25.17 27.03
N SER A 800 -6.98 -26.22 27.45
CA SER A 800 -7.48 -27.23 28.39
C SER A 800 -7.47 -26.72 29.84
N ALA A 801 -7.99 -25.51 30.02
CA ALA A 801 -8.47 -25.03 31.32
C ALA A 801 -9.92 -25.53 31.51
N PRO A 802 -10.35 -25.87 32.74
CA PRO A 802 -11.65 -26.48 32.96
C PRO A 802 -12.80 -25.56 32.53
N SER A 803 -13.84 -26.18 31.96
CA SER A 803 -15.03 -25.56 31.38
C SER A 803 -15.61 -24.42 32.23
N GLY A 804 -15.63 -23.20 31.69
CA GLY A 804 -16.14 -22.05 32.46
C GLY A 804 -16.21 -20.69 31.76
N MET A 805 -15.67 -20.50 30.55
CA MET A 805 -15.91 -19.28 29.76
C MET A 805 -16.04 -19.56 28.26
N THR A 806 -16.80 -18.70 27.60
CA THR A 806 -17.25 -18.82 26.21
C THR A 806 -16.12 -18.76 25.18
N LEU A 807 -16.32 -19.54 24.11
CA LEU A 807 -15.59 -19.56 22.84
C LEU A 807 -14.88 -18.25 22.46
N ASN A 808 -13.57 -18.18 22.69
CA ASN A 808 -12.67 -17.27 21.99
C ASN A 808 -11.95 -18.03 20.88
N LEU A 809 -12.60 -18.12 19.71
CA LEU A 809 -11.90 -18.43 18.46
C LEU A 809 -10.89 -17.30 18.18
N LEU A 810 -9.60 -17.63 18.18
CA LEU A 810 -8.48 -16.80 17.69
C LEU A 810 -8.45 -15.34 18.18
N PRO A 811 -7.61 -15.00 19.19
CA PRO A 811 -7.16 -13.61 19.39
C PRO A 811 -6.12 -13.24 18.31
N LEU A 812 -6.51 -13.30 17.03
CA LEU A 812 -5.75 -12.75 15.90
C LEU A 812 -6.01 -11.25 15.73
N ALA A 813 -7.17 -10.77 16.19
CA ALA A 813 -7.26 -9.41 16.71
C ALA A 813 -6.73 -9.45 18.15
N ALA A 814 -5.57 -8.84 18.38
CA ALA A 814 -5.25 -8.38 19.73
C ALA A 814 -6.35 -7.40 20.13
N SER A 815 -6.98 -7.59 21.29
CA SER A 815 -7.76 -6.52 21.90
C SER A 815 -6.87 -5.28 22.02
N PRO A 816 -7.42 -4.05 21.91
CA PRO A 816 -6.65 -2.84 22.18
C PRO A 816 -5.97 -3.01 23.55
N PRO A 817 -4.68 -2.62 23.66
CA PRO A 817 -3.83 -3.06 24.77
C PRO A 817 -4.48 -2.72 26.10
N ASP A 818 -4.88 -3.77 26.84
CA ASP A 818 -5.57 -3.66 28.12
C ASP A 818 -4.86 -2.60 28.96
N GLU A 819 -5.61 -1.59 29.42
CA GLU A 819 -5.06 -0.51 30.25
C GLU A 819 -4.38 -1.11 31.50
N ALA A 820 -4.94 -2.21 32.01
CA ALA A 820 -4.37 -3.07 33.04
C ALA A 820 -2.92 -3.54 32.73
N GLY A 821 -2.58 -3.83 31.47
CA GLY A 821 -1.23 -4.20 31.07
C GLY A 821 -0.23 -3.03 31.18
N ARG A 822 -0.61 -1.83 30.72
CA ARG A 822 0.21 -0.62 30.89
C ARG A 822 0.31 -0.19 32.36
N ASP A 823 -0.75 -0.39 33.14
CA ASP A 823 -0.74 -0.15 34.59
C ASP A 823 0.11 -1.17 35.34
N LEU A 824 0.12 -2.44 34.94
CA LEU A 824 0.99 -3.47 35.51
C LEU A 824 2.47 -3.15 35.21
N VAL A 825 2.78 -2.73 33.99
CA VAL A 825 4.13 -2.23 33.62
C VAL A 825 4.52 -1.03 34.48
N SER A 826 3.67 0.01 34.55
CA SER A 826 3.99 1.25 35.26
C SER A 826 4.04 1.08 36.78
N SER A 827 3.30 0.12 37.35
CA SER A 827 3.29 -0.21 38.77
C SER A 827 4.46 -1.12 39.15
N TRP A 828 4.82 -2.11 38.31
CA TRP A 828 5.99 -2.95 38.51
C TRP A 828 7.27 -2.13 38.48
N PHE A 829 7.47 -1.27 37.47
CA PHE A 829 8.62 -0.37 37.43
C PHE A 829 8.63 0.65 38.59
N ARG A 830 7.47 1.17 39.02
CA ARG A 830 7.38 2.02 40.23
C ARG A 830 7.73 1.29 41.52
N ARG A 831 7.38 0.00 41.65
CA ARG A 831 7.79 -0.87 42.76
C ARG A 831 9.31 -1.14 42.70
N ARG A 832 9.83 -1.55 41.54
CA ARG A 832 11.27 -1.81 41.32
C ARG A 832 12.16 -0.60 41.62
N ARG A 833 11.79 0.60 41.19
CA ARG A 833 12.52 1.86 41.46
C ARG A 833 12.66 2.18 42.96
N LYS A 834 11.86 1.54 43.83
CA LYS A 834 11.94 1.65 45.30
C LYS A 834 12.70 0.49 45.99
N HIS A 835 12.96 -0.61 45.28
CA HIS A 835 13.51 -1.85 45.86
C HIS A 835 14.83 -2.33 45.23
N GLY A 836 15.35 -1.68 44.18
CA GLY A 836 16.68 -1.94 43.61
C GLY A 836 16.68 -2.72 42.29
N GLU A 837 17.81 -3.29 41.90
CA GLU A 837 17.97 -4.13 40.69
C GLU A 837 17.61 -5.60 40.94
N LEU A 838 17.30 -6.34 39.87
CA LEU A 838 17.00 -7.78 39.94
C LEU A 838 18.21 -8.52 40.55
N PRO A 839 18.00 -9.50 41.45
CA PRO A 839 19.11 -10.25 42.01
C PRO A 839 19.82 -11.02 40.89
N ASP A 840 21.10 -10.73 40.63
CA ASP A 840 21.94 -11.49 39.69
C ASP A 840 22.29 -12.84 40.33
N ILE A 841 21.37 -13.81 40.21
CA ILE A 841 21.55 -15.14 40.79
C ILE A 841 22.36 -16.00 39.81
N ARG A 842 23.66 -16.15 40.08
CA ARG A 842 24.53 -17.10 39.36
C ARG A 842 24.90 -18.26 40.27
N VAL A 843 24.69 -19.49 39.79
CA VAL A 843 25.10 -20.70 40.50
C VAL A 843 26.60 -20.93 40.30
N VAL A 844 27.43 -20.16 41.02
CA VAL A 844 28.89 -20.32 40.97
C VAL A 844 29.38 -21.28 42.05
N GLU A 845 28.79 -21.28 43.25
CA GLU A 845 29.11 -22.23 44.33
C GLU A 845 27.86 -22.67 45.11
N SER A 846 27.94 -23.83 45.77
CA SER A 846 26.86 -24.39 46.59
C SER A 846 26.84 -23.84 48.02
N PRO A 847 25.67 -23.70 48.69
CA PRO A 847 24.34 -24.02 48.21
C PRO A 847 23.64 -22.84 47.51
N ALA A 848 22.92 -23.12 46.42
CA ALA A 848 22.04 -22.13 45.79
C ALA A 848 20.94 -21.69 46.78
N SER A 849 20.72 -20.38 46.89
CA SER A 849 19.65 -19.81 47.72
C SER A 849 18.30 -19.99 47.04
N TRP A 850 17.69 -21.18 47.19
CA TRP A 850 16.36 -21.51 46.64
C TRP A 850 15.30 -20.45 46.96
N THR A 851 15.40 -19.79 48.11
CA THR A 851 14.54 -18.65 48.51
C THR A 851 14.68 -17.43 47.59
N ALA A 852 15.88 -17.09 47.12
CA ALA A 852 16.12 -15.99 46.20
C ALA A 852 15.59 -16.31 44.79
N VAL A 853 15.75 -17.56 44.35
CA VAL A 853 15.23 -18.03 43.05
C VAL A 853 13.69 -18.06 43.05
N GLN A 854 13.07 -18.52 44.13
CA GLN A 854 11.61 -18.50 44.29
C GLN A 854 11.07 -17.05 44.39
N ALA A 855 11.77 -16.15 45.07
CA ALA A 855 11.43 -14.73 45.08
C ALA A 855 11.50 -14.10 43.68
N LEU A 856 12.56 -14.42 42.91
CA LEU A 856 12.70 -13.98 41.51
C LEU A 856 11.57 -14.51 40.62
N LEU A 857 11.21 -15.80 40.71
CA LEU A 857 10.10 -16.38 39.96
C LEU A 857 8.75 -15.71 40.30
N LEU A 858 8.49 -15.42 41.58
CA LEU A 858 7.29 -14.70 42.02
C LEU A 858 7.28 -13.24 41.53
N GLU A 859 8.42 -12.56 41.48
CA GLU A 859 8.51 -11.22 40.88
C GLU A 859 8.29 -11.25 39.36
N LEU A 860 8.78 -12.28 38.67
CA LEU A 860 8.61 -12.46 37.23
C LEU A 860 7.16 -12.81 36.86
N GLN A 861 6.43 -13.54 37.70
CA GLN A 861 4.98 -13.74 37.51
C GLN A 861 4.19 -12.42 37.46
N ALA A 862 4.65 -11.39 38.16
CA ALA A 862 4.08 -10.04 38.17
C ALA A 862 4.80 -9.05 37.24
N ALA A 863 5.78 -9.48 36.45
CA ALA A 863 6.60 -8.61 35.61
C ALA A 863 6.00 -8.36 34.21
N PRO A 864 6.45 -7.29 33.52
CA PRO A 864 6.25 -7.13 32.08
C PRO A 864 6.80 -8.33 31.31
N ILE A 865 6.10 -8.75 30.25
CA ILE A 865 6.49 -9.90 29.42
C ILE A 865 7.90 -9.75 28.81
N GLU A 866 8.32 -8.52 28.52
CA GLU A 866 9.68 -8.19 28.06
C GLU A 866 10.77 -8.61 29.07
N VAL A 867 10.52 -8.41 30.37
CA VAL A 867 11.43 -8.83 31.45
C VAL A 867 11.40 -10.34 31.60
N VAL A 868 10.20 -10.94 31.56
CA VAL A 868 10.03 -12.41 31.63
C VAL A 868 10.81 -13.10 30.51
N MET A 869 10.69 -12.64 29.27
CA MET A 869 11.40 -13.23 28.11
C MET A 869 12.91 -12.98 28.12
N ARG A 870 13.41 -12.03 28.92
CA ARG A 870 14.85 -11.81 29.13
C ARG A 870 15.43 -12.73 30.21
N GLU A 871 14.75 -12.87 31.34
CA GLU A 871 15.24 -13.65 32.48
C GLU A 871 14.94 -15.16 32.37
N LEU A 872 13.83 -15.55 31.73
CA LEU A 872 13.44 -16.96 31.60
C LEU A 872 14.48 -17.82 30.84
N PRO A 873 15.10 -17.36 29.73
CA PRO A 873 16.20 -18.09 29.10
C PRO A 873 17.42 -18.26 30.03
N VAL A 874 17.71 -17.28 30.89
CA VAL A 874 18.82 -17.35 31.85
C VAL A 874 18.53 -18.39 32.96
N LEU A 875 17.27 -18.46 33.42
CA LEU A 875 16.82 -19.49 34.36
C LEU A 875 16.80 -20.90 33.74
N ALA A 876 16.39 -21.01 32.46
CA ALA A 876 16.37 -22.26 31.71
C ALA A 876 17.78 -22.79 31.42
N ASP A 877 18.72 -21.93 31.06
CA ASP A 877 20.12 -22.35 30.86
C ASP A 877 20.79 -22.63 32.22
N GLY A 878 20.65 -21.74 33.20
CA GLY A 878 21.42 -21.75 34.45
C GLY A 878 20.91 -22.68 35.56
N PHE A 879 19.62 -22.61 35.91
CA PHE A 879 19.09 -23.28 37.11
C PHE A 879 18.40 -24.60 36.79
N LEU A 880 17.76 -24.71 35.62
CA LEU A 880 17.01 -25.91 35.25
C LEU A 880 17.88 -27.18 35.15
N PRO A 881 19.12 -27.16 34.59
CA PRO A 881 19.99 -28.35 34.61
C PRO A 881 20.32 -28.81 36.03
N TYR A 882 20.63 -27.88 36.94
CA TYR A 882 20.90 -28.19 38.35
C TYR A 882 19.66 -28.77 39.06
N ALA A 883 18.46 -28.23 38.79
CA ALA A 883 17.21 -28.76 39.32
C ALA A 883 16.93 -30.18 38.84
N VAL A 884 17.14 -30.47 37.55
CA VAL A 884 16.96 -31.81 36.95
C VAL A 884 17.93 -32.82 37.57
N LEU A 885 19.20 -32.47 37.77
CA LEU A 885 20.21 -33.36 38.37
C LEU A 885 20.00 -33.57 39.88
N SER A 886 19.68 -32.51 40.63
CA SER A 886 19.46 -32.58 42.08
C SER A 886 18.19 -33.32 42.51
N SER A 887 17.25 -33.55 41.57
CA SER A 887 16.05 -34.39 41.76
C SER A 887 16.35 -35.84 42.14
N GLN A 888 17.55 -36.35 41.81
CA GLN A 888 17.93 -37.75 42.06
C GLN A 888 18.60 -37.98 43.43
N ASN A 889 19.12 -36.93 44.08
CA ASN A 889 20.17 -37.09 45.11
C ASN A 889 19.73 -36.91 46.56
N SER A 890 18.59 -36.25 46.87
CA SER A 890 18.08 -36.20 48.25
C SER A 890 16.57 -35.89 48.36
N ALA A 891 15.92 -36.41 49.40
CA ALA A 891 14.51 -36.17 49.67
C ALA A 891 14.19 -34.73 50.12
N ALA A 892 15.13 -34.04 50.77
CA ALA A 892 14.93 -32.65 51.24
C ALA A 892 15.06 -31.64 50.10
N SER A 893 16.05 -31.80 49.22
CA SER A 893 16.18 -31.00 48.00
C SER A 893 15.00 -31.23 47.06
N CYS A 894 14.48 -32.45 46.96
CA CYS A 894 13.37 -32.80 46.07
C CYS A 894 12.13 -31.89 46.24
N ARG A 895 11.74 -31.51 47.47
CA ARG A 895 10.59 -30.61 47.69
C ARG A 895 10.84 -29.16 47.22
N GLN A 896 12.06 -28.65 47.41
CA GLN A 896 12.43 -27.28 46.98
C GLN A 896 12.60 -27.20 45.46
N VAL A 897 13.20 -28.26 44.87
CA VAL A 897 13.29 -28.48 43.43
C VAL A 897 11.89 -28.57 42.80
N ALA A 898 10.98 -29.37 43.36
CA ALA A 898 9.62 -29.50 42.86
C ALA A 898 8.85 -28.18 42.89
N ALA A 899 8.98 -27.38 43.95
CA ALA A 899 8.39 -26.05 44.03
C ALA A 899 8.95 -25.09 42.97
N PHE A 900 10.28 -25.11 42.73
CA PHE A 900 10.91 -24.34 41.65
C PHE A 900 10.41 -24.79 40.27
N CYS A 901 10.41 -26.10 39.99
CA CYS A 901 9.94 -26.66 38.73
C CYS A 901 8.47 -26.33 38.46
N ALA A 902 7.60 -26.38 39.47
CA ALA A 902 6.20 -25.99 39.36
C ALA A 902 6.02 -24.50 39.06
N GLN A 903 6.78 -23.61 39.73
CA GLN A 903 6.73 -22.18 39.47
C GLN A 903 7.29 -21.81 38.09
N LEU A 904 8.37 -22.47 37.63
CA LEU A 904 8.96 -22.27 36.31
C LEU A 904 8.03 -22.78 35.20
N ALA A 905 7.45 -23.98 35.36
CA ALA A 905 6.46 -24.52 34.44
C ALA A 905 5.23 -23.60 34.33
N ALA A 906 4.67 -23.16 35.47
CA ALA A 906 3.55 -22.22 35.49
C ALA A 906 3.89 -20.89 34.80
N LEU A 907 5.08 -20.33 35.03
CA LEU A 907 5.52 -19.09 34.38
C LEU A 907 5.69 -19.29 32.86
N TYR A 908 6.26 -20.41 32.43
CA TYR A 908 6.37 -20.76 31.01
C TYR A 908 4.99 -20.93 30.35
N GLU A 909 4.10 -21.72 30.95
CA GLU A 909 2.77 -22.03 30.40
C GLU A 909 1.85 -20.79 30.39
N THR A 910 1.76 -20.07 31.52
CA THR A 910 0.77 -18.98 31.70
C THR A 910 1.20 -17.64 31.16
N ARG A 911 2.50 -17.32 31.15
CA ARG A 911 3.04 -16.05 30.63
C ARG A 911 3.72 -16.26 29.28
N ALA A 912 4.81 -17.02 29.21
CA ALA A 912 5.64 -17.09 28.00
C ALA A 912 4.90 -17.73 26.80
N ARG A 913 4.39 -18.97 26.94
CA ARG A 913 3.69 -19.70 25.88
C ARG A 913 2.34 -19.07 25.52
N ARG A 914 1.64 -18.47 26.48
CA ARG A 914 0.35 -17.80 26.25
C ARG A 914 0.50 -16.42 25.57
N GLU A 915 1.32 -15.54 26.13
CA GLU A 915 1.46 -14.15 25.66
C GLU A 915 2.39 -14.07 24.43
N GLN A 916 3.56 -14.72 24.48
CA GLN A 916 4.56 -14.64 23.40
C GLN A 916 4.47 -15.80 22.39
N GLY A 917 4.04 -16.99 22.82
CA GLY A 917 3.89 -18.15 21.94
C GLY A 917 5.15 -19.01 21.82
N ALA A 918 5.18 -19.89 20.82
CA ALA A 918 6.33 -20.75 20.56
C ALA A 918 7.54 -19.94 20.05
N ASN A 919 8.41 -19.51 20.96
CA ASN A 919 9.71 -18.93 20.62
C ASN A 919 10.76 -20.05 20.51
N ILE A 920 11.27 -20.28 19.30
CA ILE A 920 12.21 -21.38 18.99
C ILE A 920 13.51 -21.26 19.81
N SER A 921 14.00 -20.04 20.09
CA SER A 921 15.22 -19.86 20.89
C SER A 921 15.03 -20.28 22.35
N LEU A 922 13.85 -20.03 22.93
CA LEU A 922 13.50 -20.48 24.28
C LEU A 922 13.20 -21.99 24.29
N LEU A 923 12.49 -22.48 23.27
CA LEU A 923 12.19 -23.90 23.08
C LEU A 923 13.47 -24.73 23.03
N MET A 924 14.46 -24.33 22.22
CA MET A 924 15.71 -25.08 22.09
C MET A 924 16.52 -25.07 23.39
N ARG A 925 16.56 -23.95 24.13
CA ARG A 925 17.20 -23.91 25.47
C ARG A 925 16.52 -24.85 26.46
N LEU A 926 15.17 -24.88 26.49
CA LEU A 926 14.42 -25.82 27.31
C LEU A 926 14.66 -27.28 26.90
N VAL A 927 14.68 -27.59 25.60
CA VAL A 927 15.04 -28.92 25.08
C VAL A 927 16.45 -29.32 25.50
N HIS A 928 17.44 -28.42 25.39
CA HIS A 928 18.81 -28.70 25.81
C HIS A 928 18.92 -28.91 27.33
N ALA A 929 18.17 -28.15 28.14
CA ALA A 929 18.13 -28.29 29.59
C ALA A 929 17.41 -29.56 30.09
N LEU A 930 16.41 -30.06 29.35
CA LEU A 930 15.65 -31.26 29.71
C LEU A 930 16.29 -32.57 29.18
N CYS A 931 16.92 -32.53 28.01
CA CYS A 931 17.56 -33.70 27.40
C CYS A 931 19.06 -33.82 27.74
N PHE A 932 19.78 -32.70 27.84
CA PHE A 932 21.24 -32.70 28.05
C PHE A 932 21.70 -31.90 29.29
N PRO A 933 21.05 -32.05 30.46
CA PRO A 933 21.39 -31.27 31.66
C PRO A 933 22.86 -31.47 32.08
N ASP A 934 23.40 -32.69 31.98
CA ASP A 934 24.80 -32.98 32.32
C ASP A 934 25.81 -32.20 31.47
N ALA A 935 25.49 -31.95 30.20
CA ALA A 935 26.39 -31.26 29.28
C ALA A 935 26.42 -29.76 29.57
N LEU A 936 25.24 -29.14 29.75
CA LEU A 936 25.12 -27.73 30.11
C LEU A 936 25.70 -27.45 31.51
N TRP A 937 25.43 -28.33 32.48
CA TRP A 937 25.96 -28.18 33.84
C TRP A 937 27.49 -28.26 33.88
N ARG A 938 28.10 -29.21 33.15
CA ARG A 938 29.57 -29.28 33.00
C ARG A 938 30.14 -28.06 32.28
N GLN A 939 29.45 -27.52 31.28
CA GLN A 939 29.86 -26.29 30.59
C GLN A 939 29.86 -25.07 31.52
N GLN A 940 28.93 -24.99 32.48
CA GLN A 940 28.87 -23.90 33.45
C GLN A 940 29.94 -23.99 34.54
N GLN A 941 30.27 -25.20 34.98
CA GLN A 941 31.36 -25.44 35.93
C GLN A 941 32.74 -25.18 35.32
N VAL A 942 32.91 -25.47 34.02
CA VAL A 942 34.19 -25.32 33.30
C VAL A 942 34.14 -24.05 32.44
N GLN A 943 34.52 -22.90 33.02
CA GLN A 943 34.53 -21.58 32.37
C GLN A 943 35.55 -21.41 31.20
N THR A 944 35.87 -22.46 30.45
CA THR A 944 36.84 -22.44 29.33
C THR A 944 36.18 -22.80 28.00
N ASN A 945 36.14 -21.83 27.08
CA ASN A 945 35.46 -21.85 25.77
C ASN A 945 36.02 -22.83 24.70
N GLN A 946 36.45 -24.05 25.04
CA GLN A 946 37.19 -24.93 24.10
C GLN A 946 36.58 -26.31 23.83
N GLY A 947 35.25 -26.41 23.82
CA GLY A 947 34.56 -27.61 23.31
C GLY A 947 33.21 -27.28 22.67
N THR A 948 33.07 -27.50 21.36
CA THR A 948 31.78 -27.46 20.65
C THR A 948 30.93 -28.68 21.00
N LEU A 949 30.14 -28.57 22.06
CA LEU A 949 29.12 -29.56 22.41
C LEU A 949 28.17 -29.77 21.22
N HIS A 950 28.01 -31.03 20.81
CA HIS A 950 27.04 -31.42 19.78
C HIS A 950 25.63 -31.49 20.40
N LEU A 951 25.06 -30.32 20.69
CA LEU A 951 23.66 -30.17 21.07
C LEU A 951 22.77 -30.30 19.82
N LEU A 952 21.56 -30.84 19.98
CA LEU A 952 20.59 -30.99 18.89
C LEU A 952 20.24 -29.62 18.27
N THR A 953 20.25 -29.54 16.94
CA THR A 953 19.74 -28.36 16.21
C THR A 953 18.23 -28.45 16.02
N TYR A 954 17.57 -27.31 15.82
CA TYR A 954 16.13 -27.27 15.59
C TYR A 954 15.68 -28.11 14.39
N MET A 955 16.48 -28.14 13.30
CA MET A 955 16.20 -28.99 12.13
C MET A 955 16.30 -30.49 12.42
N GLN A 956 17.23 -30.92 13.30
CA GLN A 956 17.31 -32.32 13.74
C GLN A 956 16.09 -32.69 14.60
N VAL A 957 15.66 -31.78 15.47
CA VAL A 957 14.46 -31.94 16.31
C VAL A 957 13.17 -31.98 15.48
N LEU A 958 13.09 -31.23 14.37
CA LEU A 958 11.97 -31.31 13.42
C LEU A 958 11.98 -32.59 12.56
N GLY A 959 13.15 -33.16 12.28
CA GLY A 959 13.26 -34.42 11.53
C GLY A 959 12.97 -35.66 12.38
N GLU A 960 13.28 -35.61 13.68
CA GLU A 960 13.19 -36.75 14.60
C GLU A 960 12.51 -36.36 15.93
N PRO A 961 11.23 -35.94 15.94
CA PRO A 961 10.57 -35.38 17.12
C PRO A 961 10.46 -36.37 18.29
N PHE A 962 10.45 -37.67 18.02
CA PHE A 962 10.45 -38.74 19.04
C PHE A 962 11.69 -38.71 19.94
N ARG A 963 12.81 -38.14 19.47
CA ARG A 963 14.05 -38.02 20.26
C ARG A 963 13.91 -37.13 21.48
N LEU A 964 12.93 -36.21 21.50
CA LEU A 964 12.63 -35.43 22.70
C LEU A 964 12.22 -36.29 23.90
N ILE A 965 11.72 -37.52 23.67
CA ILE A 965 11.30 -38.46 24.72
C ILE A 965 12.36 -39.53 24.98
N GLU A 966 13.11 -39.93 23.94
CA GLU A 966 14.23 -40.86 24.09
C GLU A 966 15.43 -40.21 24.77
N ASP A 967 15.88 -39.04 24.31
CA ASP A 967 17.04 -38.31 24.84
C ASP A 967 16.72 -37.52 26.14
N ALA A 968 15.45 -37.48 26.60
CA ALA A 968 15.08 -36.83 27.86
C ALA A 968 15.70 -37.49 29.09
N HIS A 969 16.21 -36.67 30.02
CA HIS A 969 16.84 -37.16 31.24
C HIS A 969 15.83 -37.72 32.26
N ASP A 970 16.17 -38.83 32.93
CA ASP A 970 15.28 -39.54 33.87
C ASP A 970 14.72 -38.67 35.01
N GLY A 971 15.46 -37.62 35.41
CA GLY A 971 15.01 -36.63 36.40
C GLY A 971 13.77 -35.84 35.98
N VAL A 972 13.50 -35.71 34.68
CA VAL A 972 12.30 -35.01 34.14
C VAL A 972 11.03 -35.83 34.40
N PHE A 973 11.09 -37.15 34.20
CA PHE A 973 9.94 -38.04 34.41
C PHE A 973 9.54 -38.19 35.90
N ARG A 974 10.46 -37.87 36.83
CA ARG A 974 10.22 -37.80 38.28
C ARG A 974 9.64 -36.46 38.75
N GLN A 975 9.45 -35.50 37.86
CA GLN A 975 8.99 -34.13 38.18
C GLN A 975 7.80 -33.78 37.26
N PRO A 976 6.53 -33.99 37.70
CA PRO A 976 5.35 -33.82 36.85
C PRO A 976 5.27 -32.44 36.17
N ALA A 977 5.70 -31.37 36.86
CA ALA A 977 5.77 -30.03 36.28
C ALA A 977 6.73 -29.92 35.09
N LEU A 978 7.91 -30.57 35.13
CA LEU A 978 8.84 -30.59 34.00
C LEU A 978 8.36 -31.53 32.89
N LEU A 979 7.70 -32.63 33.26
CA LEU A 979 7.08 -33.54 32.31
C LEU A 979 5.96 -32.84 31.52
N ARG A 980 5.11 -32.01 32.16
CA ARG A 980 4.12 -31.17 31.46
C ARG A 980 4.75 -30.22 30.44
N VAL A 981 5.85 -29.56 30.81
CA VAL A 981 6.61 -28.71 29.87
C VAL A 981 7.16 -29.56 28.71
N LEU A 982 7.81 -30.69 28.98
CA LEU A 982 8.37 -31.57 27.95
C LEU A 982 7.29 -32.07 26.99
N LEU A 983 6.13 -32.54 27.48
CA LEU A 983 5.03 -33.01 26.64
C LEU A 983 4.41 -31.88 25.82
N GLY A 984 4.31 -30.67 26.38
CA GLY A 984 3.92 -29.47 25.64
C GLY A 984 4.89 -29.15 24.49
N LEU A 985 6.20 -29.25 24.73
CA LEU A 985 7.23 -29.06 23.70
C LEU A 985 7.20 -30.16 22.64
N VAL A 986 7.02 -31.43 23.02
CA VAL A 986 6.86 -32.56 22.11
C VAL A 986 5.72 -32.29 21.12
N ARG A 987 4.56 -31.85 21.62
CA ARG A 987 3.39 -31.58 20.78
C ARG A 987 3.63 -30.41 19.82
N ASP A 988 4.21 -29.31 20.31
CA ASP A 988 4.48 -28.12 19.48
C ASP A 988 5.55 -28.43 18.40
N VAL A 989 6.54 -29.27 18.72
CA VAL A 989 7.53 -29.76 17.75
C VAL A 989 6.94 -30.78 16.78
N GLN A 990 6.09 -31.71 17.22
CA GLN A 990 5.42 -32.68 16.35
C GLN A 990 4.51 -31.98 15.33
N ALA A 991 3.75 -30.97 15.75
CA ALA A 991 2.97 -30.14 14.84
C ALA A 991 3.87 -29.44 13.81
N ALA A 992 5.00 -28.87 14.24
CA ALA A 992 5.98 -28.26 13.36
C ALA A 992 6.66 -29.27 12.41
N ALA A 993 6.93 -30.49 12.87
CA ALA A 993 7.49 -31.60 12.10
C ALA A 993 6.50 -32.08 11.03
N ASN A 994 5.23 -32.28 11.39
CA ASN A 994 4.18 -32.66 10.47
C ASN A 994 4.00 -31.61 9.35
N VAL A 995 4.08 -30.31 9.69
CA VAL A 995 4.10 -29.19 8.72
C VAL A 995 5.37 -29.19 7.86
N HIS A 996 6.53 -29.51 8.43
CA HIS A 996 7.78 -29.62 7.68
C HIS A 996 7.73 -30.77 6.67
N VAL A 997 7.21 -31.94 7.07
CA VAL A 997 7.09 -33.13 6.22
C VAL A 997 6.05 -32.91 5.11
N THR A 998 4.89 -32.30 5.38
CA THR A 998 3.92 -31.98 4.31
C THR A 998 4.49 -31.02 3.29
N LYS A 999 5.27 -30.02 3.71
CA LYS A 999 6.00 -29.13 2.77
C LYS A 999 7.03 -29.84 1.91
N CYS A 1000 7.50 -31.03 2.28
CA CYS A 1000 8.37 -31.85 1.45
C CYS A 1000 7.59 -32.72 0.43
N ASP A 1001 6.25 -32.70 0.45
CA ASP A 1001 5.41 -33.45 -0.50
C ASP A 1001 5.39 -32.78 -1.89
N PRO A 1002 5.89 -33.42 -2.96
CA PRO A 1002 5.81 -32.88 -4.30
C PRO A 1002 4.37 -32.83 -4.86
N SER A 1003 3.39 -33.48 -4.22
CA SER A 1003 2.00 -33.53 -4.67
C SER A 1003 1.14 -32.33 -4.25
N LEU A 1004 1.64 -31.46 -3.36
CA LEU A 1004 0.94 -30.25 -2.93
C LEU A 1004 1.06 -29.06 -3.90
N VAL A 1005 1.71 -29.22 -5.05
CA VAL A 1005 1.70 -28.21 -6.12
C VAL A 1005 0.34 -28.23 -6.82
N PRO A 1006 -0.47 -27.16 -6.75
CA PRO A 1006 -1.70 -27.08 -7.52
C PRO A 1006 -1.32 -26.83 -8.99
N VAL A 1007 -1.29 -27.90 -9.79
CA VAL A 1007 -1.17 -27.77 -11.24
C VAL A 1007 -2.55 -27.44 -11.79
N GLU A 1008 -2.82 -26.15 -11.99
CA GLU A 1008 -3.99 -25.70 -12.73
C GLU A 1008 -3.95 -26.30 -14.15
N GLY A 1009 -4.86 -27.23 -14.44
CA GLY A 1009 -5.14 -27.72 -15.80
C GLY A 1009 -4.93 -29.20 -16.09
N ILE A 1010 -4.30 -30.01 -15.21
CA ILE A 1010 -4.15 -31.46 -15.46
C ILE A 1010 -4.50 -32.29 -14.22
N SER A 1011 -5.62 -33.01 -14.29
CA SER A 1011 -6.05 -34.01 -13.33
C SER A 1011 -5.20 -35.29 -13.43
N ALA A 1012 -4.03 -35.31 -12.77
CA ALA A 1012 -3.12 -36.46 -12.76
C ALA A 1012 -2.75 -36.96 -11.35
N ALA A 1013 -3.09 -38.22 -11.10
CA ALA A 1013 -2.48 -39.15 -10.12
C ALA A 1013 -2.53 -38.82 -8.61
N VAL A 1014 -3.52 -39.43 -7.92
CA VAL A 1014 -3.72 -39.51 -6.46
C VAL A 1014 -2.61 -40.33 -5.72
N SER A 1015 -1.46 -40.59 -6.33
CA SER A 1015 -0.53 -41.66 -5.89
C SER A 1015 0.63 -41.22 -4.97
N ALA A 1016 0.78 -39.92 -4.69
CA ALA A 1016 1.97 -39.38 -4.01
C ALA A 1016 1.77 -39.03 -2.51
N THR A 1017 0.53 -38.79 -2.06
CA THR A 1017 0.22 -38.49 -0.64
C THR A 1017 0.47 -39.66 0.31
N ALA A 1018 0.57 -40.89 -0.22
CA ALA A 1018 0.74 -42.11 0.58
C ALA A 1018 2.07 -42.16 1.34
N SER A 1019 3.16 -41.60 0.79
CA SER A 1019 4.49 -41.66 1.40
C SER A 1019 4.62 -40.71 2.60
N VAL A 1020 4.07 -39.50 2.50
CA VAL A 1020 4.04 -38.51 3.60
C VAL A 1020 3.16 -38.99 4.74
N GLN A 1021 1.98 -39.55 4.44
CA GLN A 1021 1.13 -40.17 5.45
C GLN A 1021 1.78 -41.41 6.10
N GLN A 1022 2.61 -42.17 5.36
CA GLN A 1022 3.39 -43.27 5.95
C GLN A 1022 4.53 -42.76 6.85
N HIS A 1023 5.18 -41.66 6.49
CA HIS A 1023 6.23 -41.05 7.30
C HIS A 1023 5.67 -40.48 8.62
N GLN A 1024 4.58 -39.71 8.56
CA GLN A 1024 3.89 -39.19 9.75
C GLN A 1024 3.40 -40.34 10.65
N LEU A 1025 2.78 -41.37 10.07
CA LEU A 1025 2.36 -42.56 10.81
C LEU A 1025 3.53 -43.26 11.52
N LEU A 1026 4.69 -43.39 10.87
CA LEU A 1026 5.88 -44.00 11.45
C LEU A 1026 6.51 -43.14 12.54
N GLN A 1027 6.60 -41.82 12.32
CA GLN A 1027 7.04 -40.84 13.31
C GLN A 1027 6.20 -40.92 14.59
N ASP A 1028 4.87 -40.95 14.45
CA ASP A 1028 3.95 -40.97 15.57
C ASP A 1028 3.93 -42.36 16.26
N CYS A 1029 4.16 -43.46 15.51
CA CYS A 1029 4.43 -44.77 16.11
C CYS A 1029 5.68 -44.76 16.98
N LEU A 1030 6.80 -44.20 16.48
CA LEU A 1030 8.05 -44.10 17.24
C LEU A 1030 7.88 -43.22 18.49
N LEU A 1031 7.14 -42.12 18.37
CA LEU A 1031 6.82 -41.24 19.49
C LEU A 1031 6.03 -41.97 20.58
N VAL A 1032 4.96 -42.69 20.21
CA VAL A 1032 4.17 -43.48 21.17
C VAL A 1032 4.98 -44.62 21.77
N HIS A 1033 5.78 -45.36 20.99
CA HIS A 1033 6.66 -46.39 21.53
C HIS A 1033 7.73 -45.84 22.50
N GLY A 1034 8.25 -44.63 22.24
CA GLY A 1034 9.10 -43.89 23.18
C GLY A 1034 8.40 -43.58 24.49
N ILE A 1035 7.15 -43.11 24.44
CA ILE A 1035 6.31 -42.86 25.63
C ILE A 1035 6.06 -44.17 26.40
N LEU A 1036 5.68 -45.25 25.73
CA LEU A 1036 5.40 -46.55 26.36
C LEU A 1036 6.64 -47.13 27.06
N LYS A 1037 7.82 -46.96 26.48
CA LYS A 1037 9.11 -47.35 27.09
C LYS A 1037 9.39 -46.59 28.39
N ARG A 1038 8.99 -45.30 28.47
CA ARG A 1038 9.09 -44.45 29.68
C ARG A 1038 7.97 -44.72 30.70
N LEU A 1039 6.80 -45.18 30.25
CA LEU A 1039 5.66 -45.59 31.09
C LEU A 1039 5.95 -46.88 31.89
N LEU A 1040 6.74 -47.82 31.32
CA LEU A 1040 7.04 -49.12 31.91
C LEU A 1040 7.58 -49.06 33.35
N PRO A 1041 8.67 -48.33 33.68
CA PRO A 1041 9.14 -48.22 35.07
C PRO A 1041 8.10 -47.57 36.00
N LEU A 1042 7.38 -46.54 35.55
CA LEU A 1042 6.34 -45.87 36.35
C LEU A 1042 5.11 -46.77 36.62
N SER A 1043 4.92 -47.83 35.83
CA SER A 1043 3.85 -48.81 36.03
C SER A 1043 4.19 -49.91 37.05
N SER A 1044 5.48 -50.06 37.41
CA SER A 1044 5.93 -51.01 38.44
C SER A 1044 6.11 -50.38 39.83
N GLU A 1045 6.05 -49.04 39.93
CA GLU A 1045 6.04 -48.33 41.22
C GLU A 1045 4.69 -48.46 41.95
N SER A 1046 4.71 -48.36 43.28
CA SER A 1046 3.52 -48.49 44.12
C SER A 1046 2.52 -47.35 43.89
N ARG A 1047 1.22 -47.68 43.82
CA ARG A 1047 0.11 -46.71 43.63
C ARG A 1047 0.01 -45.63 44.70
N ASP A 1048 0.65 -45.84 45.86
CA ASP A 1048 0.68 -44.86 46.95
C ASP A 1048 1.64 -43.67 46.67
N ASN A 1049 2.40 -43.69 45.56
CA ASN A 1049 3.29 -42.61 45.15
C ASN A 1049 2.56 -41.60 44.24
N GLU A 1050 1.95 -40.56 44.84
CA GLU A 1050 1.20 -39.50 44.15
C GLU A 1050 1.95 -38.90 42.93
N VAL A 1051 3.28 -38.75 43.03
CA VAL A 1051 4.12 -38.17 41.95
C VAL A 1051 4.23 -39.11 40.75
N ALA A 1052 4.29 -40.42 40.98
CA ALA A 1052 4.34 -41.42 39.91
C ALA A 1052 2.96 -41.64 39.27
N GLU A 1053 1.88 -41.55 40.06
CA GLU A 1053 0.50 -41.49 39.56
C GLU A 1053 0.29 -40.29 38.63
N GLU A 1054 0.69 -39.07 39.04
CA GLU A 1054 0.56 -37.86 38.20
C GLU A 1054 1.39 -37.98 36.90
N SER A 1055 2.67 -38.39 37.00
CA SER A 1055 3.51 -38.61 35.82
C SER A 1055 2.93 -39.66 34.87
N ARG A 1056 2.34 -40.75 35.39
CA ARG A 1056 1.67 -41.77 34.56
C ARG A 1056 0.44 -41.21 33.86
N ALA A 1057 -0.40 -40.46 34.57
CA ALA A 1057 -1.59 -39.83 34.00
C ALA A 1057 -1.23 -38.88 32.85
N LEU A 1058 -0.17 -38.09 33.00
CA LEU A 1058 0.35 -37.20 31.94
C LEU A 1058 0.82 -37.96 30.69
N LEU A 1059 1.57 -39.07 30.86
CA LEU A 1059 2.00 -39.92 29.75
C LEU A 1059 0.82 -40.63 29.06
N CYS A 1060 -0.19 -41.05 29.81
CA CYS A 1060 -1.43 -41.61 29.22
C CYS A 1060 -2.25 -40.55 28.48
N ALA A 1061 -2.32 -39.31 29.00
CA ALA A 1061 -3.05 -38.21 28.37
C ALA A 1061 -2.49 -37.85 26.99
N ILE A 1062 -1.16 -37.69 26.85
CA ILE A 1062 -0.55 -37.39 25.54
C ILE A 1062 -0.73 -38.55 24.54
N VAL A 1063 -0.68 -39.82 24.99
CA VAL A 1063 -0.99 -40.97 24.14
C VAL A 1063 -2.45 -40.93 23.68
N ASN A 1064 -3.38 -40.53 24.55
CA ASN A 1064 -4.77 -40.34 24.19
C ASN A 1064 -4.93 -39.24 23.12
N GLU A 1065 -4.33 -38.06 23.32
CA GLU A 1065 -4.37 -36.93 22.38
C GLU A 1065 -3.87 -37.33 20.98
N LEU A 1066 -2.71 -38.01 20.89
CA LEU A 1066 -2.13 -38.50 19.65
C LEU A 1066 -3.06 -39.47 18.90
N LEU A 1067 -3.67 -40.41 19.64
CA LEU A 1067 -4.60 -41.40 19.06
C LEU A 1067 -5.93 -40.78 18.63
N THR A 1068 -6.42 -39.75 19.34
CA THR A 1068 -7.61 -39.00 18.90
C THR A 1068 -7.35 -38.15 17.66
N ALA A 1069 -6.19 -37.50 17.56
CA ALA A 1069 -5.85 -36.66 16.42
C ALA A 1069 -5.74 -37.46 15.10
N ASP A 1070 -5.10 -38.64 15.12
CA ASP A 1070 -5.07 -39.55 13.96
C ASP A 1070 -6.48 -40.01 13.55
N ALA A 1071 -7.36 -40.27 14.53
CA ALA A 1071 -8.72 -40.74 14.28
C ALA A 1071 -9.64 -39.67 13.69
N GLU A 1072 -9.54 -38.41 14.12
CA GLU A 1072 -10.29 -37.29 13.54
C GLU A 1072 -9.91 -37.07 12.07
N VAL A 1073 -8.60 -36.98 11.79
CA VAL A 1073 -8.04 -36.83 10.43
C VAL A 1073 -8.36 -38.03 9.54
N SER A 1074 -8.38 -39.25 10.10
CA SER A 1074 -8.61 -40.48 9.34
C SER A 1074 -10.08 -40.81 9.12
N SER A 1075 -11.04 -40.19 9.80
CA SER A 1075 -12.47 -40.54 9.69
C SER A 1075 -13.01 -40.37 8.25
N PRO A 1076 -13.77 -41.34 7.68
CA PRO A 1076 -14.32 -42.59 8.24
C PRO A 1076 -13.45 -43.84 8.02
N SER A 1077 -12.17 -43.69 7.67
CA SER A 1077 -11.21 -44.79 7.49
C SER A 1077 -10.70 -45.32 8.85
N PRO A 1078 -10.01 -46.49 8.91
CA PRO A 1078 -9.67 -47.14 10.18
C PRO A 1078 -8.58 -46.36 10.95
N PRO A 1079 -8.52 -46.46 12.30
CA PRO A 1079 -7.54 -45.73 13.12
C PRO A 1079 -6.12 -46.27 12.89
N ARG A 1080 -5.34 -45.56 12.05
CA ARG A 1080 -4.09 -46.06 11.44
C ARG A 1080 -2.99 -46.22 12.47
N LEU A 1081 -2.76 -45.18 13.29
CA LEU A 1081 -1.73 -45.16 14.33
C LEU A 1081 -1.98 -46.26 15.36
N LEU A 1082 -3.23 -46.38 15.80
CA LEU A 1082 -3.64 -47.34 16.81
C LEU A 1082 -3.45 -48.79 16.33
N LEU A 1083 -3.84 -49.10 15.08
CA LEU A 1083 -3.59 -50.40 14.45
C LEU A 1083 -2.09 -50.68 14.25
N ALA A 1084 -1.29 -49.68 13.89
CA ALA A 1084 0.15 -49.82 13.72
C ALA A 1084 0.86 -50.19 15.03
N ILE A 1085 0.57 -49.47 16.13
CA ILE A 1085 1.15 -49.75 17.46
C ILE A 1085 0.80 -51.16 17.94
N HIS A 1086 -0.45 -51.61 17.76
CA HIS A 1086 -0.89 -52.95 18.19
C HIS A 1086 -0.46 -54.09 17.26
N THR A 1087 -0.01 -53.80 16.03
CA THR A 1087 0.61 -54.79 15.14
C THR A 1087 2.12 -54.89 15.32
N GLN A 1088 2.79 -53.82 15.74
CA GLN A 1088 4.19 -53.77 16.19
C GLN A 1088 4.35 -54.48 17.55
N GLY A 1089 3.54 -54.09 18.55
CA GLY A 1089 3.48 -54.68 19.88
C GLY A 1089 4.36 -53.98 20.92
N TYR A 1090 3.95 -54.06 22.19
CA TYR A 1090 4.62 -53.46 23.34
C TYR A 1090 4.51 -54.38 24.57
N ASP A 1091 5.06 -53.98 25.73
CA ASP A 1091 5.07 -54.82 26.93
C ASP A 1091 3.64 -55.16 27.42
N VAL A 1092 3.41 -56.44 27.73
CA VAL A 1092 2.11 -57.00 28.10
C VAL A 1092 1.56 -56.41 29.41
N THR A 1093 2.44 -55.96 30.32
CA THR A 1093 2.05 -55.33 31.59
C THR A 1093 1.34 -53.99 31.39
N LEU A 1094 1.74 -53.23 30.37
CA LEU A 1094 1.18 -51.91 30.06
C LEU A 1094 -0.26 -51.96 29.53
N VAL A 1095 -0.70 -53.09 28.97
CA VAL A 1095 -2.03 -53.22 28.35
C VAL A 1095 -3.15 -52.84 29.33
N SER A 1096 -3.10 -53.34 30.56
CA SER A 1096 -4.09 -53.01 31.60
C SER A 1096 -4.03 -51.55 32.05
N THR A 1097 -2.86 -50.91 31.97
CA THR A 1097 -2.69 -49.49 32.30
C THR A 1097 -3.28 -48.61 31.20
N LEU A 1098 -3.00 -48.92 29.94
CA LEU A 1098 -3.48 -48.18 28.79
C LEU A 1098 -5.00 -48.28 28.63
N VAL A 1099 -5.57 -49.48 28.71
CA VAL A 1099 -7.02 -49.68 28.54
C VAL A 1099 -7.80 -48.86 29.59
N ALA A 1100 -7.35 -48.85 30.85
CA ALA A 1100 -8.00 -48.10 31.93
C ALA A 1100 -7.79 -46.56 31.92
N HIS A 1101 -6.74 -46.04 31.27
CA HIS A 1101 -6.37 -44.60 31.32
C HIS A 1101 -6.39 -43.89 29.95
N VAL A 1102 -6.59 -44.61 28.84
CA VAL A 1102 -6.55 -44.05 27.47
C VAL A 1102 -7.89 -44.33 26.76
N PRO A 1103 -8.89 -43.44 26.89
CA PRO A 1103 -10.21 -43.60 26.26
C PRO A 1103 -10.17 -43.91 24.75
N ALA A 1104 -9.17 -43.42 24.01
CA ALA A 1104 -8.97 -43.69 22.59
C ALA A 1104 -8.78 -45.19 22.28
N MET A 1105 -8.42 -46.04 23.24
CA MET A 1105 -8.36 -47.50 23.06
C MET A 1105 -9.70 -48.11 22.65
N LYS A 1106 -10.82 -47.47 23.01
CA LYS A 1106 -12.15 -47.85 22.54
C LYS A 1106 -12.31 -47.75 21.02
N LEU A 1107 -11.58 -46.87 20.34
CA LEU A 1107 -11.65 -46.73 18.88
C LEU A 1107 -11.21 -48.02 18.15
N LEU A 1108 -10.34 -48.83 18.76
CA LEU A 1108 -9.98 -50.16 18.25
C LEU A 1108 -11.16 -51.13 18.33
N TRP A 1109 -11.86 -51.13 19.46
CA TRP A 1109 -13.02 -51.96 19.71
C TRP A 1109 -14.18 -51.58 18.79
N ASP A 1110 -14.47 -50.28 18.68
CA ASP A 1110 -15.51 -49.76 17.81
C ASP A 1110 -15.20 -50.06 16.33
N HIS A 1111 -13.93 -50.00 15.90
CA HIS A 1111 -13.51 -50.42 14.56
C HIS A 1111 -13.70 -51.94 14.32
N TRP A 1112 -13.32 -52.80 15.27
CA TRP A 1112 -13.49 -54.25 15.17
C TRP A 1112 -14.96 -54.70 15.23
N MET A 1113 -15.83 -53.93 15.88
CA MET A 1113 -17.26 -54.23 16.04
C MET A 1113 -18.15 -53.50 15.01
N ALA A 1114 -17.59 -52.63 14.16
CA ALA A 1114 -18.32 -51.93 13.12
C ALA A 1114 -18.84 -52.91 12.03
N PRO A 1115 -20.09 -52.74 11.55
CA PRO A 1115 -20.60 -53.53 10.44
C PRO A 1115 -19.86 -53.14 9.15
N THR A 1116 -19.07 -54.04 8.58
CA THR A 1116 -18.36 -53.84 7.32
C THR A 1116 -19.33 -53.55 6.17
N SER A 1117 -19.45 -52.29 5.76
CA SER A 1117 -20.28 -51.82 4.65
C SER A 1117 -19.65 -52.12 3.28
N SER A 1118 -19.40 -53.39 2.98
CA SER A 1118 -18.94 -53.81 1.67
C SER A 1118 -20.07 -53.73 0.63
N ASN A 1119 -20.00 -52.72 -0.25
CA ASN A 1119 -20.76 -52.66 -1.49
C ASN A 1119 -20.36 -53.82 -2.42
N SER A 1120 -20.94 -55.00 -2.21
CA SER A 1120 -20.85 -56.12 -3.16
C SER A 1120 -22.03 -57.08 -2.96
N SER A 1121 -22.88 -57.20 -3.98
CA SER A 1121 -24.00 -58.12 -4.02
C SER A 1121 -23.53 -59.58 -4.05
N ALA A 1122 -23.57 -60.26 -2.90
CA ALA A 1122 -23.38 -61.70 -2.79
C ALA A 1122 -24.31 -62.33 -1.74
N SER A 1123 -24.90 -63.45 -2.11
CA SER A 1123 -25.94 -64.21 -1.42
C SER A 1123 -25.71 -64.55 0.06
N ARG A 1124 -26.77 -64.36 0.86
CA ARG A 1124 -27.16 -65.15 2.06
C ARG A 1124 -26.02 -65.85 2.83
N SER A 1125 -25.30 -65.11 3.67
CA SER A 1125 -24.82 -65.66 4.94
C SER A 1125 -24.89 -64.59 6.04
N THR A 1126 -25.50 -64.93 7.17
CA THR A 1126 -25.68 -64.02 8.32
C THR A 1126 -24.47 -64.10 9.25
N THR A 1127 -23.32 -63.61 8.79
CA THR A 1127 -22.13 -63.42 9.63
C THR A 1127 -21.87 -61.94 9.85
N PRO A 1128 -21.77 -61.44 11.10
CA PRO A 1128 -21.38 -60.06 11.37
C PRO A 1128 -19.94 -59.80 10.88
N GLY A 1129 -19.60 -58.53 10.62
CA GLY A 1129 -18.35 -58.11 9.96
C GLY A 1129 -17.09 -58.24 10.82
N THR A 1130 -16.73 -59.45 11.25
CA THR A 1130 -15.66 -59.72 12.23
C THR A 1130 -14.28 -60.01 11.61
N LYS A 1131 -14.14 -60.00 10.29
CA LYS A 1131 -12.89 -60.35 9.58
C LYS A 1131 -11.60 -59.75 10.18
N PRO A 1132 -11.48 -58.42 10.41
CA PRO A 1132 -10.25 -57.84 10.95
C PRO A 1132 -9.91 -58.31 12.37
N LEU A 1133 -10.93 -58.53 13.23
CA LEU A 1133 -10.74 -59.11 14.56
C LEU A 1133 -10.26 -60.56 14.46
N MET A 1134 -10.85 -61.36 13.58
CA MET A 1134 -10.47 -62.76 13.36
C MET A 1134 -9.04 -62.89 12.82
N GLU A 1135 -8.64 -62.02 11.90
CA GLU A 1135 -7.28 -61.97 11.34
C GLU A 1135 -6.25 -61.61 12.43
N PHE A 1136 -6.50 -60.56 13.22
CA PHE A 1136 -5.62 -60.14 14.31
C PHE A 1136 -5.41 -61.24 15.36
N VAL A 1137 -6.49 -61.94 15.74
CA VAL A 1137 -6.49 -63.01 16.75
C VAL A 1137 -5.89 -64.33 16.22
N ALA A 1138 -6.02 -64.63 14.93
CA ALA A 1138 -5.53 -65.87 14.35
C ALA A 1138 -4.04 -65.84 13.95
N GLU A 1139 -3.54 -64.67 13.53
CA GLU A 1139 -2.16 -64.47 13.09
C GLU A 1139 -1.17 -64.54 14.27
N GLY A 1140 0.01 -65.11 14.04
CA GLY A 1140 1.10 -65.26 15.02
C GLY A 1140 1.10 -66.59 15.79
N ALA A 1141 -0.07 -67.18 16.04
CA ALA A 1141 -0.22 -68.36 16.93
C ALA A 1141 0.68 -69.57 16.63
N GLU A 1142 1.12 -69.77 15.39
CA GLU A 1142 1.94 -70.92 14.98
C GLU A 1142 3.43 -70.58 14.79
N LYS A 1143 3.79 -69.28 14.78
CA LYS A 1143 5.14 -68.80 14.40
C LYS A 1143 5.79 -67.88 15.44
N ASP A 1144 5.00 -67.16 16.23
CA ASP A 1144 5.46 -66.16 17.19
C ASP A 1144 4.51 -66.14 18.41
N LEU A 1145 4.82 -67.02 19.38
CA LEU A 1145 4.01 -67.18 20.60
C LEU A 1145 3.98 -65.91 21.47
N PRO A 1146 5.10 -65.17 21.70
CA PRO A 1146 5.07 -63.88 22.40
C PRO A 1146 4.12 -62.86 21.77
N LYS A 1147 4.18 -62.68 20.45
CA LYS A 1147 3.28 -61.75 19.73
C LYS A 1147 1.82 -62.18 19.83
N TRP A 1148 1.53 -63.48 19.79
CA TRP A 1148 0.18 -63.99 20.00
C TRP A 1148 -0.32 -63.77 21.44
N ARG A 1149 0.51 -63.98 22.47
CA ARG A 1149 0.17 -63.67 23.87
C ARG A 1149 -0.21 -62.20 24.07
N PHE A 1150 0.58 -61.28 23.51
CA PHE A 1150 0.29 -59.84 23.55
C PHE A 1150 -1.09 -59.52 22.94
N ARG A 1151 -1.34 -60.03 21.73
CA ARG A 1151 -2.62 -59.79 21.02
C ARG A 1151 -3.83 -60.34 21.78
N LEU A 1152 -3.70 -61.52 22.39
CA LEU A 1152 -4.72 -62.07 23.28
C LEU A 1152 -4.96 -61.18 24.49
N ARG A 1153 -3.91 -60.68 25.16
CA ARG A 1153 -4.05 -59.76 26.30
C ARG A 1153 -4.83 -58.49 25.92
N VAL A 1154 -4.52 -57.88 24.77
CA VAL A 1154 -5.20 -56.68 24.26
C VAL A 1154 -6.69 -56.95 24.02
N VAL A 1155 -7.02 -57.97 23.23
CA VAL A 1155 -8.41 -58.29 22.88
C VAL A 1155 -9.24 -58.67 24.12
N LEU A 1156 -8.67 -59.44 25.05
CA LEU A 1156 -9.34 -59.82 26.30
C LEU A 1156 -9.54 -58.63 27.24
N SER A 1157 -8.57 -57.71 27.33
CA SER A 1157 -8.69 -56.52 28.20
C SER A 1157 -9.75 -55.54 27.67
N LEU A 1158 -9.78 -55.29 26.36
CA LEU A 1158 -10.82 -54.46 25.73
C LEU A 1158 -12.22 -55.10 25.84
N CYS A 1159 -12.30 -56.43 25.75
CA CYS A 1159 -13.53 -57.17 25.97
C CYS A 1159 -14.04 -57.05 27.42
N ALA A 1160 -13.13 -57.02 28.40
CA ALA A 1160 -13.48 -56.86 29.82
C ALA A 1160 -14.06 -55.47 30.14
N GLU A 1161 -13.69 -54.43 29.38
CA GLU A 1161 -14.04 -53.04 29.70
C GLU A 1161 -15.11 -52.42 28.76
N HIS A 1162 -15.24 -52.90 27.51
CA HIS A 1162 -16.07 -52.23 26.50
C HIS A 1162 -17.18 -53.11 25.86
N LEU A 1163 -17.22 -54.41 26.16
CA LEU A 1163 -18.21 -55.32 25.58
C LEU A 1163 -19.63 -54.95 26.06
N SER A 1164 -20.44 -54.44 25.13
CA SER A 1164 -21.80 -53.96 25.40
C SER A 1164 -22.79 -54.41 24.32
N GLY A 1165 -23.71 -55.31 24.71
CA GLY A 1165 -24.83 -55.74 23.88
C GLY A 1165 -24.63 -57.03 23.06
N SER A 1166 -25.76 -57.66 22.72
CA SER A 1166 -25.83 -59.04 22.20
C SER A 1166 -25.24 -59.28 20.81
N LYS A 1167 -25.04 -58.23 19.99
CA LYS A 1167 -24.39 -58.35 18.68
C LYS A 1167 -22.87 -58.44 18.81
N GLN A 1168 -22.28 -57.72 19.77
CA GLN A 1168 -20.84 -57.76 20.06
C GLN A 1168 -20.47 -59.08 20.76
N SER A 1169 -21.33 -59.60 21.65
CA SER A 1169 -21.09 -60.90 22.31
C SER A 1169 -21.01 -62.06 21.31
N ALA A 1170 -21.94 -62.12 20.34
CA ALA A 1170 -21.93 -63.13 19.28
C ALA A 1170 -20.68 -63.07 18.36
N ALA A 1171 -20.18 -61.86 18.08
CA ALA A 1171 -18.92 -61.66 17.35
C ALA A 1171 -17.72 -62.17 18.16
N MET A 1172 -17.65 -61.81 19.44
CA MET A 1172 -16.56 -62.20 20.34
C MET A 1172 -16.57 -63.72 20.64
N GLN A 1173 -17.75 -64.35 20.72
CA GLN A 1173 -17.87 -65.82 20.79
C GLN A 1173 -17.19 -66.53 19.61
N GLN A 1174 -17.29 -65.99 18.39
CA GLN A 1174 -16.65 -66.59 17.21
C GLN A 1174 -15.12 -66.45 17.27
N ALA A 1175 -14.61 -65.30 17.70
CA ALA A 1175 -13.18 -65.07 17.91
C ALA A 1175 -12.62 -65.99 19.02
N LEU A 1176 -13.28 -66.04 20.18
CA LEU A 1176 -12.90 -66.90 21.29
C LEU A 1176 -12.96 -68.39 20.92
N ARG A 1177 -13.92 -68.85 20.11
CA ARG A 1177 -13.94 -70.24 19.60
C ARG A 1177 -12.70 -70.58 18.77
N VAL A 1178 -12.12 -69.62 18.03
CA VAL A 1178 -10.84 -69.82 17.35
C VAL A 1178 -9.68 -69.86 18.34
N VAL A 1179 -9.64 -68.97 19.33
CA VAL A 1179 -8.62 -69.01 20.42
C VAL A 1179 -8.67 -70.35 21.17
N TRP A 1180 -9.85 -70.78 21.59
CA TRP A 1180 -10.10 -72.06 22.26
C TRP A 1180 -9.66 -73.25 21.40
N ASN A 1181 -9.98 -73.27 20.11
CA ASN A 1181 -9.52 -74.33 19.21
C ASN A 1181 -7.99 -74.35 19.07
N LYS A 1182 -7.33 -73.18 19.02
CA LYS A 1182 -5.84 -73.10 18.99
C LYS A 1182 -5.20 -73.53 20.30
N LEU A 1183 -5.67 -73.01 21.45
CA LEU A 1183 -5.21 -73.45 22.77
C LEU A 1183 -5.37 -74.96 22.95
N ARG A 1184 -6.53 -75.52 22.59
CA ARG A 1184 -6.84 -76.95 22.72
C ARG A 1184 -5.92 -77.85 21.89
N ASN A 1185 -5.53 -77.41 20.70
CA ASN A 1185 -4.76 -78.23 19.77
C ASN A 1185 -3.24 -78.15 20.01
N GLY A 1186 -2.78 -77.35 20.97
CA GLY A 1186 -1.36 -77.01 21.17
C GLY A 1186 -0.92 -75.86 20.28
N VAL A 1187 -0.08 -74.97 20.82
CA VAL A 1187 0.29 -73.70 20.18
C VAL A 1187 1.80 -73.67 19.91
N GLY A 1188 2.19 -73.64 18.63
CA GLY A 1188 3.58 -73.79 18.18
C GLY A 1188 4.20 -75.14 18.56
N SER A 1189 5.53 -75.24 18.55
CA SER A 1189 6.27 -76.43 19.00
C SER A 1189 6.13 -76.72 20.51
N SER A 1190 5.38 -75.90 21.27
CA SER A 1190 5.04 -76.19 22.67
C SER A 1190 4.20 -77.46 22.84
N GLY A 1191 3.67 -78.06 21.77
CA GLY A 1191 3.09 -79.41 21.82
C GLY A 1191 4.10 -80.50 22.23
N GLU A 1192 5.40 -80.25 22.09
CA GLU A 1192 6.48 -81.17 22.49
C GLU A 1192 7.00 -80.89 23.92
N ASN A 1193 6.72 -79.71 24.47
CA ASN A 1193 7.18 -79.26 25.79
C ASN A 1193 6.01 -78.96 26.73
N SER A 1194 5.51 -80.00 27.40
CA SER A 1194 4.36 -79.97 28.31
C SER A 1194 4.43 -78.88 29.39
N ALA A 1195 5.62 -78.60 29.95
CA ALA A 1195 5.81 -77.54 30.95
C ALA A 1195 5.52 -76.13 30.39
N GLY A 1196 5.92 -75.85 29.15
CA GLY A 1196 5.67 -74.56 28.50
C GLY A 1196 4.19 -74.32 28.22
N TYR A 1197 3.45 -75.40 27.93
CA TYR A 1197 2.00 -75.36 27.71
C TYR A 1197 1.22 -75.13 29.02
N VAL A 1198 1.62 -75.74 30.14
CA VAL A 1198 1.00 -75.47 31.46
C VAL A 1198 1.23 -74.02 31.89
N ASN A 1199 2.44 -73.49 31.73
CA ASN A 1199 2.74 -72.09 32.05
C ASN A 1199 1.93 -71.12 31.16
N LEU A 1200 1.81 -71.39 29.85
CA LEU A 1200 0.97 -70.61 28.93
C LEU A 1200 -0.50 -70.58 29.38
N LEU A 1201 -1.05 -71.72 29.81
CA LEU A 1201 -2.43 -71.79 30.31
C LEU A 1201 -2.58 -71.07 31.66
N GLY A 1202 -1.60 -71.18 32.56
CA GLY A 1202 -1.57 -70.45 33.83
C GLY A 1202 -1.55 -68.93 33.67
N GLU A 1203 -0.86 -68.42 32.65
CA GLU A 1203 -0.83 -66.98 32.30
C GLU A 1203 -2.14 -66.52 31.63
N VAL A 1204 -2.64 -67.27 30.65
CA VAL A 1204 -3.72 -66.81 29.75
C VAL A 1204 -5.13 -67.06 30.33
N LEU A 1205 -5.36 -68.14 31.08
CA LEU A 1205 -6.69 -68.45 31.61
C LEU A 1205 -7.24 -67.38 32.56
N PRO A 1206 -6.46 -66.78 33.50
CA PRO A 1206 -6.92 -65.66 34.32
C PRO A 1206 -7.40 -64.45 33.50
N TRP A 1207 -6.77 -64.16 32.35
CA TRP A 1207 -7.21 -63.08 31.45
C TRP A 1207 -8.52 -63.41 30.75
N ILE A 1208 -8.71 -64.67 30.36
CA ILE A 1208 -9.96 -65.15 29.76
C ILE A 1208 -11.10 -65.12 30.80
N VAL A 1209 -10.84 -65.55 32.04
CA VAL A 1209 -11.79 -65.45 33.16
C VAL A 1209 -12.22 -64.00 33.37
N HIS A 1210 -11.25 -63.07 33.45
CA HIS A 1210 -11.54 -61.64 33.64
C HIS A 1210 -12.38 -61.02 32.51
N ALA A 1211 -12.13 -61.41 31.25
CA ALA A 1211 -12.91 -60.94 30.10
C ALA A 1211 -14.32 -61.55 30.01
N CYS A 1212 -14.50 -62.78 30.49
CA CYS A 1212 -15.77 -63.51 30.38
C CYS A 1212 -16.68 -63.35 31.61
N SER A 1213 -16.15 -62.98 32.78
CA SER A 1213 -16.91 -62.90 34.04
C SER A 1213 -18.10 -61.93 33.95
N GLN A 1214 -17.92 -60.79 33.28
CA GLN A 1214 -18.98 -59.78 33.13
C GLN A 1214 -20.08 -60.13 32.11
N ASN A 1215 -19.97 -61.26 31.37
CA ASN A 1215 -20.89 -61.60 30.28
C ASN A 1215 -21.33 -63.07 30.32
N ALA A 1216 -22.60 -63.31 30.69
CA ALA A 1216 -23.18 -64.65 30.86
C ALA A 1216 -23.04 -65.57 29.63
N ASP A 1217 -23.20 -65.01 28.42
CA ASP A 1217 -23.07 -65.75 27.16
C ASP A 1217 -21.62 -66.20 26.87
N LEU A 1218 -20.62 -65.52 27.45
CA LEU A 1218 -19.20 -65.86 27.32
C LEU A 1218 -18.74 -66.80 28.44
N SER A 1219 -19.19 -66.59 29.67
CA SER A 1219 -18.88 -67.49 30.78
C SER A 1219 -19.44 -68.91 30.56
N ALA A 1220 -20.62 -69.05 29.96
CA ALA A 1220 -21.20 -70.35 29.58
C ALA A 1220 -20.33 -71.12 28.56
N GLU A 1221 -19.85 -70.45 27.51
CA GLU A 1221 -18.95 -71.07 26.52
C GLU A 1221 -17.56 -71.37 27.12
N LEU A 1222 -17.05 -70.52 28.02
CA LEU A 1222 -15.80 -70.75 28.75
C LEU A 1222 -15.87 -72.00 29.64
N VAL A 1223 -16.95 -72.18 30.41
CA VAL A 1223 -17.18 -73.43 31.18
C VAL A 1223 -17.23 -74.64 30.24
N HIS A 1224 -17.89 -74.52 29.09
CA HIS A 1224 -17.94 -75.59 28.09
C HIS A 1224 -16.54 -75.91 27.48
N PHE A 1225 -15.68 -74.91 27.32
CA PHE A 1225 -14.28 -75.08 26.90
C PHE A 1225 -13.42 -75.76 27.97
N LEU A 1226 -13.51 -75.31 29.23
CA LEU A 1226 -12.78 -75.90 30.36
C LEU A 1226 -13.16 -77.38 30.56
N LEU A 1227 -14.45 -77.72 30.47
CA LEU A 1227 -14.92 -79.12 30.47
C LEU A 1227 -14.39 -79.94 29.29
N LYS A 1228 -14.21 -79.33 28.11
CA LYS A 1228 -13.63 -80.00 26.93
C LYS A 1228 -12.13 -80.27 27.10
N LEU A 1229 -11.37 -79.32 27.62
CA LEU A 1229 -9.96 -79.51 27.99
C LEU A 1229 -9.81 -80.63 29.03
N GLN A 1230 -10.62 -80.61 30.08
CA GLN A 1230 -10.61 -81.64 31.13
C GLN A 1230 -10.90 -83.05 30.58
N ARG A 1231 -11.87 -83.19 29.66
CA ARG A 1231 -12.17 -84.48 29.00
C ARG A 1231 -11.05 -84.97 28.09
N GLN A 1232 -10.35 -84.08 27.37
CA GLN A 1232 -9.21 -84.50 26.55
C GLN A 1232 -8.05 -85.03 27.41
N LEU A 1233 -7.77 -84.38 28.54
CA LEU A 1233 -6.77 -84.84 29.51
C LEU A 1233 -7.11 -86.24 30.06
N GLN A 1234 -8.40 -86.51 30.31
CA GLN A 1234 -8.89 -87.84 30.70
C GLN A 1234 -8.80 -88.88 29.56
N SER A 1235 -9.04 -88.47 28.31
CA SER A 1235 -9.01 -89.37 27.14
C SER A 1235 -7.62 -89.90 26.78
N GLY A 1236 -6.55 -89.18 27.17
CA GLY A 1236 -5.16 -89.65 27.02
C GLY A 1236 -4.78 -90.83 27.93
N SER A 1237 -5.75 -91.40 28.67
CA SER A 1237 -5.56 -92.51 29.61
C SER A 1237 -5.91 -93.90 29.05
N GLY A 1238 -6.26 -94.02 27.74
CA GLY A 1238 -6.84 -95.25 27.20
C GLY A 1238 -6.26 -95.76 25.88
N SER A 1239 -5.55 -96.90 25.95
CA SER A 1239 -5.28 -97.86 24.86
C SER A 1239 -4.34 -97.46 23.70
N SER A 1240 -3.14 -98.03 23.70
CA SER A 1240 -2.54 -98.57 22.47
C SER A 1240 -1.80 -99.88 22.74
N LYS A 1241 -2.37 -101.00 22.27
CA LYS A 1241 -1.72 -102.32 22.18
C LYS A 1241 -1.42 -102.57 20.69
N GLY A 1242 -0.15 -102.64 20.27
CA GLY A 1242 0.18 -103.13 18.91
C GLY A 1242 1.45 -102.60 18.22
N ARG A 1243 2.54 -103.39 18.34
CA ARG A 1243 3.63 -103.64 17.37
C ARG A 1243 4.43 -102.48 16.72
N ASP A 1244 5.72 -102.42 17.10
CA ASP A 1244 6.94 -102.57 16.27
C ASP A 1244 6.99 -101.86 14.89
N SER A 1245 7.99 -101.06 14.48
CA SER A 1245 9.42 -100.96 14.84
C SER A 1245 10.06 -99.72 14.13
N THR A 1246 11.36 -99.35 14.16
CA THR A 1246 12.57 -99.71 14.96
C THR A 1246 13.61 -98.56 14.91
N ARG A 1247 14.21 -98.15 16.05
CA ARG A 1247 15.65 -97.79 16.26
C ARG A 1247 15.89 -97.24 17.68
N ARG A 1248 17.11 -97.40 18.21
CA ARG A 1248 17.49 -97.18 19.63
C ARG A 1248 18.34 -95.92 19.84
N ALA A 1249 18.47 -95.55 21.12
CA ALA A 1249 19.28 -94.49 21.76
C ALA A 1249 18.60 -93.10 21.81
N ALA A 1250 18.54 -92.39 22.96
CA ALA A 1250 19.06 -92.66 24.31
C ALA A 1250 18.00 -92.41 25.41
N ALA A 1251 18.30 -92.79 26.65
CA ALA A 1251 17.38 -92.78 27.79
C ALA A 1251 17.52 -91.53 28.69
N GLU A 1252 16.73 -91.50 29.78
CA GLU A 1252 16.78 -90.54 30.92
C GLU A 1252 16.07 -89.18 30.78
N ALA A 1253 14.73 -89.21 30.81
CA ALA A 1253 13.91 -88.09 31.30
C ALA A 1253 12.53 -88.55 31.89
N THR A 1254 12.42 -89.80 32.35
CA THR A 1254 11.16 -90.36 32.84
C THR A 1254 10.89 -89.99 34.31
N GLY A 1255 10.23 -88.84 34.52
CA GLY A 1255 9.80 -88.42 35.87
C GLY A 1255 8.72 -87.32 35.94
N LYS A 1256 8.53 -86.51 34.89
CA LYS A 1256 7.72 -85.27 34.97
C LYS A 1256 6.23 -85.29 34.52
N PRO A 1257 5.63 -86.34 33.90
CA PRO A 1257 4.28 -86.21 33.35
C PRO A 1257 3.16 -86.19 34.39
N GLN A 1258 3.41 -86.59 35.64
CA GLN A 1258 2.38 -86.66 36.70
C GLN A 1258 2.28 -85.37 37.52
N GLU A 1259 3.41 -84.77 37.90
CA GLU A 1259 3.46 -83.45 38.55
C GLU A 1259 2.86 -82.36 37.63
N GLN A 1260 3.17 -82.40 36.34
CA GLN A 1260 2.63 -81.45 35.36
C GLN A 1260 1.12 -81.61 35.13
N ARG A 1261 0.57 -82.83 35.28
CA ARG A 1261 -0.88 -83.06 35.30
C ARG A 1261 -1.53 -82.50 36.55
N GLN A 1262 -0.90 -82.66 37.72
CA GLN A 1262 -1.38 -82.07 38.97
C GLN A 1262 -1.36 -80.54 38.93
N LEU A 1263 -0.29 -79.92 38.41
CA LEU A 1263 -0.21 -78.47 38.19
C LEU A 1263 -1.29 -77.98 37.21
N LEU A 1264 -1.57 -78.72 36.14
CA LEU A 1264 -2.62 -78.37 35.19
C LEU A 1264 -4.03 -78.55 35.77
N GLU A 1265 -4.27 -79.60 36.56
CA GLU A 1265 -5.52 -79.75 37.32
C GLU A 1265 -5.69 -78.64 38.36
N GLN A 1266 -4.61 -78.19 39.00
CA GLN A 1266 -4.62 -77.06 39.92
C GLN A 1266 -4.96 -75.76 39.19
N VAL A 1267 -4.28 -75.42 38.10
CA VAL A 1267 -4.60 -74.26 37.25
C VAL A 1267 -6.06 -74.29 36.77
N LEU A 1268 -6.60 -75.46 36.41
CA LEU A 1268 -8.02 -75.61 36.05
C LEU A 1268 -8.96 -75.38 37.25
N ARG A 1269 -8.64 -75.90 38.44
CA ARG A 1269 -9.44 -75.66 39.66
C ARG A 1269 -9.40 -74.20 40.09
N ASP A 1270 -8.21 -73.59 40.08
CA ASP A 1270 -8.00 -72.19 40.46
C ASP A 1270 -8.70 -71.23 39.49
N THR A 1271 -8.77 -71.57 38.19
CA THR A 1271 -9.51 -70.78 37.20
C THR A 1271 -11.03 -70.97 37.27
N TYR A 1272 -11.52 -72.18 37.60
CA TYR A 1272 -12.94 -72.37 37.97
C TYR A 1272 -13.30 -71.60 39.25
N ALA A 1273 -12.44 -71.61 40.28
CA ALA A 1273 -12.67 -70.89 41.53
C ALA A 1273 -12.65 -69.37 41.31
N SER A 1274 -11.68 -68.85 40.55
CA SER A 1274 -11.58 -67.44 40.18
C SER A 1274 -12.79 -66.97 39.35
N LEU A 1275 -13.28 -67.79 38.42
CA LEU A 1275 -14.51 -67.51 37.67
C LEU A 1275 -15.73 -67.42 38.60
N LEU A 1276 -15.88 -68.37 39.53
CA LEU A 1276 -16.96 -68.39 40.51
C LEU A 1276 -16.84 -67.30 41.59
N GLN A 1277 -15.69 -66.64 41.71
CA GLN A 1277 -15.46 -65.51 42.60
C GLN A 1277 -15.69 -64.15 41.92
N GLN A 1278 -15.63 -64.10 40.58
CA GLN A 1278 -15.85 -62.89 39.79
C GLN A 1278 -17.28 -62.78 39.21
N ILE A 1279 -18.05 -63.87 39.20
CA ILE A 1279 -19.49 -63.93 38.92
C ILE A 1279 -20.28 -63.74 40.22
#